data_AF-A0A9P9L1X0-F1
#
_entry.id   AF-A0A9P9L1X0-F1
#
_cell.length_a   1.000
_cell.length_b   1.000
_cell.length_c   1.000
_cell.angle_alpha   90.00
_cell.angle_beta   90.00
_cell.angle_gamma   90.00
#
_symmetry.space_group_name_H-M   'P 1'
#
loop_
_entity.id
_entity.type
_entity.pdbx_description
1 polymer ?
#
loop_
_entity_poly.entity_id
_entity_poly.type
_entity_poly.pdbx_seq_one_letter_code
_entity_poly.pdbx_strand_id
1 'polypeptide(L)'
;MNKIAQGWIEATTVKPEWLPGGTKFWYRHFSEPGKFQFVLVDAVERRRDIAFDHKQLAEALEEKTGEKLDQDSLPFTWIEYIPETSSVRFRFADKKWEYGPGNDLRQWEGELSSDESNQFLQKEIPSSNGDADITVDFVNHTGTTIKAFWIDWHGEPIWYHTIHNGGTVRQETYVGHVWRFVDALDERFRAIYAAPDQRTDVVVVKNLVDLDEEASSPSNDDDFEEEGESTASTTELQLYVKNFDVWFGKKDGQGKQLSEYGSEEHPYDEGQLHLSPDNRYAVAWQYTPEQDHKIHLVESSPDDQIEPKLHSVQYLKPGDRVRIDRPRLFDLESHREVPTDNALFRNPYKIRDLGWSKSGHEYRFLFNERGHQHLRVIGIGIDGQVRTLVEEQSSTFIDYTKLYVKLLEESDELVWSSERDGYNHLYLIDLAQGAISNQITNGAWTVGDVQFIKEDERRVWFQGYGLQPEQDPYHKHLCCVNFDGSDFKILTEGDGSHSWTWSPDKRFLIDTWSRVDLAPTTVLRDGASGEMLLELSKTPMEELEKDGWVPPERFAAPGRDGETMIYGIIIRPAEFDSNKKYPVLDDIYAGPHDFHVPKAFSALARQRKWADQGYVVVQVDGMGTSHRNKAFHNVCYKNVHDSGLPDHTAWLKAAAETRPWLDLSRVGIMGGSAGGQSAAAALLHHGDFYKAAAADSGCHDNRMDKLWWNELWMGYPVDEAYAESSNVTHAAKLRGALMLIVGELDDNVDPSSTFQLVKALNKAGKNYELVLIPGGEHGCGGSSYGLARQREFFRRYLQEVSLFRVPKLLRFDPIPARANFCVCGALLFSVHWASFTPPARHKLRLDALYFWTAGLVSLLHCRAKMKISYLSVGLLALFSPLAAAWSKEDREIFRIRDEISRFEPDPAATFYDILGISSSASLDDITKAYRKKTRSLHPDKVKQQMRAKAGKDKKTGATVKPPTPAEIKTAVKKAGEAQARLSLIANILRGPERDRYDHFLANGFPLWKGTDYYYNRYRPGLGTVMIGLFLVVGGGIHYLTLYMSWKRQKEFVERYIKFARDTAWGGGLNIPGVDAAPAPAPAPVPSDDEDTPPPIPQNRRERRMQEKAAKREGGRAAVKKTRRAPQPASGTATPDAAGPSGARRRVVAENGKILVVDSLGDVYLEEEDEEGQVNEFLLDPNELAKPTFSDTAVVRVPIWFFNITAGRFLSKKTPELEIEIPADEDDSDAPQRTPSTDSAGEDFELLDKSTDSLSKSKASGVQQGKANKRKGKKR
;
A
#
# COMPACT_ATOMS: atom_id res chain seq x y z
N MET A 1 12.09 -19.46 5.06
CA MET A 1 11.72 -19.47 3.63
C MET A 1 12.45 -18.43 2.80
N ASN A 2 12.38 -17.12 3.09
CA ASN A 2 13.09 -16.11 2.25
C ASN A 2 14.60 -16.36 2.14
N LYS A 3 15.29 -16.55 3.28
CA LYS A 3 16.73 -16.89 3.29
C LYS A 3 17.06 -18.19 2.54
N ILE A 4 16.17 -19.17 2.60
CA ILE A 4 16.30 -20.45 1.87
C ILE A 4 16.23 -20.16 0.37
N ALA A 5 15.14 -19.56 -0.11
CA ALA A 5 14.95 -19.24 -1.51
C ALA A 5 16.07 -18.34 -2.08
N GLN A 6 16.54 -17.34 -1.31
CA GLN A 6 17.66 -16.48 -1.72
C GLN A 6 18.98 -17.24 -1.83
N GLY A 7 19.32 -18.06 -0.83
CA GLY A 7 20.52 -18.90 -0.90
C GLY A 7 20.50 -19.86 -2.09
N TRP A 8 19.33 -20.38 -2.48
CA TRP A 8 19.18 -21.23 -3.66
C TRP A 8 19.22 -20.44 -4.99
N ILE A 9 18.71 -19.21 -5.03
CA ILE A 9 18.88 -18.31 -6.19
C ILE A 9 20.37 -18.02 -6.40
N GLU A 10 21.09 -17.68 -5.34
CA GLU A 10 22.53 -17.47 -5.38
C GLU A 10 23.27 -18.72 -5.82
N ALA A 11 22.84 -19.90 -5.37
CA ALA A 11 23.46 -21.16 -5.76
C ALA A 11 23.26 -21.57 -7.22
N THR A 12 22.14 -21.16 -7.82
CA THR A 12 21.79 -21.51 -9.20
C THR A 12 22.25 -20.50 -10.22
N THR A 13 22.42 -19.25 -9.81
CA THR A 13 22.80 -18.16 -10.71
C THR A 13 24.29 -18.24 -11.03
N VAL A 14 24.61 -18.53 -12.29
CA VAL A 14 26.00 -18.51 -12.76
C VAL A 14 26.38 -17.07 -13.08
N LYS A 15 27.37 -16.54 -12.35
CA LYS A 15 28.03 -15.28 -12.68
C LYS A 15 29.39 -15.59 -13.31
N PRO A 16 29.51 -15.56 -14.65
CA PRO A 16 30.73 -15.94 -15.34
C PRO A 16 31.80 -14.84 -15.27
N GLU A 17 33.04 -15.24 -15.08
CA GLU A 17 34.23 -14.40 -15.22
C GLU A 17 35.01 -14.91 -16.44
N TRP A 18 34.79 -14.26 -17.58
CA TRP A 18 35.39 -14.66 -18.86
C TRP A 18 36.87 -14.35 -18.91
N LEU A 19 37.66 -15.33 -19.35
CA LEU A 19 39.09 -15.17 -19.58
C LEU A 19 39.35 -14.45 -20.91
N PRO A 20 40.53 -13.83 -21.08
CA PRO A 20 40.93 -13.23 -22.35
C PRO A 20 40.70 -14.18 -23.54
N GLY A 21 40.05 -13.67 -24.58
CA GLY A 21 39.67 -14.43 -25.77
C GLY A 21 38.29 -15.10 -25.71
N GLY A 22 37.53 -15.00 -24.60
CA GLY A 22 36.10 -15.32 -24.58
C GLY A 22 35.72 -16.80 -24.77
N THR A 23 36.69 -17.72 -24.67
CA THR A 23 36.49 -19.17 -24.89
C THR A 23 36.42 -19.98 -23.59
N LYS A 24 36.91 -19.42 -22.48
CA LYS A 24 36.87 -20.03 -21.16
C LYS A 24 36.38 -19.01 -20.15
N PHE A 25 35.73 -19.48 -19.11
CA PHE A 25 35.34 -18.65 -17.98
C PHE A 25 35.37 -19.48 -16.70
N TRP A 26 35.48 -18.82 -15.57
CA TRP A 26 35.26 -19.46 -14.28
C TRP A 26 34.03 -18.85 -13.60
N TYR A 27 33.45 -19.57 -12.66
CA TYR A 27 32.38 -19.06 -11.81
C TYR A 27 32.37 -19.79 -10.47
N ARG A 28 31.64 -19.25 -9.49
CA ARG A 28 31.38 -19.93 -8.22
C ARG A 28 30.14 -20.80 -8.33
N HIS A 29 30.29 -22.08 -8.10
CA HIS A 29 29.18 -23.01 -7.97
C HIS A 29 28.92 -23.26 -6.49
N PHE A 30 27.72 -22.91 -6.01
CA PHE A 30 27.36 -23.18 -4.63
C PHE A 30 26.64 -24.52 -4.54
N SER A 31 27.02 -25.32 -3.55
CA SER A 31 26.31 -26.57 -3.22
C SER A 31 25.20 -26.34 -2.19
N GLU A 32 25.43 -25.40 -1.27
CA GLU A 32 24.48 -24.97 -0.24
C GLU A 32 24.74 -23.49 0.07
N PRO A 33 23.82 -22.76 0.72
CA PRO A 33 24.06 -21.39 1.13
C PRO A 33 25.36 -21.25 1.95
N GLY A 34 26.29 -20.43 1.45
CA GLY A 34 27.60 -20.19 2.06
C GLY A 34 28.69 -21.23 1.75
N LYS A 35 28.39 -22.31 1.01
CA LYS A 35 29.40 -23.27 0.54
C LYS A 35 29.53 -23.21 -0.97
N PHE A 36 30.75 -23.04 -1.47
CA PHE A 36 31.01 -22.90 -2.90
C PHE A 36 32.33 -23.49 -3.34
N GLN A 37 32.40 -23.78 -4.63
CA GLN A 37 33.57 -24.27 -5.33
C GLN A 37 33.80 -23.41 -6.56
N PHE A 38 35.06 -23.11 -6.88
CA PHE A 38 35.42 -22.47 -8.14
C PHE A 38 35.40 -23.51 -9.26
N VAL A 39 34.62 -23.22 -10.30
CA VAL A 39 34.46 -24.07 -11.49
C VAL A 39 35.06 -23.33 -12.67
N LEU A 40 35.88 -24.03 -13.47
CA LEU A 40 36.39 -23.56 -14.74
C LEU A 40 35.63 -24.26 -15.87
N VAL A 41 35.17 -23.48 -16.85
CA VAL A 41 34.45 -23.95 -18.03
C VAL A 41 35.26 -23.63 -19.26
N ASP A 42 35.45 -24.65 -20.09
CA ASP A 42 35.95 -24.52 -21.46
C ASP A 42 34.76 -24.63 -22.41
N ALA A 43 34.33 -23.48 -22.96
CA ALA A 43 33.13 -23.39 -23.78
C ALA A 43 33.30 -24.08 -25.14
N VAL A 44 34.53 -24.14 -25.65
CA VAL A 44 34.86 -24.76 -26.95
C VAL A 44 34.92 -26.28 -26.79
N GLU A 45 35.63 -26.76 -25.77
CA GLU A 45 35.76 -28.21 -25.50
C GLU A 45 34.51 -28.80 -24.83
N ARG A 46 33.50 -27.98 -24.53
CA ARG A 46 32.28 -28.37 -23.80
C ARG A 46 32.62 -29.13 -22.52
N ARG A 47 33.56 -28.58 -21.75
CA ARG A 47 34.05 -29.19 -20.51
C ARG A 47 33.87 -28.27 -19.31
N ARG A 48 33.46 -28.86 -18.18
CA ARG A 48 33.28 -28.21 -16.88
C ARG A 48 34.10 -28.98 -15.84
N ASP A 49 35.09 -28.32 -15.25
CA ASP A 49 35.97 -28.90 -14.24
C ASP A 49 36.06 -28.01 -12.99
N ILE A 50 36.51 -28.56 -11.86
CA ILE A 50 36.90 -27.75 -10.72
C ILE A 50 38.15 -26.95 -11.11
N ALA A 51 38.17 -25.64 -10.83
CA ALA A 51 39.26 -24.76 -11.26
C ALA A 51 40.62 -25.16 -10.67
N PHE A 52 40.63 -25.68 -9.44
CA PHE A 52 41.81 -26.18 -8.72
C PHE A 52 41.38 -27.04 -7.51
N ASP A 53 42.29 -27.79 -6.90
CA ASP A 53 41.97 -28.62 -5.72
C ASP A 53 41.80 -27.76 -4.45
N HIS A 54 40.54 -27.50 -4.06
CA HIS A 54 40.20 -26.68 -2.90
C HIS A 54 40.69 -27.27 -1.57
N LYS A 55 40.69 -28.60 -1.43
CA LYS A 55 41.11 -29.26 -0.19
C LYS A 55 42.61 -29.06 0.03
N GLN A 56 43.40 -29.32 -1.01
CA GLN A 56 44.85 -29.18 -0.94
C GLN A 56 45.27 -27.72 -0.77
N LEU A 57 44.53 -26.78 -1.36
CA LEU A 57 44.74 -25.35 -1.12
C LEU A 57 44.41 -24.95 0.32
N ALA A 58 43.27 -25.41 0.86
CA ALA A 58 42.88 -25.13 2.24
C ALA A 58 43.97 -25.63 3.20
N GLU A 59 44.38 -26.90 3.10
CA GLU A 59 45.44 -27.50 3.91
C GLU A 59 46.77 -26.71 3.80
N ALA A 60 47.16 -26.31 2.59
CA ALA A 60 48.39 -25.52 2.37
C ALA A 60 48.31 -24.11 2.99
N LEU A 61 47.14 -23.46 2.92
CA LEU A 61 46.90 -22.15 3.56
C LEU A 61 46.86 -22.28 5.08
N GLU A 62 46.24 -23.33 5.64
CA GLU A 62 46.26 -23.61 7.08
C GLU A 62 47.70 -23.76 7.58
N GLU A 63 48.55 -24.50 6.84
CA GLU A 63 49.97 -24.68 7.18
C GLU A 63 50.76 -23.35 7.18
N LYS A 64 50.49 -22.47 6.20
CA LYS A 64 51.23 -21.21 6.04
C LYS A 64 50.73 -20.08 6.93
N THR A 65 49.45 -20.06 7.27
CA THR A 65 48.81 -18.93 7.98
C THR A 65 48.43 -19.27 9.43
N GLY A 66 48.26 -20.56 9.74
CA GLY A 66 47.76 -21.03 11.03
C GLY A 66 46.26 -20.82 11.24
N GLU A 67 45.54 -20.29 10.25
CA GLU A 67 44.08 -20.18 10.28
C GLU A 67 43.43 -21.47 9.80
N LYS A 68 42.36 -21.90 10.48
CA LYS A 68 41.60 -23.10 10.10
C LYS A 68 40.61 -22.75 8.98
N LEU A 69 40.63 -23.48 7.88
CA LEU A 69 39.86 -23.21 6.67
C LEU A 69 38.97 -24.39 6.29
N ASP A 70 37.78 -24.08 5.78
CA ASP A 70 36.87 -25.06 5.21
C ASP A 70 37.12 -25.14 3.69
N GLN A 71 37.35 -26.35 3.18
CA GLN A 71 37.56 -26.60 1.75
C GLN A 71 36.36 -26.19 0.88
N ASP A 72 35.15 -26.22 1.46
CA ASP A 72 33.90 -25.92 0.75
C ASP A 72 33.47 -24.47 1.01
N SER A 73 34.26 -23.68 1.74
CA SER A 73 34.02 -22.26 2.01
C SER A 73 35.35 -21.53 2.17
N LEU A 74 36.14 -21.49 1.08
CA LEU A 74 37.40 -20.77 1.05
C LEU A 74 37.19 -19.28 1.41
N PRO A 75 38.13 -18.65 2.13
CA PRO A 75 37.96 -17.32 2.72
C PRO A 75 38.10 -16.15 1.71
N PHE A 76 37.96 -16.44 0.42
CA PHE A 76 37.99 -15.48 -0.68
C PHE A 76 37.00 -15.92 -1.74
N THR A 77 36.38 -14.95 -2.41
CA THR A 77 35.30 -15.22 -3.37
C THR A 77 35.69 -14.92 -4.82
N TRP A 78 36.96 -14.57 -5.07
CA TRP A 78 37.46 -14.19 -6.38
C TRP A 78 38.87 -14.75 -6.63
N ILE A 79 39.16 -15.10 -7.88
CA ILE A 79 40.45 -15.63 -8.33
C ILE A 79 40.88 -15.01 -9.66
N GLU A 80 42.18 -14.85 -9.85
CA GLU A 80 42.80 -14.64 -11.15
C GLU A 80 43.22 -16.01 -11.68
N TYR A 81 42.56 -16.52 -12.72
CA TYR A 81 42.99 -17.75 -13.36
C TYR A 81 43.99 -17.46 -14.47
N ILE A 82 45.15 -18.14 -14.45
CA ILE A 82 46.24 -17.96 -15.41
C ILE A 82 46.32 -19.19 -16.32
N PRO A 83 45.83 -19.10 -17.57
CA PRO A 83 45.75 -20.24 -18.48
C PRO A 83 47.11 -20.89 -18.77
N GLU A 84 48.16 -20.09 -18.94
CA GLU A 84 49.47 -20.53 -19.41
C GLU A 84 50.14 -21.49 -18.42
N THR A 85 49.91 -21.26 -17.14
CA THR A 85 50.50 -22.02 -16.04
C THR A 85 49.49 -22.92 -15.33
N SER A 86 48.19 -22.82 -15.67
CA SER A 86 47.08 -23.44 -14.93
C SER A 86 47.17 -23.14 -13.43
N SER A 87 47.56 -21.91 -13.09
CA SER A 87 47.64 -21.43 -11.70
C SER A 87 46.53 -20.44 -11.41
N VAL A 88 46.20 -20.29 -10.13
CA VAL A 88 45.28 -19.26 -9.65
C VAL A 88 46.00 -18.31 -8.72
N ARG A 89 45.69 -17.02 -8.82
CA ARG A 89 46.15 -16.01 -7.87
C ARG A 89 44.99 -15.37 -7.13
N PHE A 90 45.17 -15.08 -5.85
CA PHE A 90 44.11 -14.54 -4.99
C PHE A 90 44.69 -13.79 -3.79
N ARG A 91 43.83 -13.05 -3.10
CA ARG A 91 44.19 -12.34 -1.86
C ARG A 91 43.61 -13.09 -0.65
N PHE A 92 44.43 -13.29 0.37
CA PHE A 92 44.01 -13.84 1.66
C PHE A 92 44.94 -13.36 2.79
N ALA A 93 44.36 -12.94 3.91
CA ALA A 93 45.07 -12.43 5.09
C ALA A 93 46.10 -11.33 4.75
N ASP A 94 45.65 -10.30 4.01
CA ASP A 94 46.45 -9.16 3.51
C ASP A 94 47.67 -9.54 2.65
N LYS A 95 47.73 -10.78 2.16
CA LYS A 95 48.78 -11.29 1.27
C LYS A 95 48.20 -11.73 -0.06
N LYS A 96 49.03 -11.68 -1.10
CA LYS A 96 48.74 -12.22 -2.42
C LYS A 96 49.38 -13.59 -2.52
N TRP A 97 48.62 -14.56 -3.00
CA TRP A 97 49.03 -15.94 -3.14
C TRP A 97 48.91 -16.36 -4.59
N GLU A 98 49.79 -17.26 -5.02
CA GLU A 98 49.68 -18.00 -6.27
C GLU A 98 49.71 -19.50 -5.95
N TYR A 99 48.72 -20.22 -6.46
CA TYR A 99 48.58 -21.66 -6.33
C TYR A 99 48.65 -22.30 -7.71
N GLY A 100 49.69 -23.09 -7.94
CA GLY A 100 49.98 -23.73 -9.22
C GLY A 100 49.83 -25.26 -9.21
N PRO A 101 50.02 -25.90 -10.37
CA PRO A 101 50.00 -27.36 -10.50
C PRO A 101 50.98 -28.04 -9.54
N GLY A 102 50.61 -29.21 -9.00
CA GLY A 102 51.44 -29.95 -8.05
C GLY A 102 51.43 -29.42 -6.62
N ASN A 103 50.41 -28.64 -6.26
CA ASN A 103 50.17 -28.06 -4.94
C ASN A 103 51.21 -27.02 -4.51
N ASP A 104 51.79 -26.30 -5.47
CA ASP A 104 52.75 -25.24 -5.17
C ASP A 104 52.02 -23.97 -4.76
N LEU A 105 51.92 -23.73 -3.45
CA LEU A 105 51.40 -22.49 -2.87
C LEU A 105 52.57 -21.56 -2.49
N ARG A 106 52.64 -20.40 -3.13
CA ARG A 106 53.65 -19.37 -2.86
C ARG A 106 53.03 -17.99 -2.68
N GLN A 107 53.70 -17.16 -1.89
CA GLN A 107 53.37 -15.74 -1.82
C GLN A 107 53.78 -15.06 -3.14
N TRP A 108 52.86 -14.33 -3.75
CA TRP A 108 53.05 -13.64 -5.02
C TRP A 108 53.27 -12.15 -4.78
N GLU A 109 54.37 -11.60 -5.30
CA GLU A 109 54.72 -10.19 -5.10
C GLU A 109 54.23 -9.27 -6.23
N GLY A 110 53.92 -9.82 -7.42
CA GLY A 110 53.43 -9.06 -8.56
C GLY A 110 52.00 -8.54 -8.37
N GLU A 111 51.57 -7.66 -9.27
CA GLU A 111 50.16 -7.24 -9.32
C GLU A 111 49.28 -8.42 -9.72
N LEU A 112 48.07 -8.48 -9.15
CA LEU A 112 47.02 -9.36 -9.68
C LEU A 112 46.43 -8.63 -10.88
N SER A 113 46.05 -9.33 -11.96
CA SER A 113 45.35 -8.66 -13.08
C SER A 113 44.09 -7.93 -12.62
N SER A 114 43.53 -8.32 -11.46
CA SER A 114 42.46 -7.59 -10.76
C SER A 114 42.90 -6.34 -10.00
N ASP A 115 43.95 -5.67 -10.45
CA ASP A 115 43.92 -4.22 -10.41
C ASP A 115 42.86 -3.69 -11.43
N GLU A 116 42.30 -4.56 -12.28
CA GLU A 116 41.04 -4.47 -13.06
C GLU A 116 39.93 -5.36 -12.44
N SER A 117 39.62 -5.20 -11.16
CA SER A 117 38.50 -5.93 -10.57
C SER A 117 37.19 -5.55 -11.29
N ASN A 118 36.50 -6.53 -11.89
CA ASN A 118 35.04 -6.51 -12.15
C ASN A 118 34.24 -6.45 -10.82
N GLN A 119 34.64 -5.60 -9.87
CA GLN A 119 33.79 -5.16 -8.77
C GLN A 119 32.92 -3.98 -9.20
N PHE A 120 33.19 -3.42 -10.38
CA PHE A 120 32.39 -2.35 -10.91
C PHE A 120 31.15 -2.88 -11.63
N LEU A 121 29.98 -2.45 -11.17
CA LEU A 121 28.70 -2.71 -11.81
C LEU A 121 28.64 -2.00 -13.16
N GLN A 122 28.06 -2.68 -14.14
CA GLN A 122 27.76 -2.16 -15.47
C GLN A 122 26.59 -1.15 -15.46
N LYS A 123 25.79 -1.16 -14.39
CA LYS A 123 24.63 -0.29 -14.20
C LYS A 123 24.48 0.04 -12.73
N GLU A 124 24.05 1.26 -12.44
CA GLU A 124 23.71 1.69 -11.09
C GLU A 124 22.50 0.92 -10.56
N ILE A 125 22.65 0.39 -9.35
CA ILE A 125 21.56 -0.26 -8.61
C ILE A 125 21.55 0.30 -7.20
N PRO A 126 20.39 0.33 -6.53
CA PRO A 126 20.33 0.71 -5.12
C PRO A 126 21.18 -0.21 -4.25
N SER A 127 21.73 0.34 -3.16
CA SER A 127 22.36 -0.48 -2.12
C SER A 127 21.40 -1.54 -1.58
N SER A 128 21.94 -2.68 -1.14
CA SER A 128 21.17 -3.74 -0.49
C SER A 128 21.49 -3.82 1.00
N ASN A 129 20.47 -3.91 1.84
CA ASN A 129 20.59 -3.80 3.31
C ASN A 129 21.31 -5.02 3.91
N GLY A 130 22.64 -5.00 3.92
CA GLY A 130 23.49 -6.04 4.47
C GLY A 130 23.82 -5.80 5.95
N ASP A 131 23.76 -6.85 6.77
CA ASP A 131 24.00 -6.77 8.22
C ASP A 131 25.49 -6.92 8.60
N ALA A 132 26.40 -7.03 7.63
CA ALA A 132 27.81 -7.32 7.85
C ALA A 132 28.70 -6.10 7.56
N ASP A 133 29.48 -5.68 8.56
CA ASP A 133 30.47 -4.60 8.43
C ASP A 133 31.65 -5.06 7.54
N ILE A 134 32.03 -4.23 6.57
CA ILE A 134 33.22 -4.36 5.71
C ILE A 134 34.04 -3.08 5.76
N THR A 135 35.37 -3.21 5.70
CA THR A 135 36.26 -2.06 5.50
C THR A 135 36.76 -2.04 4.06
N VAL A 136 36.58 -0.93 3.34
CA VAL A 136 36.98 -0.76 1.94
C VAL A 136 38.00 0.37 1.83
N ASP A 137 39.14 0.11 1.18
CA ASP A 137 40.11 1.16 0.83
C ASP A 137 39.89 1.61 -0.62
N PHE A 138 39.39 2.84 -0.81
CA PHE A 138 39.26 3.48 -2.11
C PHE A 138 40.57 4.14 -2.52
N VAL A 139 41.20 3.66 -3.58
CA VAL A 139 42.47 4.17 -4.11
C VAL A 139 42.20 4.83 -5.47
N ASN A 140 42.52 6.13 -5.59
CA ASN A 140 42.36 6.84 -6.85
C ASN A 140 43.64 6.81 -7.68
N HIS A 141 43.62 6.14 -8.84
CA HIS A 141 44.69 6.12 -9.85
C HIS A 141 44.21 6.61 -11.22
N THR A 142 43.16 7.43 -11.28
CA THR A 142 42.55 7.92 -12.52
C THR A 142 43.37 9.01 -13.25
N GLY A 143 44.40 9.56 -12.61
CA GLY A 143 45.14 10.72 -13.14
C GLY A 143 44.52 12.07 -12.77
N THR A 144 43.26 12.10 -12.32
CA THR A 144 42.51 13.29 -11.87
C THR A 144 42.02 13.13 -10.42
N THR A 145 41.34 14.15 -9.87
CA THR A 145 40.70 14.04 -8.54
C THR A 145 39.30 13.52 -8.73
N ILE A 146 38.85 12.56 -7.91
CA ILE A 146 37.50 11.96 -8.02
C ILE A 146 36.64 12.28 -6.79
N LYS A 147 35.31 12.25 -6.95
CA LYS A 147 34.31 12.24 -5.87
C LYS A 147 33.73 10.83 -5.74
N ALA A 148 33.52 10.39 -4.51
CA ALA A 148 32.84 9.13 -4.18
C ALA A 148 31.46 9.42 -3.57
N PHE A 149 30.43 8.78 -4.12
CA PHE A 149 29.04 8.85 -3.68
C PHE A 149 28.60 7.45 -3.25
N TRP A 150 27.87 7.33 -2.14
CA TRP A 150 27.16 6.12 -1.77
C TRP A 150 25.76 6.16 -2.38
N ILE A 151 25.40 5.18 -3.20
CA ILE A 151 24.06 5.03 -3.76
C ILE A 151 23.19 4.39 -2.69
N ASP A 152 22.21 5.09 -2.17
CA ASP A 152 21.42 4.60 -1.05
C ASP A 152 20.43 3.48 -1.44
N TRP A 153 19.54 3.11 -0.53
CA TRP A 153 18.55 2.04 -0.73
C TRP A 153 17.44 2.40 -1.73
N HIS A 154 17.32 3.68 -2.07
CA HIS A 154 16.36 4.25 -3.01
C HIS A 154 16.98 4.47 -4.40
N GLY A 155 18.31 4.40 -4.50
CA GLY A 155 19.04 4.62 -5.74
C GLY A 155 19.64 6.03 -5.82
N GLU A 156 19.55 6.83 -4.76
CA GLU A 156 20.00 8.22 -4.76
C GLU A 156 21.48 8.33 -4.33
N PRO A 157 22.30 9.16 -5.01
CA PRO A 157 23.71 9.30 -4.71
C PRO A 157 23.98 10.28 -3.54
N ILE A 158 24.47 9.76 -2.43
CA ILE A 158 24.89 10.52 -1.25
C ILE A 158 26.40 10.79 -1.30
N TRP A 159 26.80 12.05 -1.41
CA TRP A 159 28.23 12.42 -1.44
C TRP A 159 28.95 12.08 -0.12
N TYR A 160 30.16 11.52 -0.22
CA TYR A 160 30.96 11.10 0.94
C TYR A 160 32.37 11.70 0.98
N HIS A 161 33.18 11.48 -0.07
CA HIS A 161 34.60 11.81 -0.07
C HIS A 161 35.09 12.37 -1.40
N THR A 162 36.13 13.19 -1.35
CA THR A 162 36.94 13.59 -2.51
C THR A 162 38.32 12.97 -2.36
N ILE A 163 38.80 12.27 -3.39
CA ILE A 163 40.06 11.51 -3.37
C ILE A 163 40.95 12.06 -4.47
N HIS A 164 42.08 12.68 -4.10
CA HIS A 164 43.06 13.16 -5.08
C HIS A 164 43.78 12.02 -5.80
N ASN A 165 44.34 12.28 -6.99
CA ASN A 165 45.13 11.28 -7.71
C ASN A 165 46.29 10.75 -6.84
N GLY A 166 46.45 9.43 -6.78
CA GLY A 166 47.39 8.73 -5.88
C GLY A 166 46.95 8.68 -4.42
N GLY A 167 45.76 9.20 -4.09
CA GLY A 167 45.20 9.21 -2.73
C GLY A 167 44.45 7.93 -2.40
N THR A 168 44.43 7.59 -1.11
CA THR A 168 43.66 6.46 -0.56
C THR A 168 42.77 6.94 0.57
N VAL A 169 41.49 6.54 0.55
CA VAL A 169 40.54 6.77 1.64
C VAL A 169 40.00 5.42 2.12
N ARG A 170 40.11 5.17 3.43
CA ARG A 170 39.54 4.00 4.08
C ARG A 170 38.12 4.30 4.56
N GLN A 171 37.16 3.50 4.14
CA GLN A 171 35.75 3.62 4.49
C GLN A 171 35.26 2.35 5.21
N GLU A 172 34.62 2.52 6.36
CA GLU A 172 33.84 1.46 7.01
C GLU A 172 32.41 1.50 6.44
N THR A 173 31.95 0.40 5.85
CA THR A 173 30.68 0.28 5.12
C THR A 173 30.04 -1.09 5.38
N TYR A 174 28.91 -1.41 4.74
CA TYR A 174 28.27 -2.73 4.84
C TYR A 174 28.31 -3.48 3.52
N VAL A 175 28.26 -4.82 3.60
CA VAL A 175 28.08 -5.70 2.43
C VAL A 175 26.85 -5.26 1.64
N GLY A 176 26.97 -5.12 0.33
CA GLY A 176 25.90 -4.70 -0.56
C GLY A 176 25.71 -3.18 -0.68
N HIS A 177 26.52 -2.35 -0.02
CA HIS A 177 26.58 -0.92 -0.29
C HIS A 177 27.17 -0.64 -1.68
N VAL A 178 26.49 0.18 -2.48
CA VAL A 178 26.90 0.56 -3.84
C VAL A 178 27.49 1.97 -3.84
N TRP A 179 28.60 2.18 -4.54
CA TRP A 179 29.39 3.39 -4.52
C TRP A 179 29.69 3.89 -5.93
N ARG A 180 29.28 5.11 -6.27
CA ARG A 180 29.58 5.76 -7.56
C ARG A 180 30.80 6.65 -7.46
N PHE A 181 31.70 6.55 -8.43
CA PHE A 181 32.87 7.40 -8.58
C PHE A 181 32.78 8.23 -9.85
N VAL A 182 32.97 9.54 -9.72
CA VAL A 182 32.97 10.51 -10.81
C VAL A 182 34.19 11.41 -10.72
N ASP A 183 34.61 12.03 -11.82
CA ASP A 183 35.62 13.08 -11.77
C ASP A 183 35.12 14.28 -10.93
N ALA A 184 36.02 14.99 -10.27
CA ALA A 184 35.63 16.14 -9.45
C ALA A 184 35.37 17.42 -10.25
N LEU A 185 35.86 17.50 -11.49
CA LEU A 185 35.80 18.70 -12.34
C LEU A 185 34.57 18.72 -13.26
N ASP A 186 34.32 17.65 -14.02
CA ASP A 186 33.28 17.52 -15.04
C ASP A 186 32.20 16.46 -14.66
N GLU A 187 32.27 15.93 -13.44
CA GLU A 187 31.41 14.85 -12.94
C GLU A 187 31.32 13.62 -13.86
N ARG A 188 32.31 13.46 -14.74
CA ARG A 188 32.34 12.36 -15.70
C ARG A 188 32.41 11.04 -14.95
N PHE A 189 31.51 10.15 -15.32
CA PHE A 189 31.35 8.84 -14.71
C PHE A 189 32.62 7.99 -14.87
N ARG A 190 33.08 7.37 -13.78
CA ARG A 190 34.28 6.51 -13.77
C ARG A 190 33.95 5.06 -13.45
N ALA A 191 33.19 4.82 -12.39
CA ALA A 191 32.94 3.46 -11.93
C ALA A 191 31.80 3.38 -10.89
N ILE A 192 31.12 2.24 -10.77
CA ILE A 192 30.17 1.94 -9.68
C ILE A 192 30.61 0.68 -8.97
N TYR A 193 30.95 0.73 -7.68
CA TYR A 193 31.40 -0.43 -6.91
C TYR A 193 30.31 -0.95 -5.99
N ALA A 194 30.03 -2.25 -5.99
CA ALA A 194 29.21 -2.87 -4.95
C ALA A 194 30.08 -3.60 -3.92
N ALA A 195 29.96 -3.22 -2.65
CA ALA A 195 30.69 -3.84 -1.56
C ALA A 195 30.38 -5.35 -1.50
N PRO A 196 31.36 -6.23 -1.71
CA PRO A 196 31.15 -7.66 -1.74
C PRO A 196 30.93 -8.24 -0.34
N ASP A 197 30.50 -9.49 -0.27
CA ASP A 197 30.43 -10.25 0.99
C ASP A 197 31.82 -10.73 1.44
N GLN A 198 32.70 -9.79 1.78
CA GLN A 198 34.04 -10.02 2.31
C GLN A 198 34.32 -9.05 3.49
N ARG A 199 35.28 -9.36 4.37
CA ARG A 199 35.56 -8.53 5.58
C ARG A 199 36.40 -7.28 5.29
N THR A 200 37.26 -7.33 4.28
CA THR A 200 38.12 -6.22 3.85
C THR A 200 38.28 -6.23 2.34
N ASP A 201 38.21 -5.07 1.70
CA ASP A 201 38.39 -4.92 0.25
C ASP A 201 39.23 -3.68 -0.09
N VAL A 202 39.84 -3.68 -1.27
CA VAL A 202 40.63 -2.54 -1.79
C VAL A 202 40.20 -2.31 -3.24
N VAL A 203 39.62 -1.15 -3.49
CA VAL A 203 39.10 -0.75 -4.80
C VAL A 203 40.03 0.27 -5.41
N VAL A 204 40.64 -0.07 -6.55
CA VAL A 204 41.50 0.84 -7.31
C VAL A 204 40.70 1.39 -8.49
N VAL A 205 40.45 2.70 -8.49
CA VAL A 205 39.73 3.38 -9.56
C VAL A 205 40.74 3.86 -10.61
N LYS A 206 40.73 3.28 -11.82
CA LYS A 206 41.64 3.61 -12.95
C LYS A 206 40.93 3.46 -14.31
N ASN A 207 41.30 4.32 -15.28
CA ASN A 207 41.00 4.39 -16.74
C ASN A 207 39.72 3.79 -17.40
N LEU A 208 39.27 4.52 -18.43
CA LEU A 208 38.06 4.47 -19.29
C LEU A 208 37.45 3.09 -19.56
N VAL A 209 36.26 2.84 -18.98
CA VAL A 209 35.24 2.02 -19.64
C VAL A 209 34.23 3.00 -20.25
N ASP A 210 34.32 3.23 -21.55
CA ASP A 210 33.18 3.80 -22.29
C ASP A 210 32.16 2.65 -22.42
N LEU A 211 31.19 2.62 -21.50
CA LEU A 211 30.01 1.79 -21.65
C LEU A 211 29.04 2.55 -22.54
N ASP A 212 28.70 1.98 -23.69
CA ASP A 212 27.65 2.47 -24.58
C ASP A 212 26.37 2.75 -23.77
N GLU A 213 25.85 3.98 -23.87
CA GLU A 213 24.67 4.50 -23.14
C GLU A 213 23.34 3.79 -23.47
N GLU A 214 23.31 2.75 -24.31
CA GLU A 214 22.07 2.08 -24.73
C GLU A 214 21.65 0.94 -23.79
N ALA A 215 21.33 1.22 -22.51
CA ALA A 215 20.56 0.27 -21.65
C ALA A 215 19.95 0.87 -20.35
N SER A 216 19.26 2.01 -20.42
CA SER A 216 18.37 2.48 -19.35
C SER A 216 16.91 2.55 -19.82
N SER A 217 16.05 1.76 -19.17
CA SER A 217 14.60 2.01 -19.10
C SER A 217 14.35 3.40 -18.52
N PRO A 218 13.25 4.07 -18.89
CA PRO A 218 13.06 5.50 -18.67
C PRO A 218 12.78 5.79 -17.19
N SER A 219 13.80 6.24 -16.46
CA SER A 219 13.59 7.09 -15.29
C SER A 219 13.21 8.48 -15.77
N ASN A 220 12.21 9.08 -15.12
CA ASN A 220 11.86 10.47 -15.35
C ASN A 220 13.04 11.32 -14.92
N ASP A 221 13.71 11.93 -15.89
CA ASP A 221 14.45 13.19 -15.88
C ASP A 221 15.46 13.10 -17.04
N ASP A 222 14.93 13.29 -18.26
CA ASP A 222 15.75 13.40 -19.47
C ASP A 222 16.25 14.85 -19.60
N ASP A 223 17.16 15.27 -18.73
CA ASP A 223 18.11 16.33 -19.06
C ASP A 223 19.36 15.65 -19.65
N PHE A 224 19.35 15.48 -20.98
CA PHE A 224 20.55 15.16 -21.75
C PHE A 224 21.46 16.40 -21.74
N GLU A 225 22.24 16.59 -20.68
CA GLU A 225 23.41 17.48 -20.74
C GLU A 225 24.59 16.70 -21.32
N GLU A 226 24.85 16.94 -22.60
CA GLU A 226 26.04 16.46 -23.30
C GLU A 226 27.25 17.33 -22.85
N GLU A 227 27.83 17.07 -21.67
CA GLU A 227 29.10 17.68 -21.27
C GLU A 227 30.27 17.01 -22.01
N GLY A 228 30.44 17.40 -23.27
CA GLY A 228 31.73 17.33 -23.93
C GLY A 228 32.66 18.41 -23.37
N GLU A 229 33.46 18.09 -22.36
CA GLU A 229 34.62 18.92 -21.97
C GLU A 229 35.70 18.81 -23.07
N SER A 230 35.45 19.50 -24.18
CA SER A 230 36.43 19.85 -25.19
C SER A 230 37.41 20.82 -24.53
N THR A 231 38.65 20.37 -24.36
CA THR A 231 39.79 21.26 -24.18
C THR A 231 39.95 22.09 -25.46
N ALA A 232 39.19 23.18 -25.53
CA ALA A 232 39.07 24.02 -26.70
C ALA A 232 40.42 24.67 -27.05
N SER A 233 41.08 24.06 -28.05
CA SER A 233 41.82 24.79 -29.07
C SER A 233 40.96 25.95 -29.57
N THR A 234 41.35 27.19 -29.28
CA THR A 234 40.69 28.46 -29.66
C THR A 234 40.69 28.75 -31.17
N THR A 235 40.45 27.76 -32.02
CA THR A 235 40.62 27.89 -33.47
C THR A 235 39.47 27.40 -34.34
N GLU A 236 38.47 26.70 -33.82
CA GLU A 236 37.35 26.17 -34.63
C GLU A 236 36.09 27.05 -34.61
N LEU A 237 35.40 27.11 -35.75
CA LEU A 237 34.09 27.76 -35.92
C LEU A 237 33.03 26.90 -35.23
N GLN A 238 32.18 27.50 -34.39
CA GLN A 238 31.15 26.79 -33.65
C GLN A 238 29.81 27.56 -33.65
N LEU A 239 28.72 26.83 -33.42
CA LEU A 239 27.43 27.41 -33.08
C LEU A 239 27.39 27.72 -31.58
N TYR A 240 26.71 28.80 -31.19
CA TYR A 240 26.44 29.11 -29.79
C TYR A 240 25.21 29.99 -29.66
N VAL A 241 24.58 29.99 -28.49
CA VAL A 241 23.46 30.88 -28.16
C VAL A 241 23.98 32.11 -27.43
N LYS A 242 23.54 33.30 -27.84
CA LYS A 242 23.84 34.57 -27.18
C LYS A 242 22.65 35.51 -27.29
N ASN A 243 22.18 36.01 -26.14
CA ASN A 243 20.95 36.83 -26.04
C ASN A 243 19.74 36.13 -26.66
N PHE A 244 19.57 34.84 -26.36
CA PHE A 244 18.54 33.96 -26.92
C PHE A 244 18.63 33.69 -28.43
N ASP A 245 19.58 34.28 -29.17
CA ASP A 245 19.76 34.08 -30.60
C ASP A 245 20.94 33.14 -30.91
N VAL A 246 20.91 32.52 -32.09
CA VAL A 246 21.97 31.64 -32.61
C VAL A 246 23.05 32.46 -33.29
N TRP A 247 24.31 32.13 -33.01
CA TRP A 247 25.49 32.73 -33.62
C TRP A 247 26.41 31.65 -34.18
N PHE A 248 27.13 31.97 -35.25
CA PHE A 248 28.13 31.11 -35.87
C PHE A 248 29.48 31.83 -36.00
N GLY A 249 30.53 31.22 -35.47
CA GLY A 249 31.90 31.72 -35.59
C GLY A 249 32.74 31.38 -34.36
N LYS A 250 33.76 32.18 -34.07
CA LYS A 250 34.55 32.02 -32.84
C LYS A 250 33.80 32.59 -31.64
N LYS A 251 33.88 31.91 -30.49
CA LYS A 251 33.26 32.33 -29.21
C LYS A 251 33.94 33.57 -28.59
N ASP A 252 35.00 34.10 -29.22
CA ASP A 252 35.77 35.29 -28.83
C ASP A 252 35.12 36.63 -29.22
N GLY A 253 33.87 36.60 -29.70
CA GLY A 253 33.11 37.79 -30.11
C GLY A 253 33.20 38.14 -31.60
N GLN A 254 33.85 37.32 -32.43
CA GLN A 254 33.87 37.45 -33.89
C GLN A 254 32.81 36.60 -34.62
N GLY A 255 31.75 36.16 -33.92
CA GLY A 255 30.65 35.41 -34.53
C GLY A 255 29.70 36.30 -35.33
N LYS A 256 29.04 35.70 -36.32
CA LYS A 256 27.92 36.29 -37.04
C LYS A 256 26.62 35.75 -36.48
N GLN A 257 25.66 36.64 -36.27
CA GLN A 257 24.32 36.30 -35.84
C GLN A 257 23.56 35.59 -36.97
N LEU A 258 22.87 34.49 -36.66
CA LEU A 258 22.06 33.71 -37.60
C LEU A 258 20.56 33.92 -37.41
N SER A 259 20.10 34.19 -36.19
CA SER A 259 18.69 34.45 -35.86
C SER A 259 18.48 35.85 -35.26
N GLU A 260 17.29 36.42 -35.44
CA GLU A 260 16.90 37.73 -34.88
C GLU A 260 15.64 37.68 -34.00
N TYR A 261 15.08 36.48 -33.76
CA TYR A 261 13.77 36.28 -33.14
C TYR A 261 13.83 35.49 -31.82
N GLY A 262 15.04 35.25 -31.29
CA GLY A 262 15.23 34.68 -29.95
C GLY A 262 14.63 35.59 -28.89
N SER A 263 13.93 34.99 -27.91
CA SER A 263 13.38 35.71 -26.76
C SER A 263 13.26 34.78 -25.56
N GLU A 264 12.91 35.30 -24.39
CA GLU A 264 12.66 34.47 -23.20
C GLU A 264 11.47 33.50 -23.40
N GLU A 265 10.47 33.88 -24.21
CA GLU A 265 9.35 32.99 -24.55
C GLU A 265 9.70 31.96 -25.63
N HIS A 266 10.68 32.28 -26.48
CA HIS A 266 11.13 31.46 -27.61
C HIS A 266 12.67 31.40 -27.70
N PRO A 267 13.37 30.90 -26.67
CA PRO A 267 14.82 30.81 -26.69
C PRO A 267 15.27 29.70 -27.63
N TYR A 268 16.49 29.84 -28.15
CA TYR A 268 17.21 28.71 -28.73
C TYR A 268 17.95 27.95 -27.62
N ASP A 269 17.94 26.64 -27.71
CA ASP A 269 18.59 25.75 -26.76
C ASP A 269 20.08 25.57 -27.12
N GLU A 270 20.97 25.91 -26.19
CA GLU A 270 22.43 25.78 -26.39
C GLU A 270 22.86 24.31 -26.50
N GLY A 271 22.10 23.38 -25.90
CA GLY A 271 22.34 21.94 -25.99
C GLY A 271 21.77 21.28 -27.26
N GLN A 272 21.08 22.01 -28.12
CA GLN A 272 20.44 21.45 -29.34
C GLN A 272 20.83 22.24 -30.59
N LEU A 273 22.15 22.30 -30.84
CA LEU A 273 22.77 22.98 -31.98
C LEU A 273 23.52 21.96 -32.87
N HIS A 274 23.01 21.74 -34.07
CA HIS A 274 23.41 20.62 -34.93
C HIS A 274 23.99 21.12 -36.26
N LEU A 275 25.30 20.97 -36.47
CA LEU A 275 25.95 21.29 -37.75
C LEU A 275 25.76 20.17 -38.78
N SER A 276 25.55 20.54 -40.04
CA SER A 276 25.59 19.57 -41.14
C SER A 276 27.02 19.01 -41.32
N PRO A 277 27.21 17.77 -41.81
CA PRO A 277 28.53 17.16 -41.98
C PRO A 277 29.52 17.98 -42.82
N ASP A 278 29.01 18.81 -43.72
CA ASP A 278 29.80 19.70 -44.59
C ASP A 278 29.95 21.13 -44.06
N ASN A 279 29.44 21.42 -42.85
CA ASN A 279 29.44 22.74 -42.22
C ASN A 279 28.83 23.86 -43.08
N ARG A 280 27.90 23.53 -43.99
CA ARG A 280 27.17 24.54 -44.79
C ARG A 280 25.83 24.92 -44.19
N TYR A 281 25.21 24.03 -43.42
CA TYR A 281 23.92 24.24 -42.78
C TYR A 281 24.00 23.95 -41.29
N ALA A 282 23.04 24.49 -40.56
CA ALA A 282 22.85 24.21 -39.14
C ALA A 282 21.37 24.04 -38.83
N VAL A 283 21.04 23.18 -37.89
CA VAL A 283 19.73 23.17 -37.23
C VAL A 283 19.92 23.57 -35.77
N ALA A 284 19.16 24.56 -35.33
CA ALA A 284 19.09 24.94 -33.92
C ALA A 284 17.66 24.81 -33.43
N TRP A 285 17.46 24.21 -32.26
CA TRP A 285 16.12 24.05 -31.71
C TRP A 285 15.72 25.31 -30.96
N GLN A 286 14.62 25.90 -31.40
CA GLN A 286 13.92 26.92 -30.65
C GLN A 286 12.81 26.26 -29.87
N TYR A 287 12.57 26.63 -28.61
CA TYR A 287 11.49 26.04 -27.83
C TYR A 287 10.61 27.09 -27.18
N THR A 288 9.38 26.71 -26.84
CA THR A 288 8.58 27.45 -25.86
C THR A 288 8.72 26.74 -24.52
N PRO A 289 9.16 27.41 -23.44
CA PRO A 289 9.30 26.80 -22.14
C PRO A 289 7.97 26.20 -21.66
N GLU A 290 8.09 25.09 -20.96
CA GLU A 290 7.00 24.48 -20.21
C GLU A 290 6.37 25.46 -19.22
N GLN A 291 5.20 25.11 -18.71
CA GLN A 291 4.54 25.86 -17.65
C GLN A 291 5.31 25.68 -16.35
N ASP A 292 5.63 26.77 -15.64
CA ASP A 292 6.10 26.67 -14.25
C ASP A 292 4.93 26.18 -13.37
N HIS A 293 4.98 24.91 -12.98
CA HIS A 293 3.99 24.28 -12.11
C HIS A 293 4.75 23.55 -11.02
N LYS A 294 4.83 24.17 -9.85
CA LYS A 294 5.44 23.56 -8.67
C LYS A 294 4.39 22.92 -7.78
N ILE A 295 4.65 21.70 -7.35
CA ILE A 295 4.00 21.14 -6.16
C ILE A 295 4.80 21.51 -4.92
N HIS A 296 4.12 21.46 -3.78
CA HIS A 296 4.65 21.89 -2.50
C HIS A 296 4.50 20.77 -1.49
N LEU A 297 5.61 20.18 -1.09
CA LEU A 297 5.66 19.12 -0.09
C LEU A 297 6.14 19.75 1.22
N VAL A 298 5.45 19.43 2.32
CA VAL A 298 5.79 19.98 3.63
C VAL A 298 6.44 18.87 4.44
N GLU A 299 7.72 18.95 4.72
CA GLU A 299 8.39 18.05 5.66
C GLU A 299 8.06 18.49 7.08
N SER A 300 7.19 17.75 7.76
CA SER A 300 6.69 18.16 9.08
C SER A 300 7.69 17.98 10.22
N SER A 301 8.70 17.14 10.06
CA SER A 301 9.66 16.78 11.11
C SER A 301 11.07 16.57 10.53
N PRO A 302 11.72 17.63 10.02
CA PRO A 302 13.08 17.54 9.49
C PRO A 302 14.10 17.25 10.61
N ASP A 303 15.18 16.54 10.27
CA ASP A 303 16.20 16.12 11.25
C ASP A 303 17.07 17.26 11.79
N ASP A 304 17.15 18.38 11.07
CA ASP A 304 18.06 19.50 11.35
C ASP A 304 17.39 20.73 11.99
N GLN A 305 16.05 20.77 12.08
CA GLN A 305 15.31 21.88 12.70
C GLN A 305 13.97 21.43 13.32
N ILE A 306 13.34 22.31 14.11
CA ILE A 306 12.07 22.00 14.79
C ILE A 306 10.86 22.37 13.91
N GLU A 307 10.98 23.44 13.14
CA GLU A 307 9.94 23.96 12.27
C GLU A 307 9.84 23.15 10.96
N PRO A 308 8.64 22.97 10.36
CA PRO A 308 8.51 22.28 9.08
C PRO A 308 9.30 22.95 7.95
N LYS A 309 9.77 22.15 6.98
CA LYS A 309 10.39 22.63 5.74
C LYS A 309 9.44 22.51 4.56
N LEU A 310 9.52 23.48 3.65
CA LEU A 310 8.79 23.48 2.39
C LEU A 310 9.73 23.06 1.26
N HIS A 311 9.43 21.93 0.64
CA HIS A 311 10.06 21.47 -0.59
C HIS A 311 9.18 21.87 -1.77
N SER A 312 9.80 22.30 -2.87
CA SER A 312 9.10 22.66 -4.09
C SER A 312 9.73 21.96 -5.28
N VAL A 313 8.93 21.22 -6.02
CA VAL A 313 9.39 20.41 -7.16
C VAL A 313 8.56 20.80 -8.38
N GLN A 314 9.21 20.97 -9.52
CA GLN A 314 8.54 21.17 -10.80
C GLN A 314 7.82 19.88 -11.18
N TYR A 315 6.50 19.95 -11.39
CA TYR A 315 5.66 18.78 -11.56
C TYR A 315 4.47 19.12 -12.45
N LEU A 316 4.62 18.85 -13.75
CA LEU A 316 3.58 19.06 -14.74
C LEU A 316 2.51 17.98 -14.64
N LYS A 317 1.24 18.40 -14.70
CA LYS A 317 0.06 17.55 -14.62
C LYS A 317 -0.66 17.50 -15.97
N PRO A 318 -1.52 16.50 -16.22
CA PRO A 318 -2.30 16.43 -17.46
C PRO A 318 -3.00 17.73 -17.79
N GLY A 319 -2.83 18.20 -19.02
CA GLY A 319 -3.36 19.48 -19.50
C GLY A 319 -2.42 20.67 -19.32
N ASP A 320 -1.37 20.61 -18.50
CA ASP A 320 -0.38 21.70 -18.38
C ASP A 320 0.42 21.87 -19.68
N ARG A 321 0.96 23.06 -19.95
CA ARG A 321 1.80 23.24 -21.14
C ARG A 321 3.15 22.55 -20.97
N VAL A 322 3.46 21.59 -21.85
CA VAL A 322 4.80 21.00 -22.00
C VAL A 322 5.74 21.92 -22.76
N ARG A 323 7.04 21.66 -22.69
CA ARG A 323 8.03 22.29 -23.57
C ARG A 323 7.68 21.99 -25.03
N ILE A 324 7.68 23.01 -25.88
CA ILE A 324 7.35 22.87 -27.31
C ILE A 324 8.58 23.17 -28.15
N ASP A 325 9.28 22.12 -28.56
CA ASP A 325 10.47 22.21 -29.42
C ASP A 325 10.12 22.43 -30.90
N ARG A 326 10.97 23.21 -31.57
CA ARG A 326 10.86 23.57 -32.99
C ARG A 326 12.26 23.63 -33.61
N PRO A 327 12.68 22.60 -34.36
CA PRO A 327 13.92 22.65 -35.12
C PRO A 327 13.87 23.75 -36.20
N ARG A 328 14.88 24.61 -36.27
CA ARG A 328 15.00 25.73 -37.23
C ARG A 328 16.27 25.56 -38.06
N LEU A 329 16.14 25.65 -39.38
CA LEU A 329 17.23 25.44 -40.33
C LEU A 329 17.92 26.78 -40.69
N PHE A 330 19.24 26.77 -40.77
CA PHE A 330 20.06 27.93 -41.14
C PHE A 330 21.06 27.56 -42.23
N ASP A 331 21.23 28.48 -43.19
CA ASP A 331 22.30 28.48 -44.17
C ASP A 331 23.46 29.33 -43.64
N LEU A 332 24.61 28.70 -43.45
CA LEU A 332 25.80 29.31 -42.86
C LEU A 332 26.60 30.16 -43.85
N GLU A 333 26.41 29.99 -45.16
CA GLU A 333 27.02 30.85 -46.18
C GLU A 333 26.28 32.19 -46.26
N SER A 334 24.95 32.14 -46.35
CA SER A 334 24.12 33.35 -46.38
C SER A 334 23.88 33.98 -45.01
N HIS A 335 24.19 33.27 -43.92
CA HIS A 335 23.93 33.63 -42.52
C HIS A 335 22.45 33.96 -42.28
N ARG A 336 21.56 33.12 -42.81
CA ARG A 336 20.12 33.33 -42.72
C ARG A 336 19.40 32.04 -42.42
N GLU A 337 18.28 32.19 -41.73
CA GLU A 337 17.31 31.14 -41.56
C GLU A 337 16.68 30.74 -42.91
N VAL A 338 16.58 29.42 -43.15
CA VAL A 338 15.79 28.84 -44.24
C VAL A 338 14.40 28.53 -43.68
N PRO A 339 13.32 29.15 -44.21
CA PRO A 339 11.99 28.95 -43.68
C PRO A 339 11.52 27.49 -43.77
N THR A 340 10.99 26.94 -42.67
CA THR A 340 10.41 25.60 -42.58
C THR A 340 8.94 25.67 -42.13
N ASP A 341 8.09 24.76 -42.64
CA ASP A 341 6.71 24.62 -42.15
C ASP A 341 6.66 23.65 -40.96
N ASN A 342 5.99 24.05 -39.89
CA ASN A 342 5.82 23.24 -38.69
C ASN A 342 4.54 22.40 -38.67
N ALA A 343 3.72 22.41 -39.74
CA ALA A 343 2.42 21.73 -39.79
C ALA A 343 2.45 20.26 -39.35
N LEU A 344 3.55 19.55 -39.62
CA LEU A 344 3.70 18.13 -39.28
C LEU A 344 4.08 17.86 -37.81
N PHE A 345 4.47 18.89 -37.04
CA PHE A 345 4.98 18.76 -35.67
C PHE A 345 4.53 19.89 -34.72
N ARG A 346 3.33 20.45 -34.89
CA ARG A 346 2.87 21.64 -34.13
C ARG A 346 2.63 21.43 -32.62
N ASN A 347 2.27 20.22 -32.21
CA ASN A 347 1.84 19.91 -30.83
C ASN A 347 2.64 18.73 -30.24
N PRO A 348 3.96 18.88 -30.09
CA PRO A 348 4.79 17.81 -29.54
C PRO A 348 4.46 17.62 -28.06
N TYR A 349 4.39 16.36 -27.65
CA TYR A 349 4.72 15.98 -26.28
C TYR A 349 6.25 16.05 -26.08
N LYS A 350 6.99 15.43 -27.02
CA LYS A 350 8.46 15.43 -27.05
C LYS A 350 8.94 15.27 -28.49
N ILE A 351 10.06 15.89 -28.81
CA ILE A 351 10.83 15.65 -30.03
C ILE A 351 12.17 15.05 -29.62
N ARG A 352 12.65 14.05 -30.37
CA ARG A 352 13.97 13.44 -30.18
C ARG A 352 14.79 13.59 -31.46
N ASP A 353 16.01 14.08 -31.33
CA ASP A 353 16.94 14.20 -32.45
C ASP A 353 17.28 12.82 -33.05
N LEU A 354 17.42 12.76 -34.37
CA LEU A 354 17.96 11.61 -35.10
C LEU A 354 19.15 12.03 -35.99
N GLY A 355 19.54 13.30 -35.97
CA GLY A 355 20.71 13.81 -36.68
C GLY A 355 20.50 14.09 -38.17
N TRP A 356 21.59 14.49 -38.80
CA TRP A 356 21.67 14.73 -40.23
C TRP A 356 21.85 13.43 -41.01
N SER A 357 21.22 13.33 -42.18
CA SER A 357 21.61 12.33 -43.18
C SER A 357 23.11 12.46 -43.50
N LYS A 358 23.79 11.34 -43.79
CA LYS A 358 25.21 11.33 -44.16
C LYS A 358 25.56 12.26 -45.31
N SER A 359 24.61 12.50 -46.22
CA SER A 359 24.76 13.45 -47.33
C SER A 359 24.71 14.93 -46.93
N GLY A 360 24.24 15.24 -45.72
CA GLY A 360 24.02 16.60 -45.23
C GLY A 360 22.81 17.31 -45.84
N HIS A 361 21.97 16.64 -46.63
CA HIS A 361 20.84 17.27 -47.34
C HIS A 361 19.51 17.26 -46.56
N GLU A 362 19.40 16.48 -45.49
CA GLU A 362 18.20 16.36 -44.67
C GLU A 362 18.55 16.16 -43.19
N TYR A 363 17.89 16.91 -42.31
CA TYR A 363 17.95 16.75 -40.86
C TYR A 363 16.69 16.03 -40.35
N ARG A 364 16.83 15.10 -39.40
CA ARG A 364 15.74 14.18 -39.03
C ARG A 364 15.48 14.19 -37.53
N PHE A 365 14.22 14.02 -37.15
CA PHE A 365 13.81 13.89 -35.75
C PHE A 365 12.56 13.03 -35.60
N LEU A 366 12.42 12.40 -34.44
CA LEU A 366 11.22 11.70 -34.00
C LEU A 366 10.28 12.66 -33.27
N PHE A 367 9.05 12.74 -33.73
CA PHE A 367 7.97 13.55 -33.17
C PHE A 367 6.94 12.63 -32.49
N ASN A 368 6.72 12.86 -31.20
CA ASN A 368 5.62 12.27 -30.42
C ASN A 368 4.55 13.33 -30.21
N GLU A 369 3.40 13.16 -30.86
CA GLU A 369 2.28 14.07 -30.70
C GLU A 369 1.70 13.94 -29.30
N ARG A 370 1.31 15.08 -28.72
CA ARG A 370 0.65 15.08 -27.41
C ARG A 370 -0.64 14.26 -27.42
N GLY A 371 -0.77 13.36 -26.44
CA GLY A 371 -1.81 12.33 -26.40
C GLY A 371 -1.39 10.98 -26.99
N HIS A 372 -0.18 10.89 -27.55
CA HIS A 372 0.50 9.64 -27.91
C HIS A 372 -0.25 8.76 -28.92
N GLN A 373 -1.15 9.35 -29.70
CA GLN A 373 -1.89 8.65 -30.76
C GLN A 373 -1.15 8.68 -32.10
N HIS A 374 -0.07 9.46 -32.18
CA HIS A 374 0.64 9.72 -33.41
C HIS A 374 2.13 9.86 -33.15
N LEU A 375 2.92 9.00 -33.80
CA LEU A 375 4.38 9.14 -33.88
C LEU A 375 4.80 9.33 -35.32
N ARG A 376 5.79 10.19 -35.54
CA ARG A 376 6.38 10.41 -36.87
C ARG A 376 7.88 10.53 -36.79
N VAL A 377 8.58 10.00 -37.79
CA VAL A 377 9.92 10.50 -38.12
C VAL A 377 9.75 11.55 -39.21
N ILE A 378 10.32 12.73 -39.00
CA ILE A 378 10.17 13.90 -39.87
C ILE A 378 11.55 14.31 -40.36
N GLY A 379 11.63 14.66 -41.65
CA GLY A 379 12.82 15.21 -42.29
C GLY A 379 12.63 16.69 -42.67
N ILE A 380 13.68 17.49 -42.48
CA ILE A 380 13.81 18.87 -42.97
C ILE A 380 14.92 18.88 -44.02
N GLY A 381 14.55 19.08 -45.28
CA GLY A 381 15.50 19.26 -46.38
C GLY A 381 16.20 20.62 -46.29
N ILE A 382 17.41 20.72 -46.85
CA ILE A 382 18.18 21.98 -46.91
C ILE A 382 17.48 23.11 -47.70
N ASP A 383 16.46 22.77 -48.49
CA ASP A 383 15.58 23.71 -49.19
C ASP A 383 14.42 24.22 -48.33
N GLY A 384 14.32 23.76 -47.08
CA GLY A 384 13.24 24.06 -46.14
C GLY A 384 12.03 23.15 -46.27
N GLN A 385 12.03 22.17 -47.19
CA GLN A 385 10.92 21.23 -47.34
C GLN A 385 10.85 20.28 -46.14
N VAL A 386 9.69 20.22 -45.49
CA VAL A 386 9.43 19.31 -44.37
C VAL A 386 8.57 18.14 -44.86
N ARG A 387 8.98 16.91 -44.58
CA ARG A 387 8.26 15.69 -44.99
C ARG A 387 8.24 14.62 -43.90
N THR A 388 7.21 13.78 -43.91
CA THR A 388 7.12 12.59 -43.06
C THR A 388 7.91 11.44 -43.69
N LEU A 389 8.81 10.82 -42.92
CA LEU A 389 9.60 9.64 -43.31
C LEU A 389 8.98 8.35 -42.77
N VAL A 390 8.45 8.41 -41.55
CA VAL A 390 7.77 7.30 -40.87
C VAL A 390 6.52 7.86 -40.21
N GLU A 391 5.42 7.10 -40.24
CA GLU A 391 4.19 7.46 -39.55
C GLU A 391 3.59 6.23 -38.86
N GLU A 392 3.20 6.40 -37.61
CA GLU A 392 2.46 5.45 -36.80
C GLU A 392 1.25 6.17 -36.20
N GLN A 393 0.07 5.57 -36.34
CA GLN A 393 -1.19 6.13 -35.84
C GLN A 393 -2.00 5.07 -35.13
N SER A 394 -2.60 5.43 -34.00
CA SER A 394 -3.47 4.57 -33.22
C SER A 394 -4.73 5.33 -32.81
N SER A 395 -5.88 4.65 -32.84
CA SER A 395 -7.13 5.22 -32.31
C SER A 395 -7.17 5.26 -30.79
N THR A 396 -6.25 4.57 -30.11
CA THR A 396 -6.13 4.55 -28.64
C THR A 396 -4.88 5.30 -28.21
N PHE A 397 -3.76 4.61 -28.14
CA PHE A 397 -2.44 5.13 -27.80
C PHE A 397 -1.39 4.31 -28.57
N ILE A 398 -0.20 4.88 -28.71
CA ILE A 398 1.02 4.21 -29.09
C ILE A 398 1.90 4.22 -27.85
N ASP A 399 2.28 3.04 -27.37
CA ASP A 399 3.11 2.94 -26.19
C ASP A 399 4.56 3.25 -26.55
N TYR A 400 4.88 4.54 -26.50
CA TYR A 400 6.20 5.03 -26.83
C TYR A 400 7.27 4.60 -25.80
N THR A 401 6.87 4.09 -24.62
CA THR A 401 7.82 3.59 -23.61
C THR A 401 8.46 2.26 -24.02
N LYS A 402 7.85 1.56 -25.00
CA LYS A 402 8.36 0.31 -25.60
C LYS A 402 8.91 0.49 -27.01
N LEU A 403 8.98 1.74 -27.47
CA LEU A 403 9.36 2.04 -28.84
C LEU A 403 10.86 1.79 -29.03
N TYR A 404 11.19 0.89 -29.94
CA TYR A 404 12.54 0.71 -30.46
C TYR A 404 12.70 1.45 -31.78
N VAL A 405 13.73 2.31 -31.84
CA VAL A 405 14.09 3.11 -33.02
C VAL A 405 15.60 3.13 -33.16
N LYS A 406 16.13 2.48 -34.20
CA LYS A 406 17.57 2.51 -34.55
C LYS A 406 17.76 3.01 -35.97
N LEU A 407 18.51 4.10 -36.13
CA LEU A 407 18.97 4.63 -37.41
C LEU A 407 20.19 3.82 -37.89
N LEU A 408 20.15 3.36 -39.14
CA LEU A 408 21.23 2.65 -39.81
C LEU A 408 21.88 3.60 -40.82
N GLU A 409 22.80 4.44 -40.33
CA GLU A 409 23.33 5.62 -41.06
C GLU A 409 23.92 5.28 -42.43
N GLU A 410 24.65 4.17 -42.54
CA GLU A 410 25.32 3.77 -43.78
C GLU A 410 24.33 3.38 -44.89
N SER A 411 23.21 2.77 -44.52
CA SER A 411 22.17 2.31 -45.44
C SER A 411 21.03 3.29 -45.65
N ASP A 412 20.95 4.34 -44.82
CA ASP A 412 19.82 5.27 -44.75
C ASP A 412 18.48 4.58 -44.45
N GLU A 413 18.53 3.59 -43.56
CA GLU A 413 17.37 2.79 -43.14
C GLU A 413 17.06 3.01 -41.65
N LEU A 414 15.85 2.66 -41.22
CA LEU A 414 15.41 2.72 -39.84
C LEU A 414 14.82 1.37 -39.41
N VAL A 415 15.29 0.83 -38.29
CA VAL A 415 14.60 -0.27 -37.59
C VAL A 415 13.61 0.34 -36.59
N TRP A 416 12.33 0.01 -36.75
CA TRP A 416 11.20 0.64 -36.07
C TRP A 416 10.28 -0.44 -35.47
N SER A 417 9.96 -0.35 -34.18
CA SER A 417 8.93 -1.20 -33.58
C SER A 417 7.52 -0.63 -33.75
N SER A 418 6.53 -1.46 -34.03
CA SER A 418 5.14 -1.04 -34.18
C SER A 418 4.15 -2.13 -33.79
N GLU A 419 3.03 -1.74 -33.18
CA GLU A 419 1.87 -2.59 -32.86
C GLU A 419 0.81 -2.62 -33.98
N ARG A 420 1.11 -2.10 -35.18
CA ARG A 420 0.13 -1.87 -36.27
C ARG A 420 -0.62 -3.12 -36.75
N ASP A 421 -0.03 -4.30 -36.60
CA ASP A 421 -0.67 -5.57 -36.95
C ASP A 421 -1.37 -6.26 -35.77
N GLY A 422 -1.41 -5.59 -34.61
CA GLY A 422 -1.97 -6.08 -33.36
C GLY A 422 -0.95 -6.63 -32.37
N TYR A 423 0.33 -6.76 -32.74
CA TYR A 423 1.43 -7.18 -31.87
C TYR A 423 2.64 -6.28 -32.08
N ASN A 424 3.46 -6.05 -31.05
CA ASN A 424 4.66 -5.26 -31.24
C ASN A 424 5.66 -6.06 -32.09
N HIS A 425 6.00 -5.56 -33.27
CA HIS A 425 6.93 -6.18 -34.22
C HIS A 425 7.92 -5.17 -34.78
N LEU A 426 9.05 -5.66 -35.28
CA LEU A 426 10.09 -4.85 -35.90
C LEU A 426 9.85 -4.70 -37.41
N TYR A 427 10.05 -3.49 -37.90
CA TYR A 427 9.91 -3.09 -39.30
C TYR A 427 11.20 -2.40 -39.75
N LEU A 428 11.60 -2.66 -40.98
CA LEU A 428 12.70 -1.98 -41.65
C LEU A 428 12.11 -0.94 -42.61
N ILE A 429 12.55 0.31 -42.50
CA ILE A 429 12.02 1.43 -43.26
C ILE A 429 13.16 2.09 -44.05
N ASP A 430 12.95 2.31 -45.35
CA ASP A 430 13.83 3.13 -46.20
C ASP A 430 13.48 4.62 -45.98
N LEU A 431 14.42 5.40 -45.46
CA LEU A 431 14.18 6.82 -45.11
C LEU A 431 14.23 7.75 -46.34
N ALA A 432 14.87 7.34 -47.43
CA ALA A 432 14.84 8.10 -48.67
C ALA A 432 13.41 8.06 -49.27
N GLN A 433 12.81 6.87 -49.32
CA GLN A 433 11.47 6.64 -49.86
C GLN A 433 10.34 6.94 -48.85
N GLY A 434 10.63 6.86 -47.54
CA GLY A 434 9.63 6.95 -46.47
C GLY A 434 8.66 5.75 -46.48
N ALA A 435 9.16 4.56 -46.83
CA ALA A 435 8.35 3.37 -47.05
C ALA A 435 8.90 2.16 -46.29
N ILE A 436 7.99 1.31 -45.83
CA ILE A 436 8.37 0.03 -45.19
C ILE A 436 9.01 -0.86 -46.26
N SER A 437 10.30 -1.11 -46.10
CA SER A 437 11.06 -2.03 -46.95
C SER A 437 10.74 -3.48 -46.62
N ASN A 438 10.64 -3.80 -45.32
CA ASN A 438 10.27 -5.12 -44.86
C ASN A 438 9.65 -5.11 -43.45
N GLN A 439 8.77 -6.07 -43.18
CA GLN A 439 8.37 -6.42 -41.82
C GLN A 439 9.32 -7.51 -41.30
N ILE A 440 10.26 -7.13 -40.43
CA ILE A 440 11.35 -7.99 -39.94
C ILE A 440 10.78 -9.17 -39.13
N THR A 441 9.80 -8.90 -38.26
CA THR A 441 9.14 -9.91 -37.43
C THR A 441 7.62 -9.89 -37.63
N ASN A 442 6.97 -11.04 -37.53
CA ASN A 442 5.52 -11.18 -37.62
C ASN A 442 5.02 -12.42 -36.88
N GLY A 443 3.72 -12.45 -36.57
CA GLY A 443 3.05 -13.58 -35.92
C GLY A 443 2.26 -13.18 -34.68
N ALA A 444 1.56 -14.15 -34.08
CA ALA A 444 0.71 -13.95 -32.89
C ALA A 444 1.51 -13.99 -31.57
N TRP A 445 2.59 -13.22 -31.51
CA TRP A 445 3.54 -13.10 -30.40
C TRP A 445 4.15 -11.68 -30.46
N THR A 446 4.73 -11.18 -29.37
CA THR A 446 5.19 -9.79 -29.29
C THR A 446 6.70 -9.68 -29.06
N VAL A 447 7.34 -8.73 -29.75
CA VAL A 447 8.72 -8.29 -29.52
C VAL A 447 8.76 -7.40 -28.27
N GLY A 448 9.72 -7.67 -27.39
CA GLY A 448 10.15 -6.80 -26.29
C GLY A 448 11.47 -6.11 -26.62
N ASP A 449 12.38 -6.02 -25.65
CA ASP A 449 13.62 -5.27 -25.84
C ASP A 449 14.52 -5.88 -26.93
N VAL A 450 15.04 -5.04 -27.81
CA VAL A 450 16.10 -5.41 -28.74
C VAL A 450 17.43 -5.40 -27.99
N GLN A 451 18.17 -6.51 -28.05
CA GLN A 451 19.43 -6.70 -27.34
C GLN A 451 20.61 -6.07 -28.06
N PHE A 452 20.69 -6.31 -29.38
CA PHE A 452 21.66 -5.66 -30.27
C PHE A 452 21.32 -5.99 -31.73
N ILE A 453 21.92 -5.19 -32.61
CA ILE A 453 21.89 -5.38 -34.06
C ILE A 453 23.33 -5.57 -34.54
N LYS A 454 23.50 -6.40 -35.57
CA LYS A 454 24.72 -6.43 -36.37
C LYS A 454 24.38 -5.98 -37.78
N GLU A 455 24.73 -4.74 -38.10
CA GLU A 455 24.34 -4.09 -39.36
C GLU A 455 24.96 -4.76 -40.59
N ASP A 456 26.26 -5.09 -40.52
CA ASP A 456 26.98 -5.80 -41.60
C ASP A 456 26.39 -7.18 -41.90
N GLU A 457 25.89 -7.87 -40.86
CA GLU A 457 25.21 -9.17 -40.98
C GLU A 457 23.70 -9.02 -41.29
N ARG A 458 23.17 -7.79 -41.26
CA ARG A 458 21.74 -7.45 -41.35
C ARG A 458 20.87 -8.34 -40.46
N ARG A 459 21.23 -8.43 -39.18
CA ARG A 459 20.61 -9.34 -38.21
C ARG A 459 20.35 -8.66 -36.88
N VAL A 460 19.24 -9.02 -36.23
CA VAL A 460 18.80 -8.47 -34.94
C VAL A 460 18.55 -9.57 -33.91
N TRP A 461 18.91 -9.30 -32.65
CA TRP A 461 18.64 -10.14 -31.49
C TRP A 461 17.73 -9.39 -30.52
N PHE A 462 16.67 -10.04 -30.03
CA PHE A 462 15.62 -9.38 -29.26
C PHE A 462 14.86 -10.35 -28.34
N GLN A 463 14.14 -9.79 -27.38
CA GLN A 463 13.22 -10.54 -26.51
C GLN A 463 11.90 -10.82 -27.22
N GLY A 464 11.38 -12.04 -27.10
CA GLY A 464 10.04 -12.39 -27.58
C GLY A 464 9.17 -12.97 -26.47
N TYR A 465 7.88 -12.64 -26.52
CA TYR A 465 6.84 -13.09 -25.59
C TYR A 465 5.69 -13.75 -26.37
N GLY A 466 5.11 -14.83 -25.83
CA GLY A 466 4.01 -15.56 -26.47
C GLY A 466 4.43 -16.47 -27.62
N LEU A 467 5.71 -16.79 -27.74
CA LEU A 467 6.27 -17.61 -28.83
C LEU A 467 5.87 -19.09 -28.76
N GLN A 468 5.65 -19.61 -27.55
CA GLN A 468 5.30 -21.00 -27.29
C GLN A 468 3.84 -21.07 -26.80
N PRO A 469 2.88 -21.57 -27.61
CA PRO A 469 1.45 -21.51 -27.28
C PRO A 469 1.05 -22.27 -26.00
N GLU A 470 1.80 -23.31 -25.65
CA GLU A 470 1.53 -24.14 -24.46
C GLU A 470 2.11 -23.54 -23.16
N GLN A 471 2.84 -22.43 -23.26
CA GLN A 471 3.49 -21.77 -22.13
C GLN A 471 2.72 -20.54 -21.64
N ASP A 472 3.10 -20.01 -20.48
CA ASP A 472 2.65 -18.68 -20.06
C ASP A 472 3.13 -17.65 -21.11
N PRO A 473 2.23 -16.83 -21.70
CA PRO A 473 2.58 -15.91 -22.79
C PRO A 473 3.56 -14.82 -22.36
N TYR A 474 3.76 -14.63 -21.05
CA TYR A 474 4.72 -13.69 -20.49
C TYR A 474 6.12 -14.29 -20.27
N HIS A 475 6.35 -15.55 -20.63
CA HIS A 475 7.69 -16.12 -20.64
C HIS A 475 8.56 -15.44 -21.69
N LYS A 476 9.63 -14.81 -21.22
CA LYS A 476 10.62 -14.13 -22.05
C LYS A 476 11.56 -15.16 -22.67
N HIS A 477 11.71 -15.11 -23.98
CA HIS A 477 12.71 -15.86 -24.74
C HIS A 477 13.64 -14.92 -25.52
N LEU A 478 14.89 -15.32 -25.70
CA LEU A 478 15.81 -14.65 -26.63
C LEU A 478 15.62 -15.20 -28.04
N CYS A 479 15.50 -14.31 -29.02
CA CYS A 479 15.36 -14.62 -30.43
C CYS A 479 16.39 -13.90 -31.29
N CYS A 480 16.61 -14.39 -32.51
CA CYS A 480 17.28 -13.64 -33.55
C CYS A 480 16.62 -13.84 -34.92
N VAL A 481 16.79 -12.88 -35.82
CA VAL A 481 16.27 -12.93 -37.20
C VAL A 481 17.07 -12.01 -38.11
N ASN A 482 17.14 -12.33 -39.40
CA ASN A 482 17.66 -11.42 -40.41
C ASN A 482 16.66 -10.28 -40.69
N PHE A 483 17.13 -9.13 -41.17
CA PHE A 483 16.27 -7.97 -41.49
C PHE A 483 15.23 -8.26 -42.57
N ASP A 484 15.43 -9.28 -43.41
CA ASP A 484 14.45 -9.74 -44.40
C ASP A 484 13.40 -10.71 -43.81
N GLY A 485 13.46 -10.99 -42.51
CA GLY A 485 12.58 -11.92 -41.79
C GLY A 485 12.97 -13.39 -41.91
N SER A 486 14.06 -13.72 -42.63
CA SER A 486 14.56 -15.09 -42.73
C SER A 486 15.40 -15.52 -41.52
N ASP A 487 15.61 -16.83 -41.38
CA ASP A 487 16.41 -17.44 -40.30
C ASP A 487 15.97 -17.06 -38.87
N PHE A 488 14.67 -16.85 -38.67
CA PHE A 488 14.11 -16.65 -37.33
C PHE A 488 14.39 -17.86 -36.43
N LYS A 489 15.01 -17.61 -35.27
CA LYS A 489 15.37 -18.62 -34.28
C LYS A 489 15.02 -18.15 -32.88
N ILE A 490 14.49 -19.05 -32.08
CA ILE A 490 14.44 -18.92 -30.62
C ILE A 490 15.73 -19.54 -30.09
N LEU A 491 16.58 -18.75 -29.46
CA LEU A 491 17.92 -19.15 -28.98
C LEU A 491 17.90 -19.78 -27.57
N THR A 492 16.74 -19.78 -26.95
CA THR A 492 16.50 -20.24 -25.57
C THR A 492 15.50 -21.39 -25.57
N GLU A 493 15.64 -22.30 -24.61
CA GLU A 493 14.80 -23.49 -24.51
C GLU A 493 14.50 -23.82 -23.05
N GLY A 494 13.22 -24.03 -22.73
CA GLY A 494 12.70 -24.25 -21.39
C GLY A 494 11.25 -23.78 -21.33
N ASP A 495 10.45 -24.36 -20.43
CA ASP A 495 9.14 -23.81 -20.07
C ASP A 495 9.34 -22.90 -18.86
N GLY A 496 9.62 -21.62 -19.13
CA GLY A 496 9.92 -20.63 -18.11
C GLY A 496 10.42 -19.31 -18.67
N SER A 497 10.60 -18.34 -17.78
CA SER A 497 11.16 -17.05 -18.18
C SER A 497 12.69 -17.15 -18.18
N HIS A 498 13.30 -16.70 -19.26
CA HIS A 498 14.75 -16.73 -19.45
C HIS A 498 15.42 -15.42 -19.06
N SER A 499 16.67 -15.51 -18.63
CA SER A 499 17.63 -14.43 -18.41
C SER A 499 18.98 -14.90 -18.94
N TRP A 500 19.79 -14.00 -19.48
CA TRP A 500 21.00 -14.44 -20.17
C TRP A 500 22.14 -13.44 -20.08
N THR A 501 23.36 -13.96 -20.27
CA THR A 501 24.59 -13.18 -20.41
C THR A 501 25.42 -13.70 -21.57
N TRP A 502 26.02 -12.81 -22.35
CA TRP A 502 26.85 -13.15 -23.49
C TRP A 502 28.33 -13.33 -23.11
N SER A 503 29.06 -14.14 -23.88
CA SER A 503 30.51 -14.02 -23.93
C SER A 503 30.92 -12.67 -24.55
N PRO A 504 32.14 -12.17 -24.30
CA PRO A 504 32.59 -10.88 -24.84
C PRO A 504 32.48 -10.76 -26.36
N ASP A 505 32.71 -11.86 -27.08
CA ASP A 505 32.60 -11.97 -28.54
C ASP A 505 31.19 -12.37 -29.03
N LYS A 506 30.23 -12.52 -28.11
CA LYS A 506 28.85 -12.97 -28.36
C LYS A 506 28.73 -14.35 -29.03
N ARG A 507 29.79 -15.17 -28.99
CA ARG A 507 29.78 -16.54 -29.52
C ARG A 507 29.02 -17.51 -28.62
N PHE A 508 29.04 -17.29 -27.32
CA PHE A 508 28.39 -18.15 -26.34
C PHE A 508 27.36 -17.36 -25.54
N LEU A 509 26.32 -18.07 -25.10
CA LEU A 509 25.22 -17.54 -24.32
C LEU A 509 25.08 -18.38 -23.05
N ILE A 510 25.18 -17.76 -21.89
CA ILE A 510 24.76 -18.40 -20.64
C ILE A 510 23.30 -18.03 -20.43
N ASP A 511 22.43 -19.03 -20.46
CA ASP A 511 20.98 -18.93 -20.33
C ASP A 511 20.55 -19.53 -18.99
N THR A 512 19.98 -18.69 -18.13
CA THR A 512 19.35 -19.08 -16.87
C THR A 512 17.85 -18.91 -17.00
N TRP A 513 17.11 -19.99 -16.83
CA TRP A 513 15.65 -19.97 -16.92
C TRP A 513 15.01 -20.65 -15.73
N SER A 514 13.81 -20.19 -15.40
CA SER A 514 13.05 -20.69 -14.26
C SER A 514 11.57 -20.39 -14.44
N ARG A 515 10.75 -21.00 -13.60
CA ARG A 515 9.38 -20.54 -13.38
C ARG A 515 9.23 -20.08 -11.95
N VAL A 516 8.19 -19.32 -11.69
CA VAL A 516 7.83 -18.92 -10.32
C VAL A 516 7.68 -20.13 -9.37
N ASP A 517 7.35 -21.32 -9.89
CA ASP A 517 7.20 -22.59 -9.18
C ASP A 517 8.35 -23.60 -9.41
N LEU A 518 9.39 -23.25 -10.16
CA LEU A 518 10.49 -24.14 -10.54
C LEU A 518 11.84 -23.44 -10.40
N ALA A 519 12.75 -24.01 -9.63
CA ALA A 519 14.08 -23.47 -9.39
C ALA A 519 14.89 -23.27 -10.69
N PRO A 520 15.83 -22.31 -10.71
CA PRO A 520 16.55 -22.00 -11.94
C PRO A 520 17.45 -23.14 -12.44
N THR A 521 17.49 -23.27 -13.76
CA THR A 521 18.46 -24.07 -14.49
C THR A 521 19.30 -23.14 -15.35
N THR A 522 20.63 -23.28 -15.26
CA THR A 522 21.59 -22.47 -16.01
C THR A 522 22.39 -23.34 -16.95
N VAL A 523 22.39 -22.99 -18.23
CA VAL A 523 23.06 -23.72 -19.31
C VAL A 523 23.95 -22.78 -20.13
N LEU A 524 25.01 -23.34 -20.70
CA LEU A 524 25.78 -22.71 -21.76
C LEU A 524 25.21 -23.14 -23.11
N ARG A 525 24.99 -22.18 -23.99
CA ARG A 525 24.49 -22.38 -25.35
C ARG A 525 25.42 -21.76 -26.39
N ASP A 526 25.34 -22.27 -27.60
CA ASP A 526 25.89 -21.61 -28.77
C ASP A 526 25.07 -20.35 -29.10
N GLY A 527 25.75 -19.21 -29.23
CA GLY A 527 25.10 -17.90 -29.40
C GLY A 527 24.44 -17.67 -30.76
N ALA A 528 24.77 -18.50 -31.77
CA ALA A 528 24.23 -18.39 -33.11
C ALA A 528 23.07 -19.36 -33.38
N SER A 529 23.14 -20.57 -32.84
CA SER A 529 22.14 -21.63 -33.04
C SER A 529 21.20 -21.84 -31.85
N GLY A 530 21.59 -21.44 -30.63
CA GLY A 530 20.85 -21.72 -29.41
C GLY A 530 21.05 -23.15 -28.87
N GLU A 531 21.86 -23.99 -29.54
CA GLU A 531 22.17 -25.36 -29.10
C GLU A 531 22.73 -25.34 -27.69
N MET A 532 22.15 -26.15 -26.79
CA MET A 532 22.73 -26.37 -25.47
C MET A 532 24.08 -27.10 -25.60
N LEU A 533 25.14 -26.46 -25.11
CA LEU A 533 26.49 -27.01 -25.10
C LEU A 533 26.81 -27.73 -23.79
N LEU A 534 26.42 -27.15 -22.66
CA LEU A 534 26.67 -27.66 -21.31
C LEU A 534 25.57 -27.26 -20.32
N GLU A 535 25.25 -28.14 -19.38
CA GLU A 535 24.55 -27.75 -18.14
C GLU A 535 25.57 -27.22 -17.13
N LEU A 536 25.37 -25.97 -16.67
CA LEU A 536 26.27 -25.32 -15.71
C LEU A 536 25.78 -25.48 -14.28
N SER A 537 24.50 -25.27 -14.05
CA SER A 537 23.89 -25.42 -12.73
C SER A 537 22.42 -25.83 -12.86
N LYS A 538 21.97 -26.69 -11.96
CA LYS A 538 20.58 -27.11 -11.84
C LYS A 538 20.29 -27.42 -10.39
N THR A 539 19.27 -26.78 -9.82
CA THR A 539 18.84 -27.10 -8.45
C THR A 539 17.70 -28.12 -8.45
N PRO A 540 17.85 -29.24 -7.72
CA PRO A 540 16.76 -30.16 -7.47
C PRO A 540 15.67 -29.52 -6.59
N MET A 541 14.41 -29.63 -7.01
CA MET A 541 13.28 -29.11 -6.24
C MET A 541 13.12 -29.85 -4.91
N GLU A 542 13.53 -31.12 -4.85
CA GLU A 542 13.42 -31.97 -3.67
C GLU A 542 14.25 -31.44 -2.49
N GLU A 543 15.33 -30.70 -2.75
CA GLU A 543 16.16 -30.10 -1.70
C GLU A 543 15.50 -28.84 -1.12
N LEU A 544 14.95 -27.98 -2.00
CA LEU A 544 14.14 -26.83 -1.59
C LEU A 544 12.95 -27.23 -0.74
N GLU A 545 12.23 -28.28 -1.16
CA GLU A 545 11.06 -28.78 -0.42
C GLU A 545 11.45 -29.38 0.94
N LYS A 546 12.60 -30.07 1.04
CA LYS A 546 13.14 -30.57 2.32
C LYS A 546 13.48 -29.43 3.29
N ASP A 547 13.96 -28.30 2.77
CA ASP A 547 14.22 -27.08 3.56
C ASP A 547 12.92 -26.33 3.94
N GLY A 548 11.76 -26.83 3.49
CA GLY A 548 10.44 -26.30 3.80
C GLY A 548 9.98 -25.19 2.85
N TRP A 549 10.61 -25.02 1.68
CA TRP A 549 10.08 -24.12 0.66
C TRP A 549 8.83 -24.72 0.02
N VAL A 550 7.78 -23.91 -0.13
CA VAL A 550 6.50 -24.33 -0.73
C VAL A 550 6.30 -23.60 -2.05
N PRO A 551 6.18 -24.28 -3.20
CA PRO A 551 5.98 -23.61 -4.48
C PRO A 551 4.67 -22.82 -4.52
N PRO A 552 4.68 -21.60 -5.09
CA PRO A 552 3.46 -20.96 -5.51
C PRO A 552 2.79 -21.82 -6.58
N GLU A 553 1.46 -21.82 -6.61
CA GLU A 553 0.70 -22.52 -7.62
C GLU A 553 0.44 -21.57 -8.80
N ARG A 554 0.91 -21.92 -9.99
CA ARG A 554 0.50 -21.22 -11.23
C ARG A 554 -0.93 -21.61 -11.57
N PHE A 555 -1.76 -20.63 -11.89
CA PHE A 555 -3.13 -20.88 -12.31
C PHE A 555 -3.55 -19.93 -13.44
N ALA A 556 -4.24 -20.49 -14.42
CA ALA A 556 -4.76 -19.75 -15.55
C ALA A 556 -6.21 -20.14 -15.78
N ALA A 557 -7.05 -19.15 -16.07
CA ALA A 557 -8.47 -19.33 -16.37
C ALA A 557 -8.96 -18.24 -17.34
N PRO A 558 -10.06 -18.48 -18.07
CA PRO A 558 -10.67 -17.42 -18.87
C PRO A 558 -11.07 -16.21 -18.01
N GLY A 559 -10.88 -15.02 -18.56
CA GLY A 559 -11.22 -13.74 -17.94
C GLY A 559 -12.71 -13.41 -18.01
N ARG A 560 -13.03 -12.12 -17.92
CA ARG A 560 -14.42 -11.63 -17.92
C ARG A 560 -15.21 -11.96 -19.19
N ASP A 561 -14.52 -12.21 -20.30
CA ASP A 561 -15.10 -12.52 -21.61
C ASP A 561 -15.36 -14.03 -21.79
N GLY A 562 -14.87 -14.87 -20.88
CA GLY A 562 -14.98 -16.33 -20.97
C GLY A 562 -14.07 -16.97 -22.02
N GLU A 563 -13.20 -16.19 -22.68
CA GLU A 563 -12.35 -16.63 -23.79
C GLU A 563 -10.86 -16.34 -23.56
N THR A 564 -10.52 -15.13 -23.13
CA THR A 564 -9.14 -14.69 -22.95
C THR A 564 -8.53 -15.32 -21.71
N MET A 565 -7.48 -16.12 -21.87
CA MET A 565 -6.76 -16.71 -20.73
C MET A 565 -6.00 -15.65 -19.93
N ILE A 566 -6.28 -15.62 -18.64
CA ILE A 566 -5.69 -14.75 -17.61
C ILE A 566 -4.78 -15.58 -16.72
N TYR A 567 -3.56 -15.10 -16.51
CA TYR A 567 -2.49 -15.82 -15.84
C TYR A 567 -2.22 -15.19 -14.47
N GLY A 568 -2.03 -16.03 -13.46
CA GLY A 568 -1.76 -15.58 -12.10
C GLY A 568 -1.11 -16.67 -11.25
N ILE A 569 -0.83 -16.33 -10.00
CA ILE A 569 -0.27 -17.24 -9.01
C ILE A 569 -1.10 -17.26 -7.73
N ILE A 570 -1.13 -18.41 -7.06
CA ILE A 570 -1.76 -18.63 -5.76
C ILE A 570 -0.66 -19.03 -4.76
N ILE A 571 -0.53 -18.25 -3.69
CA ILE A 571 0.47 -18.44 -2.65
C ILE A 571 -0.25 -18.86 -1.37
N ARG A 572 0.04 -20.08 -0.93
CA ARG A 572 -0.55 -20.71 0.25
C ARG A 572 0.32 -20.47 1.49
N PRO A 573 -0.26 -20.46 2.70
CA PRO A 573 0.50 -20.52 3.94
C PRO A 573 1.46 -21.71 3.96
N ALA A 574 2.59 -21.58 4.65
CA ALA A 574 3.53 -22.67 4.88
C ALA A 574 2.86 -23.92 5.51
N GLU A 575 2.09 -23.69 6.58
CA GLU A 575 1.33 -24.71 7.30
C GLU A 575 -0.11 -24.80 6.75
N PHE A 576 -0.23 -25.16 5.47
CA PHE A 576 -1.51 -25.24 4.77
C PHE A 576 -2.35 -26.46 5.18
N ASP A 577 -3.62 -26.25 5.49
CA ASP A 577 -4.61 -27.29 5.78
C ASP A 577 -5.81 -27.14 4.84
N SER A 578 -5.92 -28.06 3.88
CA SER A 578 -6.99 -28.07 2.88
C SER A 578 -8.42 -28.15 3.45
N ASN A 579 -8.58 -28.53 4.72
CA ASN A 579 -9.88 -28.58 5.39
C ASN A 579 -10.32 -27.22 5.97
N LYS A 580 -9.43 -26.22 5.98
CA LYS A 580 -9.72 -24.87 6.46
C LYS A 580 -10.11 -23.95 5.30
N LYS A 581 -10.89 -22.91 5.62
CA LYS A 581 -11.21 -21.82 4.71
C LYS A 581 -10.35 -20.60 5.03
N TYR A 582 -9.57 -20.16 4.05
CA TYR A 582 -8.64 -19.05 4.18
C TYR A 582 -9.21 -17.78 3.52
N PRO A 583 -9.15 -16.62 4.20
CA PRO A 583 -9.40 -15.35 3.52
C PRO A 583 -8.36 -15.12 2.42
N VAL A 584 -8.77 -14.42 1.38
CA VAL A 584 -7.94 -14.16 0.20
C VAL A 584 -7.44 -12.71 0.22
N LEU A 585 -6.17 -12.49 -0.10
CA LEU A 585 -5.60 -11.17 -0.40
C LEU A 585 -5.17 -11.13 -1.87
N ASP A 586 -5.83 -10.27 -2.64
CA ASP A 586 -5.47 -9.93 -4.01
C ASP A 586 -4.41 -8.83 -3.99
N ASP A 587 -3.18 -9.17 -4.40
CA ASP A 587 -2.02 -8.28 -4.44
C ASP A 587 -1.92 -7.62 -5.81
N ILE A 588 -2.58 -6.48 -5.99
CA ILE A 588 -2.78 -5.83 -7.29
C ILE A 588 -1.73 -4.73 -7.55
N TYR A 589 -1.31 -4.62 -8.81
CA TYR A 589 -0.63 -3.42 -9.31
C TYR A 589 -1.34 -2.85 -10.55
N ALA A 590 -1.58 -3.66 -11.59
CA ALA A 590 -2.41 -3.34 -12.76
C ALA A 590 -2.02 -2.07 -13.56
N GLY A 591 -0.79 -1.56 -13.40
CA GLY A 591 -0.27 -0.47 -14.21
C GLY A 591 -0.10 -0.91 -15.68
N PRO A 592 -0.65 -0.18 -16.67
CA PRO A 592 -0.67 -0.64 -18.08
C PRO A 592 0.69 -0.76 -18.75
N HIS A 593 1.71 -0.05 -18.24
CA HIS A 593 3.06 -0.05 -18.80
C HIS A 593 3.73 -1.44 -18.79
N ASP A 594 3.34 -2.34 -17.88
CA ASP A 594 3.93 -3.69 -17.78
C ASP A 594 2.92 -4.75 -17.30
N PHE A 595 3.35 -5.99 -17.17
CA PHE A 595 2.71 -7.06 -16.39
C PHE A 595 3.46 -7.24 -15.06
N HIS A 596 2.78 -7.78 -14.04
CA HIS A 596 3.24 -7.68 -12.65
C HIS A 596 3.30 -9.01 -11.92
N VAL A 597 2.70 -10.08 -12.46
CA VAL A 597 2.83 -11.43 -11.90
C VAL A 597 4.25 -11.95 -12.12
N PRO A 598 4.99 -12.34 -11.06
CA PRO A 598 6.31 -12.92 -11.20
C PRO A 598 6.30 -14.17 -12.08
N LYS A 599 7.17 -14.21 -13.09
CA LYS A 599 7.29 -15.34 -14.04
C LYS A 599 8.48 -16.24 -13.74
N ALA A 600 9.57 -15.67 -13.22
CA ALA A 600 10.77 -16.37 -12.80
C ALA A 600 10.72 -16.74 -11.30
N PHE A 601 11.55 -17.71 -10.91
CA PHE A 601 11.70 -18.13 -9.52
C PHE A 601 12.13 -16.94 -8.65
N SER A 602 11.43 -16.74 -7.53
CA SER A 602 11.82 -15.75 -6.55
C SER A 602 11.40 -16.17 -5.15
N ALA A 603 11.94 -15.50 -4.14
CA ALA A 603 11.57 -15.78 -2.76
C ALA A 603 10.11 -15.42 -2.42
N LEU A 604 9.47 -14.56 -3.22
CA LEU A 604 8.11 -14.03 -2.97
C LEU A 604 7.95 -13.50 -1.52
N ALA A 605 9.00 -12.85 -1.01
CA ALA A 605 9.13 -12.55 0.41
C ALA A 605 7.98 -11.72 0.97
N ARG A 606 7.48 -10.75 0.19
CA ARG A 606 6.35 -9.88 0.58
C ARG A 606 5.05 -10.68 0.66
N GLN A 607 4.73 -11.45 -0.36
CA GLN A 607 3.51 -12.25 -0.43
C GLN A 607 3.52 -13.39 0.59
N ARG A 608 4.66 -14.06 0.79
CA ARG A 608 4.80 -15.12 1.81
C ARG A 608 4.61 -14.59 3.23
N LYS A 609 5.09 -13.38 3.55
CA LYS A 609 4.80 -12.73 4.85
C LYS A 609 3.31 -12.59 5.11
N TRP A 610 2.49 -12.40 4.07
CA TRP A 610 1.03 -12.38 4.19
C TRP A 610 0.45 -13.78 4.26
N ALA A 611 0.93 -14.71 3.43
CA ALA A 611 0.48 -16.10 3.47
C ALA A 611 0.70 -16.75 4.85
N ASP A 612 1.87 -16.51 5.46
CA ASP A 612 2.24 -17.00 6.80
C ASP A 612 1.37 -16.42 7.94
N GLN A 613 0.60 -15.36 7.67
CA GLN A 613 -0.38 -14.82 8.60
C GLN A 613 -1.76 -15.49 8.47
N GLY A 614 -1.89 -16.54 7.64
CA GLY A 614 -3.13 -17.29 7.45
C GLY A 614 -4.03 -16.70 6.36
N TYR A 615 -3.45 -16.06 5.34
CA TYR A 615 -4.15 -15.67 4.12
C TYR A 615 -3.74 -16.58 2.96
N VAL A 616 -4.61 -16.71 1.95
CA VAL A 616 -4.18 -17.10 0.61
C VAL A 616 -3.92 -15.81 -0.16
N VAL A 617 -2.72 -15.65 -0.70
CA VAL A 617 -2.37 -14.46 -1.50
C VAL A 617 -2.44 -14.82 -2.97
N VAL A 618 -3.07 -13.98 -3.77
CA VAL A 618 -3.12 -14.13 -5.22
C VAL A 618 -2.52 -12.91 -5.90
N GLN A 619 -1.95 -13.10 -7.08
CA GLN A 619 -1.54 -12.03 -7.97
C GLN A 619 -1.94 -12.44 -9.39
N VAL A 620 -2.54 -11.52 -10.14
CA VAL A 620 -3.18 -11.79 -11.44
C VAL A 620 -2.87 -10.63 -12.38
N ASP A 621 -2.57 -10.93 -13.65
CA ASP A 621 -2.44 -9.95 -14.72
C ASP A 621 -3.69 -9.95 -15.61
N GLY A 622 -4.65 -9.08 -15.26
CA GLY A 622 -5.87 -8.88 -16.03
C GLY A 622 -5.65 -8.13 -17.36
N MET A 623 -6.71 -8.06 -18.18
CA MET A 623 -6.70 -7.27 -19.41
C MET A 623 -6.42 -5.79 -19.09
N GLY A 624 -5.65 -5.14 -19.96
CA GLY A 624 -5.12 -3.79 -19.77
C GLY A 624 -3.65 -3.75 -19.36
N THR A 625 -3.07 -4.88 -18.94
CA THR A 625 -1.60 -5.02 -18.77
C THR A 625 -0.90 -5.23 -20.12
N SER A 626 0.41 -5.09 -20.12
CA SER A 626 1.26 -5.05 -21.32
C SER A 626 1.79 -6.44 -21.75
N HIS A 627 2.69 -6.53 -22.75
CA HIS A 627 3.37 -7.72 -23.27
C HIS A 627 2.44 -8.83 -23.77
N ARG A 628 1.21 -8.43 -24.13
CA ARG A 628 0.23 -9.20 -24.88
C ARG A 628 -0.11 -8.44 -26.15
N ASN A 629 -1.08 -8.94 -26.91
CA ASN A 629 -1.55 -8.23 -28.09
C ASN A 629 -2.16 -6.86 -27.75
N LYS A 630 -2.23 -5.98 -28.75
CA LYS A 630 -2.74 -4.62 -28.63
C LYS A 630 -4.18 -4.57 -28.12
N ALA A 631 -5.02 -5.53 -28.50
CA ALA A 631 -6.42 -5.57 -28.06
C ALA A 631 -6.53 -5.84 -26.54
N PHE A 632 -5.69 -6.72 -26.00
CA PHE A 632 -5.57 -6.99 -24.57
C PHE A 632 -5.11 -5.73 -23.82
N HIS A 633 -4.11 -5.02 -24.35
CA HIS A 633 -3.56 -3.80 -23.74
C HIS A 633 -4.55 -2.61 -23.81
N ASN A 634 -5.29 -2.47 -24.92
CA ASN A 634 -6.24 -1.37 -25.15
C ASN A 634 -7.38 -1.25 -24.12
N VAL A 635 -7.66 -2.28 -23.33
CA VAL A 635 -8.69 -2.25 -22.27
C VAL A 635 -8.43 -1.15 -21.24
N CYS A 636 -7.18 -0.73 -21.04
CA CYS A 636 -6.83 0.34 -20.11
C CYS A 636 -7.11 1.75 -20.66
N TYR A 637 -7.25 1.92 -21.99
CA TYR A 637 -7.30 3.23 -22.61
C TYR A 637 -8.56 3.99 -22.19
N LYS A 638 -8.38 5.18 -21.59
CA LYS A 638 -9.43 6.00 -20.98
C LYS A 638 -10.24 5.25 -19.91
N ASN A 639 -9.69 4.17 -19.36
CA ASN A 639 -10.41 3.21 -18.54
C ASN A 639 -9.51 2.59 -17.46
N VAL A 640 -8.53 3.34 -16.96
CA VAL A 640 -7.54 2.82 -15.99
C VAL A 640 -8.15 2.36 -14.65
N HIS A 641 -9.37 2.79 -14.31
CA HIS A 641 -10.10 2.32 -13.12
C HIS A 641 -10.62 0.88 -13.23
N ASP A 642 -10.66 0.33 -14.45
CA ASP A 642 -11.02 -1.07 -14.68
C ASP A 642 -9.96 -2.00 -14.08
N SER A 643 -8.69 -1.69 -14.32
CA SER A 643 -7.51 -2.31 -13.71
C SER A 643 -7.50 -3.85 -13.79
N GLY A 644 -8.22 -4.47 -14.75
CA GLY A 644 -8.36 -5.92 -14.81
C GLY A 644 -9.27 -6.53 -13.72
N LEU A 645 -9.90 -5.75 -12.85
CA LEU A 645 -10.64 -6.23 -11.66
C LEU A 645 -11.79 -7.22 -11.99
N PRO A 646 -12.56 -7.04 -13.08
CA PRO A 646 -13.51 -8.06 -13.52
C PRO A 646 -12.84 -9.40 -13.90
N ASP A 647 -11.64 -9.37 -14.48
CA ASP A 647 -10.87 -10.57 -14.80
C ASP A 647 -10.38 -11.26 -13.53
N HIS A 648 -9.87 -10.49 -12.55
CA HIS A 648 -9.47 -11.03 -11.25
C HIS A 648 -10.64 -11.74 -10.55
N THR A 649 -11.83 -11.15 -10.61
CA THR A 649 -13.05 -11.73 -10.04
C THR A 649 -13.45 -13.04 -10.75
N ALA A 650 -13.39 -13.08 -12.09
CA ALA A 650 -13.67 -14.29 -12.86
C ALA A 650 -12.64 -15.39 -12.58
N TRP A 651 -11.36 -15.02 -12.57
CA TRP A 651 -10.24 -15.91 -12.29
C TRP A 651 -10.31 -16.51 -10.88
N LEU A 652 -10.63 -15.71 -9.85
CA LEU A 652 -10.80 -16.18 -8.48
C LEU A 652 -12.00 -17.12 -8.32
N LYS A 653 -13.10 -16.87 -9.03
CA LYS A 653 -14.26 -17.77 -9.05
C LYS A 653 -13.88 -19.12 -9.67
N ALA A 654 -13.21 -19.11 -10.82
CA ALA A 654 -12.71 -20.33 -11.46
C ALA A 654 -11.71 -21.08 -10.55
N ALA A 655 -10.81 -20.35 -9.87
CA ALA A 655 -9.86 -20.95 -8.94
C ALA A 655 -10.56 -21.67 -7.78
N ALA A 656 -11.63 -21.09 -7.25
CA ALA A 656 -12.37 -21.64 -6.11
C ALA A 656 -13.20 -22.88 -6.44
N GLU A 657 -13.51 -23.16 -7.72
CA GLU A 657 -14.26 -24.36 -8.14
C GLU A 657 -13.55 -25.66 -7.73
N THR A 658 -12.22 -25.69 -7.84
CA THR A 658 -11.39 -26.84 -7.45
C THR A 658 -10.67 -26.64 -6.11
N ARG A 659 -10.80 -25.47 -5.48
CA ARG A 659 -10.11 -25.08 -4.25
C ARG A 659 -11.12 -24.59 -3.20
N PRO A 660 -11.88 -25.49 -2.56
CA PRO A 660 -12.96 -25.13 -1.61
C PRO A 660 -12.47 -24.39 -0.36
N TRP A 661 -11.15 -24.39 -0.13
CA TRP A 661 -10.45 -23.64 0.91
C TRP A 661 -10.21 -22.15 0.57
N LEU A 662 -10.37 -21.71 -0.69
CA LEU A 662 -10.42 -20.28 -1.05
C LEU A 662 -11.76 -19.69 -0.59
N ASP A 663 -11.74 -18.84 0.42
CA ASP A 663 -12.96 -18.21 0.93
C ASP A 663 -13.29 -16.91 0.20
N LEU A 664 -14.02 -17.02 -0.91
CA LEU A 664 -14.47 -15.86 -1.69
C LEU A 664 -15.47 -14.96 -0.95
N SER A 665 -15.94 -15.34 0.24
CA SER A 665 -16.73 -14.43 1.09
C SER A 665 -15.86 -13.42 1.84
N ARG A 666 -14.54 -13.63 1.89
CA ARG A 666 -13.55 -12.84 2.64
C ARG A 666 -12.34 -12.50 1.78
N VAL A 667 -12.58 -11.77 0.68
CA VAL A 667 -11.54 -11.27 -0.22
C VAL A 667 -11.19 -9.83 0.14
N GLY A 668 -9.91 -9.57 0.43
CA GLY A 668 -9.33 -8.23 0.47
C GLY A 668 -8.40 -7.98 -0.71
N ILE A 669 -8.03 -6.72 -0.91
CA ILE A 669 -7.12 -6.29 -1.98
C ILE A 669 -6.11 -5.29 -1.45
N MET A 670 -4.87 -5.34 -1.92
CA MET A 670 -3.81 -4.40 -1.55
C MET A 670 -2.94 -4.04 -2.73
N GLY A 671 -2.42 -2.82 -2.76
CA GLY A 671 -1.53 -2.36 -3.82
C GLY A 671 -0.88 -1.02 -3.49
N GLY A 672 0.25 -0.75 -4.13
CA GLY A 672 0.98 0.51 -4.05
C GLY A 672 0.99 1.24 -5.39
N SER A 673 1.09 2.57 -5.41
CA SER A 673 1.15 3.38 -6.64
C SER A 673 -0.10 3.17 -7.52
N ALA A 674 0.05 2.79 -8.80
CA ALA A 674 -1.06 2.36 -9.66
C ALA A 674 -1.90 1.22 -9.01
N GLY A 675 -1.27 0.34 -8.24
CA GLY A 675 -1.95 -0.67 -7.43
C GLY A 675 -2.78 -0.08 -6.29
N GLY A 676 -2.32 1.02 -5.69
CA GLY A 676 -3.06 1.75 -4.66
C GLY A 676 -4.31 2.42 -5.22
N GLN A 677 -4.21 2.99 -6.41
CA GLN A 677 -5.37 3.47 -7.19
C GLN A 677 -6.38 2.34 -7.43
N SER A 678 -5.89 1.20 -7.92
CA SER A 678 -6.69 0.02 -8.27
C SER A 678 -7.35 -0.63 -7.04
N ALA A 679 -6.65 -0.71 -5.90
CA ALA A 679 -7.17 -1.25 -4.65
C ALA A 679 -8.32 -0.41 -4.09
N ALA A 680 -8.22 0.93 -4.16
CA ALA A 680 -9.32 1.81 -3.81
C ALA A 680 -10.49 1.67 -4.81
N ALA A 681 -10.20 1.65 -6.12
CA ALA A 681 -11.21 1.46 -7.17
C ALA A 681 -11.99 0.15 -7.00
N ALA A 682 -11.33 -0.94 -6.59
CA ALA A 682 -11.97 -2.21 -6.31
C ALA A 682 -13.10 -2.12 -5.26
N LEU A 683 -12.97 -1.30 -4.22
CA LEU A 683 -14.07 -1.10 -3.26
C LEU A 683 -15.15 -0.13 -3.74
N LEU A 684 -14.80 0.80 -4.63
CA LEU A 684 -15.76 1.74 -5.21
C LEU A 684 -16.63 1.09 -6.29
N HIS A 685 -16.04 0.22 -7.11
CA HIS A 685 -16.67 -0.37 -8.29
C HIS A 685 -17.05 -1.85 -8.11
N HIS A 686 -16.32 -2.59 -7.27
CA HIS A 686 -16.47 -4.04 -7.04
C HIS A 686 -16.61 -4.40 -5.55
N GLY A 687 -17.10 -3.47 -4.72
CA GLY A 687 -17.23 -3.65 -3.27
C GLY A 687 -18.34 -4.62 -2.82
N ASP A 688 -19.04 -5.25 -3.76
CA ASP A 688 -19.86 -6.44 -3.53
C ASP A 688 -19.00 -7.72 -3.43
N PHE A 689 -17.88 -7.78 -4.17
CA PHE A 689 -16.89 -8.85 -4.11
C PHE A 689 -15.82 -8.58 -3.04
N TYR A 690 -15.10 -7.45 -3.13
CA TYR A 690 -14.03 -7.10 -2.19
C TYR A 690 -14.58 -6.53 -0.86
N LYS A 691 -14.02 -6.96 0.27
CA LYS A 691 -14.48 -6.61 1.63
C LYS A 691 -13.59 -5.58 2.33
N ALA A 692 -12.31 -5.56 2.02
CA ALA A 692 -11.34 -4.65 2.60
C ALA A 692 -10.25 -4.30 1.58
N ALA A 693 -9.75 -3.06 1.58
CA ALA A 693 -8.64 -2.64 0.74
C ALA A 693 -7.61 -1.80 1.50
N ALA A 694 -6.33 -2.03 1.23
CA ALA A 694 -5.23 -1.16 1.63
C ALA A 694 -4.59 -0.55 0.38
N ALA A 695 -4.77 0.76 0.21
CA ALA A 695 -4.26 1.54 -0.91
C ALA A 695 -3.09 2.41 -0.44
N ASP A 696 -1.90 2.14 -0.97
CA ASP A 696 -0.65 2.84 -0.62
C ASP A 696 -0.20 3.75 -1.76
N SER A 697 0.14 5.00 -1.46
CA SER A 697 0.63 6.00 -2.43
C SER A 697 -0.15 6.02 -3.76
N GLY A 698 -1.48 5.86 -3.68
CA GLY A 698 -2.33 5.74 -4.87
C GLY A 698 -2.69 7.09 -5.48
N CYS A 699 -2.63 7.21 -6.80
CA CYS A 699 -3.28 8.31 -7.50
C CYS A 699 -4.80 8.10 -7.44
N HIS A 700 -5.54 9.07 -6.91
CA HIS A 700 -7.00 8.96 -6.77
C HIS A 700 -7.76 9.87 -7.71
N ASP A 701 -7.05 10.78 -8.37
CA ASP A 701 -7.51 11.56 -9.51
C ASP A 701 -6.34 11.77 -10.48
N ASN A 702 -6.40 11.14 -11.66
CA ASN A 702 -5.32 11.14 -12.64
C ASN A 702 -4.92 12.53 -13.15
N ARG A 703 -5.76 13.56 -12.94
CA ARG A 703 -5.42 14.96 -13.23
C ARG A 703 -4.41 15.56 -12.23
N MET A 704 -4.13 14.86 -11.15
CA MET A 704 -3.22 15.30 -10.07
C MET A 704 -1.83 14.68 -10.15
N ASP A 705 -1.63 13.67 -10.99
CA ASP A 705 -0.38 12.90 -11.11
C ASP A 705 0.40 13.31 -12.37
N LYS A 706 1.60 12.77 -12.55
CA LYS A 706 2.54 13.12 -13.62
C LYS A 706 1.93 12.96 -15.00
N LEU A 707 2.15 13.95 -15.87
CA LEU A 707 1.45 14.01 -17.15
C LEU A 707 1.76 12.83 -18.08
N TRP A 708 3.00 12.33 -18.10
CA TRP A 708 3.47 11.40 -19.13
C TRP A 708 2.71 10.07 -19.06
N TRP A 709 2.48 9.59 -17.84
CA TRP A 709 1.79 8.34 -17.60
C TRP A 709 0.30 8.52 -17.86
N ASN A 710 -0.27 9.62 -17.36
CA ASN A 710 -1.70 9.85 -17.42
C ASN A 710 -2.17 10.20 -18.83
N GLU A 711 -1.48 11.06 -19.59
CA GLU A 711 -1.85 11.37 -20.98
C GLU A 711 -1.63 10.19 -21.93
N LEU A 712 -0.71 9.27 -21.63
CA LEU A 712 -0.52 8.03 -22.41
C LEU A 712 -1.74 7.10 -22.34
N TRP A 713 -2.25 6.84 -21.13
CA TRP A 713 -3.36 5.88 -20.95
C TRP A 713 -4.74 6.53 -20.95
N MET A 714 -4.85 7.80 -20.57
CA MET A 714 -6.13 8.54 -20.52
C MET A 714 -6.31 9.55 -21.66
N GLY A 715 -5.29 9.74 -22.50
CA GLY A 715 -5.33 10.62 -23.66
C GLY A 715 -5.20 12.10 -23.35
N TYR A 716 -5.08 12.90 -24.41
CA TYR A 716 -5.06 14.36 -24.37
C TYR A 716 -5.96 14.92 -25.50
N PRO A 717 -6.68 16.03 -25.31
CA PRO A 717 -6.82 16.80 -24.07
C PRO A 717 -7.58 16.05 -22.98
N VAL A 718 -7.44 16.51 -21.73
CA VAL A 718 -8.19 16.00 -20.57
C VAL A 718 -9.69 16.10 -20.83
N ASP A 719 -10.41 14.98 -20.74
CA ASP A 719 -11.86 14.88 -20.99
C ASP A 719 -12.62 14.21 -19.83
N GLU A 720 -13.87 13.81 -20.08
CA GLU A 720 -14.75 13.20 -19.07
C GLU A 720 -14.21 11.86 -18.52
N ALA A 721 -13.42 11.12 -19.30
CA ALA A 721 -12.88 9.82 -18.90
C ALA A 721 -11.97 9.91 -17.66
N TYR A 722 -11.27 11.03 -17.47
CA TYR A 722 -10.48 11.30 -16.27
C TYR A 722 -11.37 11.34 -15.01
N ALA A 723 -12.53 11.98 -15.10
CA ALA A 723 -13.47 12.02 -13.99
C ALA A 723 -14.15 10.66 -13.78
N GLU A 724 -14.44 9.92 -14.85
CA GLU A 724 -14.99 8.57 -14.80
C GLU A 724 -14.03 7.55 -14.17
N SER A 725 -12.72 7.74 -14.33
CA SER A 725 -11.69 6.90 -13.70
C SER A 725 -11.18 7.44 -12.35
N SER A 726 -11.75 8.53 -11.82
CA SER A 726 -11.33 9.15 -10.57
C SER A 726 -12.04 8.55 -9.35
N ASN A 727 -11.26 8.02 -8.41
CA ASN A 727 -11.76 7.57 -7.11
C ASN A 727 -12.41 8.71 -6.32
N VAL A 728 -11.94 9.96 -6.51
CA VAL A 728 -12.51 11.16 -5.88
C VAL A 728 -13.95 11.38 -6.34
N THR A 729 -14.20 11.27 -7.66
CA THR A 729 -15.55 11.39 -8.24
C THR A 729 -16.50 10.33 -7.69
N HIS A 730 -15.99 9.11 -7.51
CA HIS A 730 -16.78 7.94 -7.11
C HIS A 730 -16.77 7.63 -5.61
N ALA A 731 -16.21 8.49 -4.77
CA ALA A 731 -16.06 8.27 -3.32
C ALA A 731 -17.37 7.84 -2.61
N ALA A 732 -18.52 8.36 -3.06
CA ALA A 732 -19.83 7.99 -2.51
C ALA A 732 -20.23 6.51 -2.76
N LYS A 733 -19.58 5.83 -3.72
CA LYS A 733 -19.81 4.42 -4.01
C LYS A 733 -19.13 3.47 -3.03
N LEU A 734 -18.22 3.95 -2.17
CA LEU A 734 -17.44 3.11 -1.26
C LEU A 734 -18.31 2.11 -0.47
N ARG A 735 -17.95 0.83 -0.60
CA ARG A 735 -18.44 -0.32 0.17
C ARG A 735 -17.22 -1.08 0.71
N GLY A 736 -17.36 -1.73 1.86
CA GLY A 736 -16.23 -2.40 2.53
C GLY A 736 -15.38 -1.44 3.38
N ALA A 737 -14.27 -1.95 3.91
CA ALA A 737 -13.33 -1.20 4.72
C ALA A 737 -12.17 -0.69 3.87
N LEU A 738 -11.82 0.59 3.94
CA LEU A 738 -10.71 1.19 3.19
C LEU A 738 -9.65 1.74 4.13
N MET A 739 -8.38 1.39 3.88
CA MET A 739 -7.20 2.03 4.44
C MET A 739 -6.46 2.76 3.32
N LEU A 740 -6.19 4.04 3.54
CA LEU A 740 -5.35 4.89 2.70
C LEU A 740 -4.01 5.12 3.41
N ILE A 741 -2.91 4.87 2.72
CA ILE A 741 -1.55 5.11 3.21
C ILE A 741 -0.87 6.07 2.24
N VAL A 742 -0.21 7.10 2.77
CA VAL A 742 0.48 8.11 1.94
C VAL A 742 1.69 8.66 2.67
N GLY A 743 2.77 8.87 1.93
CA GLY A 743 3.97 9.54 2.39
C GLY A 743 3.79 11.06 2.33
N GLU A 744 4.29 11.79 3.33
CA GLU A 744 4.23 13.25 3.34
C GLU A 744 5.10 13.89 2.23
N LEU A 745 6.20 13.23 1.88
CA LEU A 745 7.19 13.68 0.90
C LEU A 745 7.17 12.85 -0.39
N ASP A 746 6.02 12.26 -0.73
CA ASP A 746 5.85 11.55 -2.00
C ASP A 746 5.88 12.56 -3.16
N ASP A 747 6.98 12.62 -3.91
CA ASP A 747 7.14 13.48 -5.08
C ASP A 747 6.76 12.78 -6.39
N ASN A 748 6.55 11.46 -6.37
CA ASN A 748 6.10 10.70 -7.53
C ASN A 748 4.57 10.77 -7.70
N VAL A 749 3.80 10.59 -6.61
CA VAL A 749 2.34 10.75 -6.59
C VAL A 749 1.98 11.80 -5.54
N ASP A 750 1.63 13.00 -6.00
CA ASP A 750 1.27 14.14 -5.16
C ASP A 750 0.32 13.73 -4.01
N PRO A 751 0.73 13.86 -2.72
CA PRO A 751 -0.07 13.48 -1.56
C PRO A 751 -1.45 14.14 -1.54
N SER A 752 -1.57 15.30 -2.19
CA SER A 752 -2.84 16.00 -2.40
C SER A 752 -3.88 15.12 -3.09
N SER A 753 -3.48 14.20 -3.97
CA SER A 753 -4.36 13.22 -4.61
C SER A 753 -5.09 12.37 -3.56
N THR A 754 -4.36 11.88 -2.56
CA THR A 754 -4.95 11.14 -1.43
C THR A 754 -5.87 12.03 -0.60
N PHE A 755 -5.44 13.25 -0.28
CA PHE A 755 -6.25 14.19 0.52
C PHE A 755 -7.54 14.64 -0.19
N GLN A 756 -7.55 14.69 -1.52
CA GLN A 756 -8.76 14.94 -2.29
C GLN A 756 -9.79 13.80 -2.15
N LEU A 757 -9.35 12.54 -2.16
CA LEU A 757 -10.23 11.41 -1.89
C LEU A 757 -10.77 11.44 -0.46
N VAL A 758 -9.91 11.68 0.52
CA VAL A 758 -10.28 11.87 1.94
C VAL A 758 -11.37 12.94 2.08
N LYS A 759 -11.21 14.09 1.43
CA LYS A 759 -12.21 15.16 1.41
C LYS A 759 -13.54 14.70 0.79
N ALA A 760 -13.49 13.96 -0.32
CA ALA A 760 -14.69 13.44 -0.98
C ALA A 760 -15.41 12.36 -0.15
N LEU A 761 -14.67 11.47 0.50
CA LEU A 761 -15.21 10.46 1.42
C LEU A 761 -15.90 11.11 2.63
N ASN A 762 -15.28 12.14 3.22
CA ASN A 762 -15.88 12.94 4.29
C ASN A 762 -17.19 13.59 3.86
N LYS A 763 -17.20 14.21 2.67
CA LYS A 763 -18.41 14.81 2.09
C LYS A 763 -19.51 13.78 1.86
N ALA A 764 -19.15 12.55 1.50
CA ALA A 764 -20.07 11.43 1.28
C ALA A 764 -20.47 10.68 2.57
N GLY A 765 -19.96 11.08 3.74
CA GLY A 765 -20.24 10.41 5.02
C GLY A 765 -19.71 8.97 5.09
N LYS A 766 -18.57 8.70 4.43
CA LYS A 766 -17.95 7.37 4.38
C LYS A 766 -16.86 7.22 5.43
N ASN A 767 -16.72 6.01 5.98
CA ASN A 767 -15.66 5.67 6.91
C ASN A 767 -14.44 5.10 6.17
N TYR A 768 -13.25 5.46 6.64
CA TYR A 768 -11.96 5.00 6.13
C TYR A 768 -10.90 5.12 7.25
N GLU A 769 -9.78 4.41 7.13
CA GLU A 769 -8.56 4.62 7.92
C GLU A 769 -7.55 5.39 7.06
N LEU A 770 -6.93 6.44 7.60
CA LEU A 770 -5.83 7.17 6.93
C LEU A 770 -4.56 7.02 7.76
N VAL A 771 -3.48 6.58 7.11
CA VAL A 771 -2.14 6.48 7.68
C VAL A 771 -1.24 7.42 6.88
N LEU A 772 -0.97 8.59 7.44
CA LEU A 772 0.06 9.50 6.93
C LEU A 772 1.40 9.11 7.57
N ILE A 773 2.45 8.98 6.76
CA ILE A 773 3.81 8.68 7.23
C ILE A 773 4.66 9.97 7.12
N PRO A 774 4.94 10.66 8.25
CA PRO A 774 5.79 11.85 8.28
C PRO A 774 7.18 11.55 7.74
N GLY A 775 7.70 12.41 6.87
CA GLY A 775 8.98 12.17 6.16
C GLY A 775 8.99 10.94 5.25
N GLY A 776 7.86 10.26 5.07
CA GLY A 776 7.76 9.10 4.18
C GLY A 776 7.63 9.54 2.73
N GLU A 777 8.28 8.81 1.83
CA GLU A 777 8.27 9.01 0.38
C GLU A 777 7.28 8.05 -0.31
N HIS A 778 7.43 7.88 -1.62
CA HIS A 778 6.62 6.96 -2.42
C HIS A 778 6.70 5.51 -1.95
N GLY A 779 5.56 4.84 -1.79
CA GLY A 779 5.51 3.42 -1.36
C GLY A 779 5.79 3.18 0.12
N CYS A 780 5.64 4.23 0.95
CA CYS A 780 5.90 4.17 2.39
C CYS A 780 5.04 3.14 3.15
N GLY A 781 3.95 2.62 2.58
CA GLY A 781 3.18 1.51 3.13
C GLY A 781 3.98 0.21 3.26
N GLY A 782 5.07 0.06 2.49
CA GLY A 782 6.06 -1.01 2.64
C GLY A 782 6.93 -0.91 3.90
N SER A 783 6.91 0.23 4.60
CA SER A 783 7.66 0.43 5.85
C SER A 783 7.22 -0.53 6.97
N SER A 784 8.08 -0.71 7.98
CA SER A 784 7.78 -1.56 9.14
C SER A 784 6.46 -1.17 9.84
N TYR A 785 6.21 0.14 9.95
CA TYR A 785 4.98 0.70 10.52
C TYR A 785 3.79 0.54 9.56
N GLY A 786 3.94 0.88 8.28
CA GLY A 786 2.89 0.73 7.26
C GLY A 786 2.38 -0.71 7.20
N LEU A 787 3.29 -1.69 7.10
CA LEU A 787 2.95 -3.11 7.13
C LEU A 787 2.27 -3.52 8.43
N ALA A 788 2.69 -2.99 9.59
CA ALA A 788 2.02 -3.28 10.86
C ALA A 788 0.57 -2.79 10.91
N ARG A 789 0.29 -1.62 10.33
CA ARG A 789 -1.06 -1.06 10.22
C ARG A 789 -1.93 -1.89 9.28
N GLN A 790 -1.39 -2.28 8.12
CA GLN A 790 -2.10 -3.15 7.17
C GLN A 790 -2.44 -4.51 7.79
N ARG A 791 -1.50 -5.12 8.54
CA ARG A 791 -1.73 -6.42 9.21
C ARG A 791 -2.91 -6.37 10.17
N GLU A 792 -2.94 -5.37 11.05
CA GLU A 792 -4.03 -5.18 12.00
C GLU A 792 -5.36 -4.91 11.29
N PHE A 793 -5.32 -4.15 10.20
CA PHE A 793 -6.49 -3.84 9.39
C PHE A 793 -7.11 -5.09 8.76
N PHE A 794 -6.34 -5.88 7.99
CA PHE A 794 -6.86 -7.09 7.35
C PHE A 794 -7.29 -8.15 8.38
N ARG A 795 -6.55 -8.28 9.49
CA ARG A 795 -6.92 -9.18 10.59
C ARG A 795 -8.33 -8.87 11.10
N ARG A 796 -8.63 -7.60 11.37
CA ARG A 796 -9.94 -7.15 11.85
C ARG A 796 -11.06 -7.41 10.85
N TYR A 797 -10.84 -7.14 9.56
CA TYR A 797 -11.90 -7.16 8.56
C TYR A 797 -12.06 -8.48 7.81
N LEU A 798 -11.05 -9.35 7.80
CA LEU A 798 -11.06 -10.62 7.06
C LEU A 798 -10.88 -11.87 7.94
N GLN A 799 -10.17 -11.78 9.07
CA GLN A 799 -9.94 -12.94 9.95
C GLN A 799 -10.89 -12.96 11.15
N GLU A 800 -11.06 -11.83 11.83
CA GLU A 800 -11.86 -11.72 13.06
C GLU A 800 -13.39 -11.63 12.81
N VAL A 801 -13.86 -12.07 11.65
CA VAL A 801 -15.28 -12.02 11.29
C VAL A 801 -16.06 -13.16 11.97
N SER A 802 -16.15 -13.06 13.30
CA SER A 802 -17.06 -13.79 14.17
C SER A 802 -17.09 -13.10 15.53
N LEU A 803 -17.78 -11.93 15.62
CA LEU A 803 -18.50 -11.46 16.83
C LEU A 803 -19.19 -10.10 16.66
N PHE A 804 -18.89 -9.32 15.60
CA PHE A 804 -19.60 -8.07 15.31
C PHE A 804 -20.40 -8.13 14.00
N ARG A 805 -21.36 -9.06 13.93
CA ARG A 805 -22.59 -8.76 13.20
C ARG A 805 -23.33 -7.69 14.00
N VAL A 806 -23.08 -6.42 13.71
CA VAL A 806 -24.01 -5.35 14.09
C VAL A 806 -25.37 -5.73 13.50
N PRO A 807 -26.44 -5.88 14.29
CA PRO A 807 -27.76 -6.11 13.74
C PRO A 807 -28.08 -4.97 12.77
N LYS A 808 -28.68 -5.34 11.64
CA LYS A 808 -29.04 -4.52 10.47
C LYS A 808 -30.12 -3.47 10.81
N LEU A 809 -29.92 -2.67 11.85
CA LEU A 809 -30.94 -1.85 12.49
C LEU A 809 -30.32 -0.61 13.13
N LEU A 810 -29.67 0.22 12.32
CA LEU A 810 -29.41 1.65 12.54
C LEU A 810 -28.87 2.27 11.23
N ARG A 811 -29.70 2.22 10.17
CA ARG A 811 -29.66 3.27 9.14
C ARG A 811 -30.64 4.34 9.60
N PHE A 812 -30.12 5.51 9.95
CA PHE A 812 -30.91 6.74 9.87
C PHE A 812 -30.75 7.23 8.43
N ASP A 813 -31.82 7.15 7.65
CA ASP A 813 -31.85 7.80 6.34
C ASP A 813 -31.85 9.32 6.53
N PRO A 814 -31.04 10.09 5.76
CA PRO A 814 -31.12 11.54 5.77
C PRO A 814 -32.42 12.01 5.10
N ILE A 815 -33.19 12.81 5.81
CA ILE A 815 -34.35 13.54 5.30
C ILE A 815 -33.86 14.51 4.19
N PRO A 816 -34.47 14.54 3.00
CA PRO A 816 -34.08 15.48 1.95
C PRO A 816 -34.50 16.91 2.34
N ALA A 817 -33.53 17.81 2.44
CA ALA A 817 -33.78 19.24 2.56
C ALA A 817 -34.18 19.81 1.19
N ARG A 818 -35.42 20.32 1.08
CA ARG A 818 -35.80 21.34 0.09
C ARG A 818 -36.51 22.49 0.80
N ALA A 819 -36.16 23.70 0.35
CA ALA A 819 -36.82 24.99 0.51
C ALA A 819 -36.37 25.94 1.67
N ASN A 820 -35.37 26.75 1.32
CA ASN A 820 -35.43 28.23 1.17
C ASN A 820 -35.45 29.20 2.38
N PHE A 821 -34.36 30.00 2.42
CA PHE A 821 -34.23 31.45 2.75
C PHE A 821 -34.53 31.90 4.21
N CYS A 822 -33.86 32.89 4.83
CA CYS A 822 -33.05 34.01 4.35
C CYS A 822 -32.12 34.55 5.47
N VAL A 823 -31.09 35.28 5.03
CA VAL A 823 -30.00 35.98 5.72
C VAL A 823 -30.48 37.16 6.60
N CYS A 824 -29.83 37.38 7.75
CA CYS A 824 -29.23 38.64 8.25
C CYS A 824 -29.15 38.70 9.79
N GLY A 825 -27.96 39.07 10.30
CA GLY A 825 -27.80 39.63 11.65
C GLY A 825 -26.50 39.26 12.36
N ALA A 826 -25.37 39.82 11.92
CA ALA A 826 -24.11 39.81 12.65
C ALA A 826 -24.22 40.58 13.99
N LEU A 827 -23.47 40.15 15.01
CA LEU A 827 -22.75 41.00 15.96
C LEU A 827 -21.87 40.16 16.91
N LEU A 828 -20.56 40.22 16.62
CA LEU A 828 -19.38 40.33 17.49
C LEU A 828 -19.50 39.87 18.96
N PHE A 829 -18.60 38.96 19.38
CA PHE A 829 -18.00 39.01 20.72
C PHE A 829 -16.51 38.61 20.66
N SER A 830 -15.66 39.63 20.79
CA SER A 830 -14.25 39.51 21.15
C SER A 830 -14.13 39.24 22.65
N VAL A 831 -13.21 38.36 23.05
CA VAL A 831 -12.82 38.13 24.45
C VAL A 831 -11.36 38.54 24.60
N HIS A 832 -11.09 39.52 25.46
CA HIS A 832 -9.78 39.73 26.09
C HIS A 832 -9.94 40.20 27.54
N TRP A 833 -9.01 39.70 28.34
CA TRP A 833 -8.75 39.83 29.78
C TRP A 833 -8.70 41.27 30.35
N ALA A 834 -9.04 41.41 31.65
CA ALA A 834 -8.14 41.92 32.71
C ALA A 834 -8.80 41.95 34.13
N SER A 835 -8.31 41.08 35.01
CA SER A 835 -7.69 41.28 36.35
C SER A 835 -8.18 42.36 37.36
N PHE A 836 -8.49 41.96 38.62
CA PHE A 836 -7.66 42.17 39.87
C PHE A 836 -8.46 42.07 41.20
N THR A 837 -8.07 41.07 42.02
CA THR A 837 -7.89 40.98 43.51
C THR A 837 -8.99 41.26 44.58
N PRO A 838 -8.95 40.51 45.73
CA PRO A 838 -9.89 40.60 46.88
C PRO A 838 -9.31 41.33 48.13
N PRO A 839 -10.08 41.51 49.22
CA PRO A 839 -9.60 40.97 50.51
C PRO A 839 -10.67 40.49 51.55
N ALA A 840 -10.31 39.42 52.28
CA ALA A 840 -10.28 39.22 53.75
C ALA A 840 -11.54 39.16 54.70
N ARG A 841 -11.59 38.01 55.43
CA ARG A 841 -11.72 37.79 56.91
C ARG A 841 -13.09 37.59 57.65
N HIS A 842 -13.21 36.33 58.16
CA HIS A 842 -13.43 35.87 59.57
C HIS A 842 -14.81 35.42 60.16
N LYS A 843 -14.78 34.15 60.62
CA LYS A 843 -15.27 33.52 61.89
C LYS A 843 -16.80 33.41 62.20
N LEU A 844 -17.32 32.18 62.35
CA LEU A 844 -17.52 31.49 63.66
C LEU A 844 -18.19 30.08 63.55
N ARG A 845 -17.57 29.13 64.29
CA ARG A 845 -18.06 27.92 65.04
C ARG A 845 -18.88 26.78 64.42
N LEU A 846 -18.29 25.57 64.55
CA LEU A 846 -18.96 24.31 64.89
C LEU A 846 -19.48 24.35 66.34
N ASP A 847 -20.65 23.75 66.57
CA ASP A 847 -20.93 22.92 67.75
C ASP A 847 -22.11 21.98 67.43
N ALA A 848 -22.08 20.77 68.01
CA ALA A 848 -23.08 19.69 67.97
C ALA A 848 -23.00 18.67 66.81
N LEU A 849 -22.23 17.59 67.00
CA LEU A 849 -22.82 16.30 67.39
C LEU A 849 -21.73 15.28 67.74
N TYR A 850 -21.28 15.37 69.00
CA TYR A 850 -20.49 14.36 69.69
C TYR A 850 -21.45 13.54 70.57
N PHE A 851 -22.48 12.93 69.98
CA PHE A 851 -23.40 12.04 70.70
C PHE A 851 -24.08 11.14 69.66
N TRP A 852 -23.58 9.91 69.52
CA TRP A 852 -24.32 8.65 69.27
C TRP A 852 -23.38 7.56 68.74
N THR A 853 -22.42 7.16 69.56
CA THR A 853 -21.64 5.91 69.42
C THR A 853 -22.12 4.82 70.38
N ALA A 854 -23.38 4.87 70.84
CA ALA A 854 -23.97 3.82 71.67
C ALA A 854 -25.45 3.64 71.30
N GLY A 855 -25.76 2.64 70.47
CA GLY A 855 -27.16 2.31 70.17
C GLY A 855 -27.46 1.62 68.85
N LEU A 856 -26.64 0.67 68.37
CA LEU A 856 -27.07 -0.20 67.28
C LEU A 856 -26.41 -1.60 67.28
N VAL A 857 -26.07 -2.07 68.48
CA VAL A 857 -25.78 -3.49 68.78
C VAL A 857 -27.05 -4.22 69.27
N SER A 858 -28.22 -3.57 69.33
CA SER A 858 -29.43 -4.17 69.94
C SER A 858 -30.69 -4.24 69.06
N LEU A 859 -30.58 -4.15 67.72
CA LEU A 859 -31.74 -4.36 66.82
C LEU A 859 -31.50 -5.44 65.75
N LEU A 860 -30.64 -6.41 66.07
CA LEU A 860 -30.70 -7.77 65.54
C LEU A 860 -31.52 -8.61 66.52
N HIS A 861 -32.84 -8.37 66.57
CA HIS A 861 -33.85 -9.32 67.05
C HIS A 861 -35.23 -8.90 66.52
N CYS A 862 -35.98 -9.90 66.07
CA CYS A 862 -37.41 -9.89 65.74
C CYS A 862 -37.82 -9.74 64.26
N ARG A 863 -38.56 -10.77 63.84
CA ARG A 863 -39.26 -10.96 62.56
C ARG A 863 -40.19 -9.79 62.23
N ALA A 864 -40.24 -9.43 60.95
CA ALA A 864 -41.46 -9.27 60.13
C ALA A 864 -41.30 -8.17 59.06
N LYS A 865 -41.81 -8.49 57.85
CA LYS A 865 -42.09 -7.63 56.70
C LYS A 865 -42.07 -6.10 56.96
N MET A 866 -41.13 -5.37 56.38
CA MET A 866 -41.31 -3.94 56.08
C MET A 866 -40.69 -3.56 54.73
N LYS A 867 -41.53 -2.94 53.89
CA LYS A 867 -41.18 -2.36 52.58
C LYS A 867 -40.23 -1.17 52.80
N ILE A 868 -39.06 -1.20 52.14
CA ILE A 868 -38.19 -0.02 52.08
C ILE A 868 -38.87 1.03 51.21
N SER A 869 -39.29 2.11 51.85
CA SER A 869 -39.97 3.27 51.28
C SER A 869 -38.96 4.17 50.54
N TYR A 870 -39.41 4.83 49.47
CA TYR A 870 -38.67 5.80 48.66
C TYR A 870 -37.98 6.93 49.47
N LEU A 871 -38.32 7.10 50.74
CA LEU A 871 -37.62 8.00 51.67
C LEU A 871 -36.15 7.62 51.92
N SER A 872 -35.80 6.33 51.91
CA SER A 872 -34.41 5.88 52.19
C SER A 872 -33.46 6.21 51.03
N VAL A 873 -33.97 6.22 49.80
CA VAL A 873 -33.19 6.62 48.60
C VAL A 873 -33.11 8.15 48.51
N GLY A 874 -34.18 8.86 48.89
CA GLY A 874 -34.17 10.33 48.97
C GLY A 874 -33.19 10.89 50.01
N LEU A 875 -33.00 10.20 51.14
CA LEU A 875 -32.04 10.58 52.18
C LEU A 875 -30.58 10.34 51.76
N LEU A 876 -30.31 9.29 50.97
CA LEU A 876 -28.97 9.04 50.39
C LEU A 876 -28.58 10.09 49.33
N ALA A 877 -29.55 10.65 48.60
CA ALA A 877 -29.30 11.70 47.61
C ALA A 877 -29.00 13.08 48.24
N LEU A 878 -29.43 13.33 49.48
CA LEU A 878 -29.22 14.60 50.19
C LEU A 878 -27.85 14.70 50.89
N PHE A 879 -27.08 13.63 51.00
CA PHE A 879 -25.74 13.62 51.62
C PHE A 879 -24.56 13.72 50.62
N SER A 880 -24.83 13.94 49.32
CA SER A 880 -23.78 14.00 48.31
C SER A 880 -22.95 15.31 48.22
N PRO A 881 -23.25 16.42 48.93
CA PRO A 881 -22.34 17.57 48.89
C PRO A 881 -21.91 18.04 50.28
N LEU A 882 -21.11 17.24 51.01
CA LEU A 882 -20.34 17.73 52.18
C LEU A 882 -18.99 16.99 52.34
N ALA A 883 -18.33 16.67 51.23
CA ALA A 883 -16.90 16.39 51.24
C ALA A 883 -16.20 17.60 50.60
N ALA A 884 -15.52 18.41 51.40
CA ALA A 884 -14.61 19.43 50.88
C ALA A 884 -13.54 18.72 50.05
N ALA A 885 -13.59 18.90 48.72
CA ALA A 885 -12.63 18.27 47.84
C ALA A 885 -11.29 19.00 47.96
N TRP A 886 -10.23 18.29 48.36
CA TRP A 886 -8.87 18.80 48.32
C TRP A 886 -8.55 19.30 46.92
N SER A 887 -8.02 20.51 46.85
CA SER A 887 -7.59 21.13 45.60
C SER A 887 -6.40 20.37 45.00
N LYS A 888 -6.04 20.71 43.77
CA LYS A 888 -4.93 20.07 43.07
C LYS A 888 -3.61 20.30 43.81
N GLU A 889 -3.40 21.50 44.35
CA GLU A 889 -2.16 21.87 45.01
C GLU A 889 -2.05 21.18 46.39
N ASP A 890 -3.16 20.94 47.10
CA ASP A 890 -3.14 20.14 48.35
C ASP A 890 -2.66 18.70 48.08
N ARG A 891 -3.14 18.10 46.98
CA ARG A 891 -2.75 16.73 46.59
C ARG A 891 -1.29 16.67 46.17
N GLU A 892 -0.78 17.72 45.55
CA GLU A 892 0.63 17.82 45.18
C GLU A 892 1.55 17.91 46.41
N ILE A 893 1.16 18.69 47.42
CA ILE A 893 1.85 18.74 48.72
C ILE A 893 1.86 17.36 49.40
N PHE A 894 0.72 16.65 49.41
CA PHE A 894 0.64 15.30 50.00
C PHE A 894 1.49 14.28 49.24
N ARG A 895 1.49 14.36 47.90
CA ARG A 895 2.34 13.55 47.03
C ARG A 895 3.82 13.72 47.35
N ILE A 896 4.28 14.96 47.35
CA ILE A 896 5.70 15.25 47.54
C ILE A 896 6.12 14.83 48.95
N ARG A 897 5.28 15.02 49.98
CA ARG A 897 5.54 14.53 51.34
C ARG A 897 5.66 13.00 51.39
N ASP A 898 4.74 12.27 50.77
CA ASP A 898 4.78 10.81 50.73
C ASP A 898 6.00 10.29 49.96
N GLU A 899 6.35 10.91 48.83
CA GLU A 899 7.55 10.56 48.07
C GLU A 899 8.82 10.79 48.89
N ILE A 900 8.93 11.93 49.58
CA ILE A 900 10.04 12.24 50.48
C ILE A 900 10.16 11.20 51.59
N SER A 901 9.04 10.81 52.21
CA SER A 901 9.05 9.83 53.31
C SER A 901 9.62 8.45 52.90
N ARG A 902 9.57 8.12 51.59
CA ARG A 902 10.09 6.85 51.06
C ARG A 902 11.57 6.91 50.68
N PHE A 903 12.10 8.08 50.38
CA PHE A 903 13.42 8.23 49.78
C PHE A 903 14.40 9.07 50.58
N GLU A 904 13.97 9.74 51.65
CA GLU A 904 14.88 10.38 52.61
C GLU A 904 15.14 9.49 53.84
N PRO A 905 16.33 9.57 54.46
CA PRO A 905 16.70 8.74 55.61
C PRO A 905 15.82 8.96 56.84
N ASP A 906 15.25 10.16 56.99
CA ASP A 906 14.30 10.50 58.04
C ASP A 906 12.91 10.74 57.42
N PRO A 907 11.99 9.75 57.51
CA PRO A 907 10.65 9.85 56.96
C PRO A 907 9.79 10.94 57.59
N ALA A 908 10.18 11.44 58.77
CA ALA A 908 9.47 12.48 59.49
C ALA A 908 10.01 13.90 59.19
N ALA A 909 11.10 14.03 58.42
CA ALA A 909 11.71 15.31 58.11
C ALA A 909 10.74 16.24 57.36
N THR A 910 10.63 17.49 57.84
CA THR A 910 9.84 18.51 57.17
C THR A 910 10.58 19.07 55.96
N PHE A 911 9.87 19.80 55.10
CA PHE A 911 10.47 20.48 53.95
C PHE A 911 11.54 21.49 54.37
N TYR A 912 11.38 22.08 55.57
CA TYR A 912 12.35 22.97 56.18
C TYR A 912 13.61 22.22 56.64
N ASP A 913 13.46 21.05 57.27
CA ASP A 913 14.58 20.20 57.69
C ASP A 913 15.39 19.71 56.48
N ILE A 914 14.70 19.36 55.39
CA ILE A 914 15.33 18.92 54.15
C ILE A 914 16.09 20.05 53.45
N LEU A 915 15.78 21.32 53.69
CA LEU A 915 16.61 22.44 53.26
C LEU A 915 17.61 22.91 54.34
N GLY A 916 17.48 22.43 55.58
CA GLY A 916 18.32 22.79 56.71
C GLY A 916 18.07 24.21 57.20
N ILE A 917 16.82 24.65 57.20
CA ILE A 917 16.38 26.01 57.55
C ILE A 917 15.23 25.97 58.55
N SER A 918 15.00 27.08 59.26
CA SER A 918 13.84 27.23 60.15
C SER A 918 12.55 27.44 59.34
N SER A 919 11.39 27.03 59.89
CA SER A 919 10.06 27.35 59.34
C SER A 919 9.79 28.86 59.26
N SER A 920 10.52 29.68 60.02
CA SER A 920 10.48 31.14 59.98
C SER A 920 11.45 31.78 58.97
N ALA A 921 12.18 30.99 58.16
CA ALA A 921 13.18 31.50 57.23
C ALA A 921 12.58 32.40 56.13
N SER A 922 13.30 33.45 55.75
CA SER A 922 12.89 34.34 54.66
C SER A 922 13.00 33.65 53.30
N LEU A 923 12.31 34.18 52.27
CA LEU A 923 12.42 33.68 50.88
C LEU A 923 13.87 33.68 50.38
N ASP A 924 14.65 34.66 50.84
CA ASP A 924 16.05 34.82 50.47
C ASP A 924 16.93 33.73 51.11
N ASP A 925 16.62 33.35 52.36
CA ASP A 925 17.29 32.25 53.07
C ASP A 925 16.96 30.89 52.45
N ILE A 926 15.71 30.67 52.05
CA ILE A 926 15.27 29.46 51.33
C ILE A 926 16.03 29.33 50.01
N THR A 927 16.18 30.44 49.28
CA THR A 927 16.91 30.46 48.00
C THR A 927 18.40 30.20 48.19
N LYS A 928 19.02 30.78 49.22
CA LYS A 928 20.43 30.53 49.57
C LYS A 928 20.66 29.08 50.00
N ALA A 929 19.78 28.52 50.84
CA ALA A 929 19.86 27.13 51.30
C ALA A 929 19.70 26.14 50.13
N TYR A 930 18.72 26.36 49.26
CA TYR A 930 18.52 25.56 48.05
C TYR A 930 19.75 25.60 47.13
N ARG A 931 20.30 26.79 46.84
CA ARG A 931 21.50 26.93 46.00
C ARG A 931 22.70 26.22 46.63
N LYS A 932 22.85 26.28 47.96
CA LYS A 932 23.93 25.59 48.68
C LYS A 932 23.82 24.07 48.57
N LYS A 933 22.63 23.48 48.83
CA LYS A 933 22.42 22.02 48.72
C LYS A 933 22.48 21.52 47.27
N THR A 934 21.95 22.29 46.33
CA THR A 934 21.99 21.91 44.90
C THR A 934 23.42 21.91 44.36
N ARG A 935 24.26 22.87 44.76
CA ARG A 935 25.69 22.87 44.38
C ARG A 935 26.44 21.63 44.86
N SER A 936 26.10 21.08 46.03
CA SER A 936 26.72 19.82 46.48
C SER A 936 26.25 18.58 45.71
N LEU A 937 25.07 18.65 45.08
CA LEU A 937 24.51 17.57 44.26
C LEU A 937 24.85 17.71 42.77
N HIS A 938 25.54 18.79 42.37
CA HIS A 938 25.97 18.99 41.00
C HIS A 938 26.87 17.82 40.54
N PRO A 939 26.69 17.30 39.31
CA PRO A 939 27.43 16.14 38.81
C PRO A 939 28.94 16.22 39.03
N ASP A 940 29.53 17.39 38.79
CA ASP A 940 30.98 17.58 38.94
C ASP A 940 31.45 17.57 40.39
N LYS A 941 30.63 18.08 41.32
CA LYS A 941 30.94 18.04 42.75
C LYS A 941 30.81 16.62 43.31
N VAL A 942 29.82 15.85 42.85
CA VAL A 942 29.64 14.43 43.21
C VAL A 942 30.81 13.60 42.69
N LYS A 943 31.22 13.81 41.43
CA LYS A 943 32.43 13.20 40.84
C LYS A 943 33.70 13.56 41.64
N GLN A 944 33.85 14.83 42.00
CA GLN A 944 35.01 15.31 42.76
C GLN A 944 35.06 14.71 44.18
N GLN A 945 33.92 14.60 44.87
CA GLN A 945 33.82 14.00 46.20
C GLN A 945 34.12 12.49 46.18
N MET A 946 33.61 11.75 45.18
CA MET A 946 33.91 10.33 44.99
C MET A 946 35.41 10.09 44.76
N ARG A 947 36.05 10.93 43.95
CA ARG A 947 37.50 10.87 43.70
C ARG A 947 38.33 11.27 44.92
N ALA A 948 37.90 12.28 45.68
CA ALA A 948 38.58 12.74 46.89
C ALA A 948 38.48 11.73 48.05
N LYS A 949 37.35 11.02 48.17
CA LYS A 949 37.15 9.96 49.18
C LYS A 949 38.07 8.76 48.91
N ALA A 950 38.18 8.32 47.65
CA ALA A 950 39.15 7.29 47.24
C ALA A 950 40.62 7.72 47.50
N GLY A 951 40.94 9.01 47.39
CA GLY A 951 42.26 9.56 47.72
C GLY A 951 42.56 9.66 49.23
N LYS A 952 41.54 9.82 50.07
CA LYS A 952 41.68 9.93 51.53
C LYS A 952 41.83 8.55 52.20
N ASP A 953 41.12 7.54 51.69
CA ASP A 953 41.19 6.15 52.18
C ASP A 953 42.53 5.47 51.78
N LYS A 954 43.19 5.98 50.73
CA LYS A 954 44.55 5.59 50.34
C LYS A 954 45.64 6.07 51.32
N LYS A 955 45.37 7.10 52.14
CA LYS A 955 46.29 7.60 53.19
C LYS A 955 46.16 6.88 54.53
N THR A 956 45.13 6.05 54.72
CA THR A 956 44.87 5.27 55.96
C THR A 956 45.27 3.79 55.84
N GLY A 957 46.00 3.40 54.79
CA GLY A 957 46.57 2.05 54.65
C GLY A 957 45.64 0.97 54.11
N ALA A 958 44.44 1.32 53.62
CA ALA A 958 43.52 0.38 52.98
C ALA A 958 43.70 0.35 51.45
N THR A 959 43.71 -0.84 50.85
CA THR A 959 43.80 -1.03 49.40
C THR A 959 42.45 -0.71 48.74
N VAL A 960 42.26 0.52 48.26
CA VAL A 960 40.98 0.97 47.66
C VAL A 960 41.14 1.21 46.16
N LYS A 961 40.36 0.48 45.34
CA LYS A 961 40.25 0.69 43.88
C LYS A 961 39.53 2.02 43.58
N PRO A 962 39.94 2.79 42.56
CA PRO A 962 39.21 3.99 42.14
C PRO A 962 37.80 3.62 41.62
N PRO A 963 36.78 4.48 41.85
CA PRO A 963 35.40 4.17 41.48
C PRO A 963 35.26 4.04 39.97
N THR A 964 34.53 3.01 39.54
CA THR A 964 34.30 2.68 38.13
C THR A 964 33.39 3.72 37.45
N PRO A 965 33.43 3.85 36.12
CA PRO A 965 32.53 4.74 35.39
C PRO A 965 31.04 4.46 35.65
N ALA A 966 30.66 3.19 35.83
CA ALA A 966 29.29 2.78 36.15
C ALA A 966 28.84 3.23 37.54
N GLU A 967 29.71 3.14 38.54
CA GLU A 967 29.45 3.65 39.90
C GLU A 967 29.32 5.17 39.91
N ILE A 968 30.16 5.87 39.15
CA ILE A 968 30.07 7.34 38.99
C ILE A 968 28.75 7.72 38.30
N LYS A 969 28.35 7.01 37.24
CA LYS A 969 27.08 7.26 36.53
C LYS A 969 25.88 7.06 37.46
N THR A 970 25.90 6.00 38.26
CA THR A 970 24.82 5.70 39.23
C THR A 970 24.75 6.76 40.33
N ALA A 971 25.90 7.20 40.85
CA ALA A 971 25.96 8.26 41.86
C ALA A 971 25.47 9.62 41.32
N VAL A 972 25.83 9.96 40.08
CA VAL A 972 25.34 11.17 39.41
C VAL A 972 23.83 11.11 39.16
N LYS A 973 23.31 9.95 38.73
CA LYS A 973 21.87 9.74 38.54
C LYS A 973 21.09 9.95 39.85
N LYS A 974 21.54 9.32 40.94
CA LYS A 974 20.92 9.47 42.27
C LYS A 974 20.97 10.91 42.78
N ALA A 975 22.05 11.64 42.50
CA ALA A 975 22.16 13.06 42.84
C ALA A 975 21.21 13.94 42.02
N GLY A 976 21.01 13.63 40.74
CA GLY A 976 20.02 14.30 39.89
C GLY A 976 18.59 14.11 40.37
N GLU A 977 18.22 12.88 40.77
CA GLU A 977 16.90 12.59 41.35
C GLU A 977 16.67 13.32 42.69
N ALA A 978 17.70 13.45 43.53
CA ALA A 978 17.64 14.22 44.77
C ALA A 978 17.52 15.73 44.50
N GLN A 979 18.23 16.25 43.48
CA GLN A 979 18.13 17.64 43.06
C GLN A 979 16.72 17.99 42.55
N ALA A 980 16.08 17.11 41.78
CA ALA A 980 14.72 17.31 41.30
C ALA A 980 13.72 17.45 42.47
N ARG A 981 13.83 16.59 43.49
CA ARG A 981 13.00 16.66 44.70
C ARG A 981 13.24 17.94 45.50
N LEU A 982 14.49 18.36 45.67
CA LEU A 982 14.83 19.63 46.34
C LEU A 982 14.27 20.85 45.60
N SER A 983 14.20 20.80 44.27
CA SER A 983 13.60 21.87 43.46
C SER A 983 12.11 22.00 43.75
N LEU A 984 11.38 20.87 43.78
CA LEU A 984 9.94 20.84 44.12
C LEU A 984 9.68 21.38 45.53
N ILE A 985 10.45 20.92 46.52
CA ILE A 985 10.35 21.42 47.91
C ILE A 985 10.59 22.92 47.96
N ALA A 986 11.65 23.40 47.31
CA ALA A 986 12.00 24.82 47.34
C ALA A 986 10.97 25.68 46.60
N ASN A 987 10.32 25.17 45.56
CA ASN A 987 9.25 25.87 44.86
C ASN A 987 7.99 26.00 45.74
N ILE A 988 7.59 24.93 46.44
CA ILE A 988 6.47 24.97 47.40
C ILE A 988 6.75 26.01 48.49
N LEU A 989 7.96 25.98 49.08
CA LEU A 989 8.31 26.91 50.16
C LEU A 989 8.55 28.36 49.70
N ARG A 990 8.85 28.60 48.41
CA ARG A 990 8.95 29.96 47.85
C ARG A 990 7.62 30.50 47.35
N GLY A 991 6.68 29.62 47.01
CA GLY A 991 5.38 29.96 46.46
C GLY A 991 4.29 30.19 47.52
N PRO A 992 3.08 30.58 47.08
CA PRO A 992 1.91 30.73 47.96
C PRO A 992 1.45 29.40 48.59
N GLU A 993 1.97 28.27 48.11
CA GLU A 993 1.71 26.93 48.65
C GLU A 993 2.38 26.71 50.02
N ARG A 994 3.38 27.52 50.39
CA ARG A 994 4.03 27.47 51.72
C ARG A 994 3.00 27.59 52.85
N ASP A 995 2.06 28.54 52.73
CA ASP A 995 1.04 28.77 53.76
C ASP A 995 0.12 27.54 53.92
N ARG A 996 -0.14 26.83 52.82
CA ARG A 996 -0.94 25.59 52.82
C ARG A 996 -0.17 24.43 53.44
N TYR A 997 1.11 24.31 53.11
CA TYR A 997 2.02 23.33 53.72
C TYR A 997 2.14 23.56 55.23
N ASP A 998 2.34 24.80 55.67
CA ASP A 998 2.44 25.18 57.08
C ASP A 998 1.12 24.93 57.82
N HIS A 999 -0.02 25.17 57.16
CA HIS A 999 -1.33 24.82 57.70
C HIS A 999 -1.45 23.32 57.97
N PHE A 1000 -1.06 22.46 57.02
CA PHE A 1000 -1.10 21.00 57.23
C PHE A 1000 -0.02 20.51 58.22
N LEU A 1001 1.12 21.19 58.29
CA LEU A 1001 2.16 20.88 59.27
C LEU A 1001 1.68 21.16 60.70
N ALA A 1002 0.93 22.24 60.92
CA ALA A 1002 0.38 22.62 62.23
C ALA A 1002 -0.87 21.83 62.63
N ASN A 1003 -1.76 21.53 61.67
CA ASN A 1003 -3.07 20.89 61.94
C ASN A 1003 -3.06 19.38 61.69
N GLY A 1004 -1.93 18.83 61.26
CA GLY A 1004 -1.80 17.44 60.85
C GLY A 1004 -2.16 17.24 59.37
N PHE A 1005 -1.35 16.41 58.71
CA PHE A 1005 -1.63 16.00 57.34
C PHE A 1005 -2.67 14.88 57.31
N PRO A 1006 -3.66 14.92 56.40
CA PRO A 1006 -4.59 13.82 56.23
C PRO A 1006 -3.85 12.55 55.76
N LEU A 1007 -4.37 11.37 56.13
CA LEU A 1007 -3.93 10.07 55.63
C LEU A 1007 -4.23 9.96 54.13
N TRP A 1008 -3.35 10.52 53.31
CA TRP A 1008 -3.43 10.41 51.86
C TRP A 1008 -2.84 9.06 51.44
N LYS A 1009 -3.63 8.24 50.75
CA LYS A 1009 -3.21 6.89 50.31
C LYS A 1009 -2.96 6.81 48.80
N GLY A 1010 -2.77 7.96 48.16
CA GLY A 1010 -2.73 8.11 46.71
C GLY A 1010 -4.13 8.22 46.08
N THR A 1011 -4.22 8.83 44.90
CA THR A 1011 -5.47 8.94 44.12
C THR A 1011 -6.07 7.59 43.74
N ASP A 1012 -5.24 6.53 43.68
CA ASP A 1012 -5.65 5.20 43.24
C ASP A 1012 -6.09 4.26 44.38
N TYR A 1013 -6.06 4.70 45.65
CA TYR A 1013 -6.35 3.82 46.79
C TYR A 1013 -7.77 3.23 46.75
N TYR A 1014 -8.78 4.06 46.48
CA TYR A 1014 -10.16 3.59 46.38
C TYR A 1014 -10.39 2.76 45.10
N TYR A 1015 -9.70 3.11 44.01
CA TYR A 1015 -9.77 2.38 42.74
C TYR A 1015 -9.17 0.97 42.86
N ASN A 1016 -8.11 0.78 43.66
CA ASN A 1016 -7.48 -0.52 43.87
C ASN A 1016 -8.15 -1.35 44.97
N ARG A 1017 -8.81 -0.74 45.96
CA ARG A 1017 -9.46 -1.46 47.06
C ARG A 1017 -10.90 -1.88 46.77
N TYR A 1018 -11.61 -1.14 45.91
CA TYR A 1018 -13.00 -1.43 45.53
C TYR A 1018 -13.13 -1.80 44.05
N ARG A 1019 -12.11 -2.40 43.43
CA ARG A 1019 -12.27 -2.96 42.08
C ARG A 1019 -13.46 -3.91 42.10
N PRO A 1020 -14.57 -3.60 41.39
CA PRO A 1020 -15.57 -4.63 41.15
C PRO A 1020 -14.82 -5.72 40.36
N GLY A 1021 -14.69 -6.90 40.95
CA GLY A 1021 -14.10 -8.04 40.24
C GLY A 1021 -14.86 -8.26 38.94
N LEU A 1022 -14.19 -8.84 37.93
CA LEU A 1022 -14.77 -9.08 36.61
C LEU A 1022 -16.19 -9.66 36.70
N GLY A 1023 -16.43 -10.60 37.62
CA GLY A 1023 -17.76 -11.16 37.86
C GLY A 1023 -18.82 -10.12 38.26
N THR A 1024 -18.51 -9.20 39.18
CA THR A 1024 -19.42 -8.12 39.59
C THR A 1024 -19.73 -7.14 38.45
N VAL A 1025 -18.72 -6.83 37.63
CA VAL A 1025 -18.91 -6.00 36.43
C VAL A 1025 -19.80 -6.73 35.43
N MET A 1026 -19.52 -8.00 35.16
CA MET A 1026 -20.29 -8.82 34.23
C MET A 1026 -21.73 -9.03 34.70
N ILE A 1027 -21.97 -9.23 36.00
CA ILE A 1027 -23.33 -9.31 36.57
C ILE A 1027 -24.05 -7.97 36.44
N GLY A 1028 -23.38 -6.85 36.73
CA GLY A 1028 -23.95 -5.52 36.56
C GLY A 1028 -24.31 -5.24 35.10
N LEU A 1029 -23.42 -5.57 34.18
CA LEU A 1029 -23.61 -5.39 32.74
C LEU A 1029 -24.70 -6.32 32.20
N PHE A 1030 -24.78 -7.55 32.69
CA PHE A 1030 -25.86 -8.49 32.38
C PHE A 1030 -27.23 -7.98 32.86
N LEU A 1031 -27.32 -7.41 34.06
CA LEU A 1031 -28.58 -6.86 34.57
C LEU A 1031 -29.03 -5.61 33.79
N VAL A 1032 -28.10 -4.73 33.43
CA VAL A 1032 -28.39 -3.50 32.68
C VAL A 1032 -28.71 -3.80 31.21
N VAL A 1033 -27.87 -4.58 30.54
CA VAL A 1033 -28.02 -4.89 29.11
C VAL A 1033 -29.09 -5.97 28.91
N GLY A 1034 -28.97 -7.10 29.60
CA GLY A 1034 -29.88 -8.23 29.47
C GLY A 1034 -31.27 -7.99 30.08
N GLY A 1035 -31.43 -6.97 30.92
CA GLY A 1035 -32.70 -6.59 31.55
C GLY A 1035 -33.27 -5.31 30.93
N GLY A 1036 -32.74 -4.15 31.35
CA GLY A 1036 -33.31 -2.84 31.00
C GLY A 1036 -33.26 -2.52 29.51
N ILE A 1037 -32.08 -2.65 28.90
CA ILE A 1037 -31.90 -2.38 27.46
C ILE A 1037 -32.65 -3.42 26.63
N HIS A 1038 -32.54 -4.71 26.97
CA HIS A 1038 -33.24 -5.77 26.26
C HIS A 1038 -34.78 -5.61 26.32
N TYR A 1039 -35.34 -5.25 27.48
CA TYR A 1039 -36.77 -4.95 27.59
C TYR A 1039 -37.19 -3.79 26.68
N LEU A 1040 -36.39 -2.71 26.66
CA LEU A 1040 -36.66 -1.55 25.82
C LEU A 1040 -36.62 -1.93 24.33
N THR A 1041 -35.66 -2.77 23.92
CA THR A 1041 -35.56 -3.28 22.55
C THR A 1041 -36.76 -4.14 22.18
N LEU A 1042 -37.18 -5.08 23.04
CA LEU A 1042 -38.38 -5.90 22.83
C LEU A 1042 -39.63 -5.03 22.71
N TYR A 1043 -39.78 -4.04 23.59
CA TYR A 1043 -40.91 -3.12 23.58
C TYR A 1043 -40.94 -2.24 22.33
N MET A 1044 -39.80 -1.69 21.91
CA MET A 1044 -39.70 -0.90 20.67
C MET A 1044 -39.98 -1.76 19.43
N SER A 1045 -39.52 -3.02 19.42
CA SER A 1045 -39.81 -3.96 18.35
C SER A 1045 -41.30 -4.29 18.24
N TRP A 1046 -41.94 -4.63 19.36
CA TRP A 1046 -43.39 -4.88 19.41
C TRP A 1046 -44.19 -3.65 18.93
N LYS A 1047 -43.82 -2.45 19.41
CA LYS A 1047 -44.47 -1.21 18.98
C LYS A 1047 -44.33 -0.99 17.47
N ARG A 1048 -43.14 -1.24 16.91
CA ARG A 1048 -42.89 -1.10 15.47
C ARG A 1048 -43.65 -2.14 14.63
N GLN A 1049 -43.75 -3.37 15.12
CA GLN A 1049 -44.54 -4.43 14.48
C GLN A 1049 -46.03 -4.08 14.46
N LYS A 1050 -46.56 -3.60 15.59
CA LYS A 1050 -47.95 -3.15 15.68
C LYS A 1050 -48.24 -2.01 14.70
N GLU A 1051 -47.40 -0.97 14.70
CA GLU A 1051 -47.53 0.17 13.78
C GLU A 1051 -47.39 -0.25 12.30
N PHE A 1052 -46.60 -1.29 12.00
CA PHE A 1052 -46.45 -1.82 10.65
C PHE A 1052 -47.73 -2.53 10.18
N VAL A 1053 -48.28 -3.44 11.01
CA VAL A 1053 -49.54 -4.15 10.69
C VAL A 1053 -50.68 -3.16 10.53
N GLU A 1054 -50.79 -2.15 11.40
CA GLU A 1054 -51.81 -1.09 11.29
C GLU A 1054 -51.71 -0.30 9.97
N ARG A 1055 -50.48 0.02 9.52
CA ARG A 1055 -50.28 0.68 8.21
C ARG A 1055 -50.67 -0.22 7.05
N TYR A 1056 -50.37 -1.52 7.13
CA TYR A 1056 -50.70 -2.49 6.09
C TYR A 1056 -52.21 -2.68 5.94
N ILE A 1057 -52.92 -2.80 7.07
CA ILE A 1057 -54.38 -2.85 7.11
C ILE A 1057 -54.97 -1.57 6.50
N LYS A 1058 -54.44 -0.40 6.87
CA LYS A 1058 -54.89 0.88 6.34
C LYS A 1058 -54.70 0.97 4.82
N PHE A 1059 -53.52 0.59 4.32
CA PHE A 1059 -53.24 0.54 2.88
C PHE A 1059 -54.22 -0.37 2.14
N ALA A 1060 -54.46 -1.59 2.66
CA ALA A 1060 -55.38 -2.54 2.03
C ALA A 1060 -56.81 -1.97 1.98
N ARG A 1061 -57.30 -1.38 3.08
CA ARG A 1061 -58.62 -0.75 3.15
C ARG A 1061 -58.77 0.41 2.17
N ASP A 1062 -57.79 1.33 2.17
CA ASP A 1062 -57.81 2.51 1.30
C ASP A 1062 -57.75 2.12 -0.18
N THR A 1063 -57.02 1.07 -0.53
CA THR A 1063 -56.89 0.58 -1.91
C THR A 1063 -58.11 -0.23 -2.35
N ALA A 1064 -58.69 -1.03 -1.45
CA ALA A 1064 -59.88 -1.81 -1.73
C ALA A 1064 -61.12 -0.91 -1.93
N TRP A 1065 -61.32 0.11 -1.09
CA TRP A 1065 -62.58 0.85 -1.02
C TRP A 1065 -62.48 2.35 -1.33
N GLY A 1066 -61.27 2.87 -1.58
CA GLY A 1066 -61.03 4.30 -1.82
C GLY A 1066 -61.03 5.10 -0.52
N GLY A 1067 -60.02 5.96 -0.32
CA GLY A 1067 -59.82 6.73 0.91
C GLY A 1067 -60.99 7.67 1.24
N GLY A 1068 -61.94 7.19 2.04
CA GLY A 1068 -63.11 7.94 2.50
C GLY A 1068 -64.34 7.06 2.68
N LEU A 1069 -64.31 6.11 3.62
CA LEU A 1069 -65.43 5.20 3.88
C LEU A 1069 -66.59 5.92 4.62
N ASN A 1070 -67.57 6.38 3.83
CA ASN A 1070 -68.97 6.42 4.24
C ASN A 1070 -69.47 4.97 4.30
N ILE A 1071 -69.46 4.37 5.49
CA ILE A 1071 -70.07 3.05 5.74
C ILE A 1071 -71.56 3.28 6.04
N PRO A 1072 -72.51 2.66 5.30
CA PRO A 1072 -73.92 2.74 5.64
C PRO A 1072 -74.18 1.99 6.95
N GLY A 1073 -74.59 2.69 8.02
CA GLY A 1073 -75.13 2.03 9.23
C GLY A 1073 -74.63 2.49 10.61
N VAL A 1074 -73.92 3.61 10.75
CA VAL A 1074 -73.56 4.15 12.08
C VAL A 1074 -74.03 5.60 12.21
N ASP A 1075 -74.85 5.86 13.23
CA ASP A 1075 -75.57 7.12 13.47
C ASP A 1075 -74.68 8.36 13.61
N ALA A 1076 -75.14 9.45 12.99
CA ALA A 1076 -74.49 10.76 12.93
C ALA A 1076 -74.80 11.66 14.14
N ALA A 1077 -73.85 12.53 14.49
CA ALA A 1077 -74.10 13.77 15.22
C ALA A 1077 -73.58 14.98 14.40
N PRO A 1078 -74.25 16.15 14.47
CA PRO A 1078 -74.39 17.05 13.32
C PRO A 1078 -73.25 18.08 13.15
N ALA A 1079 -73.02 18.43 11.88
CA ALA A 1079 -72.06 19.43 11.42
C ALA A 1079 -72.57 20.88 11.60
N PRO A 1080 -71.69 21.85 11.90
CA PRO A 1080 -71.93 23.26 11.60
C PRO A 1080 -71.49 23.63 10.18
N ALA A 1081 -72.20 24.64 9.65
CA ALA A 1081 -72.37 25.06 8.26
C ALA A 1081 -71.12 25.56 7.49
N PRO A 1082 -71.17 25.62 6.15
CA PRO A 1082 -70.00 25.83 5.30
C PRO A 1082 -69.61 27.30 5.20
N ALA A 1083 -68.31 27.57 5.16
CA ALA A 1083 -67.80 28.88 4.78
C ALA A 1083 -67.77 29.02 3.24
N PRO A 1084 -68.07 30.20 2.68
CA PRO A 1084 -68.36 30.37 1.26
C PRO A 1084 -67.10 30.48 0.39
N VAL A 1085 -67.30 30.17 -0.89
CA VAL A 1085 -66.36 30.32 -2.00
C VAL A 1085 -66.01 31.80 -2.20
N PRO A 1086 -64.74 32.17 -2.43
CA PRO A 1086 -64.42 33.48 -2.97
C PRO A 1086 -64.22 33.41 -4.48
N SER A 1087 -65.06 34.15 -5.21
CA SER A 1087 -64.77 34.67 -6.54
C SER A 1087 -64.51 36.18 -6.44
N ASP A 1088 -63.61 36.63 -7.32
CA ASP A 1088 -63.45 37.96 -7.91
C ASP A 1088 -63.03 39.16 -7.02
N ASP A 1089 -61.80 39.60 -7.31
CA ASP A 1089 -61.36 40.96 -7.62
C ASP A 1089 -61.45 42.15 -6.63
N GLU A 1090 -60.37 42.93 -6.74
CA GLU A 1090 -60.14 44.34 -6.38
C GLU A 1090 -59.76 44.75 -4.93
N ASP A 1091 -58.53 45.26 -4.85
CA ASP A 1091 -58.11 46.49 -4.18
C ASP A 1091 -57.88 46.58 -2.63
N THR A 1092 -56.58 46.71 -2.30
CA THR A 1092 -55.98 47.64 -1.30
C THR A 1092 -55.97 47.23 0.20
N PRO A 1093 -55.12 47.82 1.08
CA PRO A 1093 -53.65 47.76 1.24
C PRO A 1093 -53.24 47.06 2.59
N PRO A 1094 -51.95 46.84 2.89
CA PRO A 1094 -51.55 45.94 3.98
C PRO A 1094 -51.48 46.65 5.36
N PRO A 1095 -51.82 45.97 6.48
CA PRO A 1095 -51.46 46.43 7.81
C PRO A 1095 -50.36 45.57 8.46
N ILE A 1096 -49.18 46.20 8.51
CA ILE A 1096 -48.10 46.20 9.52
C ILE A 1096 -47.81 44.89 10.31
N PRO A 1097 -46.59 44.32 10.19
CA PRO A 1097 -46.18 43.16 10.97
C PRO A 1097 -45.85 43.52 12.44
N GLN A 1098 -46.63 42.98 13.38
CA GLN A 1098 -46.30 43.01 14.81
C GLN A 1098 -45.12 42.08 15.15
N ASN A 1099 -44.30 42.51 16.09
CA ASN A 1099 -42.98 41.93 16.37
C ASN A 1099 -43.07 40.59 17.14
N ARG A 1100 -42.21 39.63 16.79
CA ARG A 1100 -42.20 38.22 17.27
C ARG A 1100 -42.15 38.04 18.80
N ARG A 1101 -41.84 39.11 19.54
CA ARG A 1101 -41.69 39.12 21.00
C ARG A 1101 -43.02 39.31 21.73
N GLU A 1102 -43.99 40.03 21.16
CA GLU A 1102 -45.32 40.24 21.75
C GLU A 1102 -46.21 39.01 21.59
N ARG A 1103 -46.15 38.34 20.44
CA ARG A 1103 -46.85 37.07 20.20
C ARG A 1103 -46.39 35.93 21.12
N ARG A 1104 -45.08 35.88 21.44
CA ARG A 1104 -44.52 34.91 22.41
C ARG A 1104 -44.83 35.25 23.88
N MET A 1105 -45.15 36.51 24.20
CA MET A 1105 -45.63 36.88 25.53
C MET A 1105 -47.13 36.55 25.70
N GLN A 1106 -47.95 36.71 24.66
CA GLN A 1106 -49.35 36.29 24.69
C GLN A 1106 -49.49 34.76 24.82
N GLU A 1107 -48.66 33.98 24.11
CA GLU A 1107 -48.64 32.51 24.25
C GLU A 1107 -48.11 32.01 25.61
N LYS A 1108 -47.25 32.80 26.28
CA LYS A 1108 -46.77 32.49 27.65
C LYS A 1108 -47.76 32.92 28.74
N ALA A 1109 -48.63 33.89 28.48
CA ALA A 1109 -49.70 34.30 29.38
C ALA A 1109 -50.87 33.28 29.36
N ALA A 1110 -51.23 32.76 28.19
CA ALA A 1110 -52.31 31.78 28.03
C ALA A 1110 -52.02 30.39 28.66
N LYS A 1111 -50.75 30.06 28.96
CA LYS A 1111 -50.36 28.82 29.65
C LYS A 1111 -50.19 28.96 31.17
N ARG A 1112 -50.45 30.14 31.75
CA ARG A 1112 -50.26 30.42 33.18
C ARG A 1112 -51.55 30.44 34.03
N GLU A 1113 -52.72 30.27 33.42
CA GLU A 1113 -53.99 30.13 34.16
C GLU A 1113 -54.63 28.77 33.88
N GLY A 1114 -54.66 27.90 34.89
CA GLY A 1114 -55.31 26.59 34.82
C GLY A 1114 -54.67 25.50 35.68
N GLY A 1115 -54.36 25.80 36.94
CA GLY A 1115 -53.80 24.86 37.89
C GLY A 1115 -54.86 24.03 38.65
N ARG A 1116 -54.65 22.71 38.65
CA ARG A 1116 -54.82 21.71 39.74
C ARG A 1116 -56.14 21.59 40.52
N ALA A 1117 -56.69 20.37 40.54
CA ALA A 1117 -57.11 19.69 41.77
C ALA A 1117 -56.92 18.16 41.67
N ALA A 1118 -56.46 17.56 42.75
CA ALA A 1118 -56.03 16.17 42.89
C ALA A 1118 -57.15 15.24 43.41
N VAL A 1119 -56.95 13.92 43.37
CA VAL A 1119 -57.00 12.98 44.53
C VAL A 1119 -57.04 11.50 44.07
N LYS A 1120 -56.27 10.67 44.78
CA LYS A 1120 -56.10 9.20 44.68
C LYS A 1120 -57.40 8.39 44.82
N LYS A 1121 -57.45 7.17 44.24
CA LYS A 1121 -57.87 5.92 44.93
C LYS A 1121 -57.65 4.65 44.08
N THR A 1122 -56.81 3.73 44.58
CA THR A 1122 -57.11 2.34 45.04
C THR A 1122 -57.28 1.25 43.98
N ARG A 1123 -56.59 0.15 44.24
CA ARG A 1123 -56.55 -1.13 43.53
C ARG A 1123 -57.57 -2.08 44.16
N ARG A 1124 -58.35 -2.83 43.37
CA ARG A 1124 -58.94 -4.12 43.77
C ARG A 1124 -58.98 -5.08 42.57
N ALA A 1125 -58.98 -6.36 42.91
CA ALA A 1125 -58.46 -7.50 42.18
C ALA A 1125 -59.44 -8.13 41.16
N PRO A 1126 -58.99 -9.11 40.36
CA PRO A 1126 -59.68 -9.65 39.18
C PRO A 1126 -60.48 -10.92 39.48
N GLN A 1127 -61.39 -11.28 38.59
CA GLN A 1127 -61.97 -12.62 38.45
C GLN A 1127 -62.58 -12.81 37.04
N PRO A 1128 -62.83 -14.05 36.58
CA PRO A 1128 -62.01 -14.64 35.50
C PRO A 1128 -62.81 -15.33 34.38
N ALA A 1129 -62.06 -15.90 33.42
CA ALA A 1129 -62.36 -17.12 32.66
C ALA A 1129 -63.25 -17.08 31.40
N SER A 1130 -63.07 -18.17 30.64
CA SER A 1130 -63.65 -18.61 29.37
C SER A 1130 -63.11 -17.89 28.13
N GLY A 1131 -62.47 -18.56 27.16
CA GLY A 1131 -62.60 -19.95 26.75
C GLY A 1131 -63.49 -19.98 25.52
N THR A 1132 -62.89 -20.12 24.34
CA THR A 1132 -63.63 -20.19 23.08
C THR A 1132 -63.24 -21.48 22.39
N ALA A 1133 -64.10 -22.48 22.57
CA ALA A 1133 -64.33 -23.49 21.57
C ALA A 1133 -64.81 -22.81 20.28
N THR A 1134 -64.43 -23.37 19.15
CA THR A 1134 -65.01 -23.10 17.84
C THR A 1134 -66.54 -23.29 17.89
N PRO A 1135 -67.28 -22.42 17.20
CA PRO A 1135 -68.36 -22.96 16.38
C PRO A 1135 -68.35 -22.38 14.96
N ASP A 1136 -68.75 -23.25 14.05
CA ASP A 1136 -68.99 -23.01 12.63
C ASP A 1136 -69.99 -21.86 12.35
N ALA A 1137 -69.70 -21.17 11.24
CA ALA A 1137 -70.58 -20.54 10.25
C ALA A 1137 -71.92 -19.89 10.70
N ALA A 1138 -71.98 -18.55 10.62
CA ALA A 1138 -72.84 -17.83 9.64
C ALA A 1138 -72.91 -16.30 9.91
N GLY A 1139 -72.50 -15.49 8.91
CA GLY A 1139 -72.97 -14.11 8.68
C GLY A 1139 -71.87 -13.05 8.40
N PRO A 1140 -72.12 -11.95 7.66
CA PRO A 1140 -72.99 -11.76 6.50
C PRO A 1140 -72.18 -11.65 5.18
N SER A 1141 -72.80 -12.02 4.05
CA SER A 1141 -72.24 -11.88 2.70
C SER A 1141 -72.14 -10.39 2.30
N GLY A 1142 -70.98 -9.78 2.52
CA GLY A 1142 -70.63 -8.50 1.91
C GLY A 1142 -69.58 -8.66 0.83
N ALA A 1143 -69.55 -7.73 -0.13
CA ALA A 1143 -68.58 -7.75 -1.22
C ALA A 1143 -67.14 -7.71 -0.66
N ARG A 1144 -66.29 -8.65 -1.07
CA ARG A 1144 -64.86 -8.70 -0.72
C ARG A 1144 -64.02 -8.23 -1.91
N ARG A 1145 -62.90 -7.53 -1.64
CA ARG A 1145 -61.98 -7.06 -2.68
C ARG A 1145 -60.56 -7.53 -2.40
N ARG A 1146 -59.91 -8.09 -3.42
CA ARG A 1146 -58.50 -8.53 -3.39
C ARG A 1146 -57.61 -7.38 -3.82
N VAL A 1147 -56.57 -7.10 -3.05
CA VAL A 1147 -55.57 -6.05 -3.27
C VAL A 1147 -54.19 -6.68 -3.18
N VAL A 1148 -53.33 -6.40 -4.15
CA VAL A 1148 -51.93 -6.86 -4.11
C VAL A 1148 -51.08 -5.77 -3.45
N ALA A 1149 -50.36 -6.13 -2.38
CA ALA A 1149 -49.44 -5.22 -1.70
C ALA A 1149 -48.10 -5.10 -2.46
N GLU A 1150 -47.31 -4.05 -2.19
CA GLU A 1150 -46.01 -3.79 -2.86
C GLU A 1150 -45.00 -4.93 -2.74
N ASN A 1151 -45.16 -5.81 -1.75
CA ASN A 1151 -44.32 -7.00 -1.56
C ASN A 1151 -44.84 -8.26 -2.29
N GLY A 1152 -45.85 -8.12 -3.14
CA GLY A 1152 -46.44 -9.21 -3.93
C GLY A 1152 -47.46 -10.07 -3.19
N LYS A 1153 -47.70 -9.84 -1.89
CA LYS A 1153 -48.71 -10.59 -1.11
C LYS A 1153 -50.13 -10.12 -1.42
N ILE A 1154 -51.09 -11.05 -1.43
CA ILE A 1154 -52.50 -10.78 -1.72
C ILE A 1154 -53.24 -10.53 -0.39
N LEU A 1155 -53.94 -9.40 -0.30
CA LEU A 1155 -54.75 -9.00 0.84
C LEU A 1155 -56.22 -8.97 0.43
N VAL A 1156 -57.09 -9.63 1.19
CA VAL A 1156 -58.54 -9.63 0.98
C VAL A 1156 -59.17 -8.71 1.99
N VAL A 1157 -59.90 -7.69 1.54
CA VAL A 1157 -60.63 -6.76 2.42
C VAL A 1157 -62.11 -7.03 2.30
N ASP A 1158 -62.76 -7.30 3.42
CA ASP A 1158 -64.21 -7.50 3.46
C ASP A 1158 -64.98 -6.17 3.59
N SER A 1159 -66.32 -6.26 3.58
CA SER A 1159 -67.21 -5.11 3.69
C SER A 1159 -67.27 -4.49 5.10
N LEU A 1160 -66.82 -5.20 6.13
CA LEU A 1160 -66.71 -4.71 7.50
C LEU A 1160 -65.38 -3.97 7.72
N GLY A 1161 -64.46 -4.09 6.76
CA GLY A 1161 -63.15 -3.50 6.76
C GLY A 1161 -62.08 -4.47 7.28
N ASP A 1162 -62.38 -5.71 7.62
CA ASP A 1162 -61.35 -6.65 8.07
C ASP A 1162 -60.46 -7.06 6.90
N VAL A 1163 -59.15 -7.18 7.19
CA VAL A 1163 -58.12 -7.43 6.18
C VAL A 1163 -57.49 -8.79 6.46
N TYR A 1164 -57.61 -9.68 5.48
CA TYR A 1164 -57.06 -11.02 5.51
C TYR A 1164 -55.83 -11.08 4.60
N LEU A 1165 -54.80 -11.78 5.04
CA LEU A 1165 -53.63 -12.13 4.23
C LEU A 1165 -53.85 -13.51 3.62
N GLU A 1166 -53.75 -13.59 2.31
CA GLU A 1166 -53.86 -14.84 1.57
C GLU A 1166 -52.47 -15.43 1.34
N GLU A 1167 -52.21 -16.62 1.90
CA GLU A 1167 -50.98 -17.38 1.70
C GLU A 1167 -51.30 -18.76 1.11
N GLU A 1168 -50.58 -19.13 0.06
CA GLU A 1168 -50.63 -20.46 -0.55
C GLU A 1168 -49.58 -21.34 0.13
N ASP A 1169 -50.00 -22.49 0.65
CA ASP A 1169 -49.08 -23.46 1.25
C ASP A 1169 -48.34 -24.29 0.18
N GLU A 1170 -47.35 -25.10 0.60
CA GLU A 1170 -46.51 -25.90 -0.30
C GLU A 1170 -47.31 -26.95 -1.12
N GLU A 1171 -48.59 -27.16 -0.79
CA GLU A 1171 -49.51 -28.09 -1.45
C GLU A 1171 -50.50 -27.37 -2.41
N GLY A 1172 -50.42 -26.03 -2.52
CA GLY A 1172 -51.27 -25.22 -3.40
C GLY A 1172 -52.64 -24.88 -2.81
N GLN A 1173 -52.85 -25.08 -1.50
CA GLN A 1173 -54.05 -24.64 -0.80
C GLN A 1173 -53.90 -23.21 -0.30
N VAL A 1174 -54.94 -22.42 -0.55
CA VAL A 1174 -54.99 -21.00 -0.22
C VAL A 1174 -55.63 -20.83 1.16
N ASN A 1175 -54.87 -20.30 2.12
CA ASN A 1175 -55.30 -20.01 3.49
C ASN A 1175 -55.38 -18.49 3.73
N GLU A 1176 -56.49 -18.02 4.33
CA GLU A 1176 -56.72 -16.62 4.69
C GLU A 1176 -56.48 -16.38 6.19
N PHE A 1177 -55.51 -15.51 6.55
CA PHE A 1177 -55.18 -15.16 7.93
C PHE A 1177 -55.64 -13.73 8.26
N LEU A 1178 -56.48 -13.55 9.28
CA LEU A 1178 -56.91 -12.23 9.73
C LEU A 1178 -55.73 -11.44 10.31
N LEU A 1179 -55.48 -10.24 9.78
CA LEU A 1179 -54.47 -9.33 10.33
C LEU A 1179 -55.10 -8.48 11.46
N ASP A 1180 -55.00 -8.93 12.72
CA ASP A 1180 -55.39 -8.13 13.91
C ASP A 1180 -54.15 -7.57 14.66
N PRO A 1181 -53.96 -6.24 14.72
CA PRO A 1181 -52.89 -5.62 15.51
C PRO A 1181 -52.93 -5.90 17.02
N ASN A 1182 -54.04 -6.41 17.54
CA ASN A 1182 -54.24 -6.68 18.98
C ASN A 1182 -53.86 -8.11 19.40
N GLU A 1183 -53.63 -9.03 18.46
CA GLU A 1183 -53.11 -10.37 18.76
C GLU A 1183 -51.61 -10.37 19.13
N LEU A 1184 -50.89 -9.30 18.81
CA LEU A 1184 -49.48 -9.15 19.15
C LEU A 1184 -49.29 -8.98 20.67
N ALA A 1185 -48.83 -10.04 21.35
CA ALA A 1185 -48.56 -10.05 22.78
C ALA A 1185 -47.50 -9.00 23.17
N LYS A 1186 -47.84 -8.13 24.13
CA LYS A 1186 -46.93 -7.09 24.64
C LYS A 1186 -45.82 -7.71 25.49
N PRO A 1187 -44.53 -7.40 25.23
CA PRO A 1187 -43.43 -7.97 25.98
C PRO A 1187 -43.43 -7.51 27.44
N THR A 1188 -43.04 -8.41 28.33
CA THR A 1188 -42.93 -8.22 29.78
C THR A 1188 -41.47 -8.35 30.24
N PHE A 1189 -41.14 -7.92 31.46
CA PHE A 1189 -39.76 -8.06 31.97
C PHE A 1189 -39.33 -9.54 32.09
N SER A 1190 -40.29 -10.47 32.23
CA SER A 1190 -40.06 -11.92 32.18
C SER A 1190 -39.54 -12.42 30.83
N ASP A 1191 -39.71 -11.65 29.76
CA ASP A 1191 -39.20 -11.99 28.43
C ASP A 1191 -37.74 -11.56 28.22
N THR A 1192 -37.17 -10.87 29.20
CA THR A 1192 -35.78 -10.40 29.13
C THR A 1192 -34.78 -11.53 29.40
N ALA A 1193 -33.55 -11.32 28.94
CA ALA A 1193 -32.47 -12.29 29.10
C ALA A 1193 -32.13 -12.51 30.58
N VAL A 1194 -32.31 -11.49 31.42
CA VAL A 1194 -32.10 -11.58 32.89
C VAL A 1194 -32.99 -12.62 33.55
N VAL A 1195 -34.16 -12.93 32.98
CA VAL A 1195 -35.07 -13.95 33.51
C VAL A 1195 -34.95 -15.25 32.73
N ARG A 1196 -34.95 -15.18 31.39
CA ARG A 1196 -34.93 -16.39 30.55
C ARG A 1196 -33.62 -17.16 30.60
N VAL A 1197 -32.47 -16.47 30.65
CA VAL A 1197 -31.15 -17.14 30.65
C VAL A 1197 -30.92 -17.93 31.95
N PRO A 1198 -31.18 -17.39 33.16
CA PRO A 1198 -31.08 -18.18 34.38
C PRO A 1198 -32.07 -19.35 34.45
N ILE A 1199 -33.31 -19.19 33.96
CA ILE A 1199 -34.30 -20.29 33.91
C ILE A 1199 -33.83 -21.38 32.95
N TRP A 1200 -33.36 -21.01 31.77
CA TRP A 1200 -32.80 -21.94 30.79
C TRP A 1200 -31.58 -22.68 31.36
N PHE A 1201 -30.66 -21.97 32.02
CA PHE A 1201 -29.48 -22.56 32.64
C PHE A 1201 -29.86 -23.49 33.80
N PHE A 1202 -30.84 -23.11 34.62
CA PHE A 1202 -31.39 -23.96 35.68
C PHE A 1202 -32.03 -25.23 35.11
N ASN A 1203 -32.83 -25.12 34.06
CA ASN A 1203 -33.48 -26.27 33.40
C ASN A 1203 -32.46 -27.25 32.80
N ILE A 1204 -31.34 -26.75 32.27
CA ILE A 1204 -30.27 -27.58 31.69
C ILE A 1204 -29.40 -28.25 32.76
N THR A 1205 -29.21 -27.61 33.92
CA THR A 1205 -28.27 -28.08 34.95
C THR A 1205 -28.96 -28.87 36.06
N ALA A 1206 -29.68 -28.19 36.96
CA ALA A 1206 -30.30 -28.79 38.14
C ALA A 1206 -31.74 -29.29 37.89
N GLY A 1207 -32.45 -28.67 36.94
CA GLY A 1207 -33.84 -28.99 36.61
C GLY A 1207 -34.02 -30.43 36.11
N ARG A 1208 -33.00 -31.00 35.44
CA ARG A 1208 -32.97 -32.40 35.01
C ARG A 1208 -32.94 -33.42 36.15
N PHE A 1209 -32.45 -33.06 37.34
CA PHE A 1209 -32.26 -34.00 38.46
C PHE A 1209 -33.30 -33.86 39.58
N LEU A 1210 -34.11 -32.79 39.58
CA LEU A 1210 -35.02 -32.46 40.69
C LEU A 1210 -36.51 -32.78 40.45
N SER A 1211 -36.91 -33.27 39.28
CA SER A 1211 -38.33 -33.60 39.03
C SER A 1211 -38.58 -35.10 38.94
N LYS A 1212 -39.02 -35.69 40.06
CA LYS A 1212 -39.77 -36.97 40.10
C LYS A 1212 -41.25 -36.71 39.76
N LYS A 1213 -41.64 -37.22 38.58
CA LYS A 1213 -42.94 -37.67 38.02
C LYS A 1213 -44.31 -37.23 38.59
N THR A 1214 -45.07 -36.55 37.68
CA THR A 1214 -46.50 -36.71 37.21
C THR A 1214 -47.70 -36.53 38.17
N PRO A 1215 -48.97 -36.32 37.72
CA PRO A 1215 -49.61 -36.46 36.37
C PRO A 1215 -50.38 -35.20 35.88
N GLU A 1216 -51.03 -35.05 34.72
CA GLU A 1216 -51.09 -35.61 33.36
C GLU A 1216 -52.25 -34.83 32.69
N LEU A 1217 -52.09 -34.38 31.45
CA LEU A 1217 -53.17 -34.08 30.51
C LEU A 1217 -52.56 -34.14 29.11
N GLU A 1218 -53.28 -34.80 28.22
CA GLU A 1218 -52.82 -35.85 27.30
C GLU A 1218 -53.26 -35.50 25.86
N ILE A 1219 -52.64 -36.14 24.86
CA ILE A 1219 -53.07 -36.31 23.43
C ILE A 1219 -52.71 -35.16 22.46
N GLU A 1220 -52.07 -35.32 21.29
CA GLU A 1220 -51.39 -36.42 20.54
C GLU A 1220 -50.52 -35.77 19.43
N ILE A 1221 -49.37 -36.39 19.10
CA ILE A 1221 -48.61 -36.21 17.84
C ILE A 1221 -48.31 -37.64 17.34
N PRO A 1222 -48.59 -38.02 16.07
CA PRO A 1222 -48.08 -39.24 15.46
C PRO A 1222 -46.86 -38.96 14.56
N ALA A 1223 -45.89 -39.83 14.28
CA ALA A 1223 -45.33 -41.09 14.81
C ALA A 1223 -43.98 -41.29 14.03
N ASP A 1224 -42.84 -41.56 14.71
CA ASP A 1224 -42.01 -42.80 14.75
C ASP A 1224 -41.61 -43.42 13.38
N GLU A 1225 -40.40 -43.96 13.10
CA GLU A 1225 -39.48 -44.87 13.84
C GLU A 1225 -38.03 -44.70 13.30
N ASP A 1226 -36.96 -44.63 14.13
CA ASP A 1226 -36.13 -45.71 14.74
C ASP A 1226 -35.24 -46.50 13.73
N ASP A 1227 -33.98 -46.91 13.98
CA ASP A 1227 -33.24 -47.14 15.22
C ASP A 1227 -31.72 -47.21 14.97
N SER A 1228 -30.96 -47.17 16.06
CA SER A 1228 -29.51 -47.22 16.23
C SER A 1228 -28.96 -48.65 16.44
N ASP A 1229 -27.67 -48.92 16.16
CA ASP A 1229 -26.72 -49.48 17.15
C ASP A 1229 -25.26 -49.69 16.66
N ALA A 1230 -24.37 -49.90 17.63
CA ALA A 1230 -22.92 -49.63 17.67
C ALA A 1230 -21.98 -50.89 17.42
N PRO A 1231 -20.64 -50.83 17.65
CA PRO A 1231 -19.58 -51.49 16.84
C PRO A 1231 -18.98 -52.82 17.36
N GLN A 1232 -18.26 -53.57 16.51
CA GLN A 1232 -17.20 -54.51 16.91
C GLN A 1232 -16.15 -54.85 15.81
N ARG A 1233 -15.01 -55.42 16.24
CA ARG A 1233 -13.65 -55.51 15.65
C ARG A 1233 -13.45 -56.44 14.41
N THR A 1234 -12.35 -56.15 13.70
CA THR A 1234 -11.66 -56.82 12.56
C THR A 1234 -11.36 -58.33 12.69
N PRO A 1235 -11.12 -59.06 11.57
CA PRO A 1235 -9.73 -59.43 11.23
C PRO A 1235 -9.36 -59.46 9.72
N SER A 1236 -8.06 -59.47 9.46
CA SER A 1236 -7.32 -59.62 8.19
C SER A 1236 -7.51 -60.97 7.46
N THR A 1237 -7.42 -61.02 6.12
CA THR A 1237 -6.36 -61.68 5.30
C THR A 1237 -6.70 -61.75 3.80
N ASP A 1238 -5.72 -61.36 2.99
CA ASP A 1238 -5.19 -61.94 1.74
C ASP A 1238 -6.02 -62.25 0.46
N SER A 1239 -5.48 -61.67 -0.63
CA SER A 1239 -5.09 -62.30 -1.92
C SER A 1239 -5.99 -62.23 -3.17
N ALA A 1240 -5.28 -61.99 -4.29
CA ALA A 1240 -5.62 -62.08 -5.73
C ALA A 1240 -6.53 -60.97 -6.31
N GLY A 1241 -6.35 -60.43 -7.51
CA GLY A 1241 -5.44 -60.77 -8.60
C GLY A 1241 -6.19 -60.73 -9.94
N GLU A 1242 -5.69 -59.88 -10.85
CA GLU A 1242 -5.79 -59.95 -12.32
C GLU A 1242 -7.10 -59.52 -13.05
N ASP A 1243 -6.89 -58.52 -13.92
CA ASP A 1243 -7.24 -58.44 -15.36
C ASP A 1243 -8.70 -58.39 -15.84
N PHE A 1244 -8.99 -57.39 -16.71
CA PHE A 1244 -9.28 -57.66 -18.12
C PHE A 1244 -9.17 -56.40 -19.02
N GLU A 1245 -8.60 -56.64 -20.20
CA GLU A 1245 -8.16 -55.74 -21.26
C GLU A 1245 -9.24 -55.08 -22.15
N LEU A 1246 -8.81 -53.98 -22.78
CA LEU A 1246 -9.04 -53.49 -24.15
C LEU A 1246 -10.09 -54.16 -25.05
N LEU A 1247 -10.86 -53.31 -25.75
CA LEU A 1247 -11.13 -53.49 -27.18
C LEU A 1247 -11.44 -52.16 -27.88
N ASP A 1248 -10.58 -51.83 -28.85
CA ASP A 1248 -10.76 -50.81 -29.90
C ASP A 1248 -12.01 -51.05 -30.75
N LYS A 1249 -12.60 -49.95 -31.25
CA LYS A 1249 -13.02 -49.85 -32.66
C LYS A 1249 -13.30 -48.41 -33.10
N SER A 1250 -12.51 -47.98 -34.08
CA SER A 1250 -12.77 -46.86 -34.97
C SER A 1250 -13.99 -47.11 -35.86
N THR A 1251 -14.68 -46.06 -36.28
CA THR A 1251 -15.13 -45.89 -37.68
C THR A 1251 -15.30 -44.41 -38.00
N ASP A 1252 -14.75 -44.06 -39.15
CA ASP A 1252 -14.78 -42.77 -39.81
C ASP A 1252 -16.07 -42.56 -40.63
N SER A 1253 -16.39 -41.29 -40.84
CA SER A 1253 -16.99 -40.70 -42.06
C SER A 1253 -18.52 -40.69 -42.32
N LEU A 1254 -18.99 -39.44 -42.50
CA LEU A 1254 -19.82 -38.91 -43.60
C LEU A 1254 -21.21 -39.53 -43.88
N SER A 1255 -22.28 -38.76 -43.60
CA SER A 1255 -22.87 -37.82 -44.58
C SER A 1255 -24.35 -37.46 -44.29
N LYS A 1256 -24.67 -36.22 -44.65
CA LYS A 1256 -25.93 -35.48 -44.53
C LYS A 1256 -27.10 -36.07 -45.34
N SER A 1257 -28.32 -35.85 -44.87
CA SER A 1257 -29.37 -35.10 -45.61
C SER A 1257 -30.49 -34.65 -44.65
N LYS A 1258 -30.82 -33.36 -44.48
CA LYS A 1258 -31.48 -32.36 -45.36
C LYS A 1258 -33.02 -32.47 -45.41
N ALA A 1259 -33.69 -31.43 -44.91
CA ALA A 1259 -34.81 -30.69 -45.49
C ALA A 1259 -35.19 -29.59 -44.47
N SER A 1260 -35.60 -28.35 -44.76
CA SER A 1260 -35.88 -27.49 -45.92
C SER A 1260 -36.54 -26.25 -45.28
N GLY A 1261 -36.45 -25.00 -45.70
CA GLY A 1261 -36.04 -24.33 -46.93
C GLY A 1261 -36.48 -22.85 -46.77
N VAL A 1262 -35.78 -21.87 -47.36
CA VAL A 1262 -36.16 -21.16 -48.63
C VAL A 1262 -36.33 -19.67 -48.28
N GLN A 1263 -35.84 -18.63 -48.98
CA GLN A 1263 -35.12 -18.35 -50.24
C GLN A 1263 -35.05 -16.79 -50.35
N GLN A 1264 -34.27 -16.07 -51.17
CA GLN A 1264 -33.20 -16.29 -52.16
C GLN A 1264 -32.69 -14.92 -52.66
N GLY A 1265 -31.49 -14.91 -53.25
CA GLY A 1265 -31.23 -14.21 -54.52
C GLY A 1265 -29.90 -13.43 -54.57
N LYS A 1266 -28.74 -14.06 -54.88
CA LYS A 1266 -28.12 -14.34 -56.22
C LYS A 1266 -27.51 -13.08 -56.88
N ALA A 1267 -26.33 -13.07 -57.53
CA ALA A 1267 -25.62 -14.07 -58.37
C ALA A 1267 -24.11 -13.69 -58.47
N ASN A 1268 -23.14 -14.62 -58.33
CA ASN A 1268 -22.47 -15.49 -59.35
C ASN A 1268 -21.40 -14.73 -60.21
N LYS A 1269 -20.12 -15.15 -60.33
CA LYS A 1269 -19.64 -16.30 -61.14
C LYS A 1269 -18.09 -16.49 -61.10
N ARG A 1270 -17.68 -17.77 -61.01
CA ARG A 1270 -16.63 -18.52 -61.79
C ARG A 1270 -15.10 -18.25 -61.71
N LYS A 1271 -14.43 -19.32 -61.23
CA LYS A 1271 -13.35 -20.16 -61.82
C LYS A 1271 -11.99 -19.55 -62.25
N GLY A 1272 -10.91 -20.10 -61.65
CA GLY A 1272 -9.79 -20.67 -62.43
C GLY A 1272 -8.36 -20.58 -61.86
N LYS A 1273 -7.88 -21.69 -61.28
CA LYS A 1273 -6.53 -22.31 -61.34
C LYS A 1273 -5.23 -21.47 -61.14
N LYS A 1274 -4.39 -22.04 -60.25
CA LYS A 1274 -2.90 -22.12 -60.26
C LYS A 1274 -2.15 -20.80 -60.40
N ARG A 1275 -1.53 -20.32 -59.32
CA ARG A 1275 -0.16 -20.67 -58.92
C ARG A 1275 0.03 -20.27 -57.46
#